data_AF-A0A386Z694-F1
#
_entry.id   AF-A0A386Z694-F1
#
_cell.length_a   1.000
_cell.length_b   1.000
_cell.length_c   1.000
_cell.angle_alpha   90.00
_cell.angle_beta   90.00
_cell.angle_gamma   90.00
#
_symmetry.space_group_name_H-M   'P 1'
#
loop_
_entity.id
_entity.type
_entity.pdbx_description
1 polymer ?
#
loop_
_entity_poly.entity_id
_entity_poly.type
_entity_poly.pdbx_seq_one_letter_code
_entity_poly.pdbx_strand_id
1 'polypeptide(L)'
;MRKAVQHREIGVERRHGVGHPGQCAGQLFGASSYRVKPNHKTGHSRRISAILRGSCLVYSKWARGSHGGMALIRIGVLGPLHISIDGQRVPPGAPMQCAVLGRLVTAGGRVVPTERLIDDLWHGDPPAKAVAALQVYIHNLRRVFEPDRPRRAHSRVIVSESHGYALNLEPSQVDSWHFEQLLHGHEAAMRDPAGRPDPLEQVRVLDAALACWHGAAFESFPGMPWAAQENARLQALRLTAAELRAQAALELNRPAEVVLALRPILEEHPGREECARLLAVAQYRLGQSLDALATVRRSREFLTLEFGVDPGPGLRELETAILTHSVDAETAPPPAPVRPPEPAPSPDPEILPDNGYAAQRAAALAAAETAATGQVRLVWLSGEAGAGKTTLATAVTRQLGERGWATVFGRCPEVESAPPAWAWAEVLTGLDAADPETFTAADAFTLARRVVRSCRERSAGTPIVIVLEDVHGADTATLQVLRQVVNWLRDRPILIVATLRGTEAGPGVRDTAAALALFTADRIELDGLDLAGTRRAAAAAGLTALDDRTVELLRHRTGGNPLFVRELAKLVAAQGTTDGLPDSVRDLLGRRIAQLPPEVVDVLRHLSVWGEDSDVTTLAATTGLPADTVIDLIAVAESARLLRADRAGRVTFDHALVRETVYLDLPTLRRTRMHWDAFEYLRRDTEAAGPDGGRAASASDDEPDSLGGVSNRVLNALWGADYLVTAMLEQSNPARADRSATEVADQSAAVAPEQSGSEPVPDEIQVPRGRDIDALAHHAALGADAETATVALPYVRAAARRCVERRMRADAVRRWRSVLTLHDLAGHTGAGAARADQLAVLDARCELVVALAYDGQHVAARAAREQALALAESLGGTALLARAATCWPTPLIWSVHDWHTPDPRLREPVRIASADRGLPVRTRIHLRVTAVFDRAIEDPSAARILAAGAMALAQPLGDPDLLCTVVNAQAFAAFAATGFLRAHDVKRHAAQLLEIATAAELTEFRALAHYLLFRATLADADLVAAAGHARAASAYATDGQLRHLLDAIAPFGTVLELLRGNVDEVLRGFTDTTAELAEPGAGAAELLRDRNALHVGIAVSIGWLRDDMSPYLAELRERAAVKPELYVHGYALALVHAGRADEARRVLATTPALAPQFWSTFTAVKGRLAIALDDRDGALAVYRQLLPYAGTVCGLESGAAVLGPMDSILAELATNLGEPEQAARHRSAAEALRARLLADLADLAPPGVDSMRASRLGPIGRGRLVRGLGGNSTAE
;
A
#
# COMPACT_ATOMS: atom_id res chain seq x y z
N MET A 1 45.21 -40.27 -39.56
CA MET A 1 46.47 -40.67 -38.89
C MET A 1 46.24 -40.50 -37.39
N ARG A 2 45.88 -41.57 -36.66
CA ARG A 2 46.84 -42.49 -36.00
C ARG A 2 47.93 -41.75 -35.21
N LYS A 3 47.70 -41.56 -33.91
CA LYS A 3 48.38 -42.24 -32.79
C LYS A 3 48.33 -41.29 -31.57
N ALA A 4 47.73 -41.66 -30.44
CA ALA A 4 48.10 -42.77 -29.56
C ALA A 4 49.49 -42.53 -28.94
N VAL A 5 49.81 -42.78 -27.68
CA VAL A 5 49.16 -43.45 -26.54
C VAL A 5 50.29 -43.56 -25.48
N GLN A 6 49.89 -43.91 -24.25
CA GLN A 6 50.66 -44.57 -23.19
C GLN A 6 51.54 -43.67 -22.30
N HIS A 7 51.21 -43.50 -21.01
CA HIS A 7 51.07 -44.47 -19.89
C HIS A 7 52.39 -44.84 -19.21
N ARG A 8 52.23 -45.00 -17.89
CA ARG A 8 53.06 -45.72 -16.90
C ARG A 8 54.17 -44.91 -16.23
N GLU A 9 54.44 -45.05 -14.94
CA GLU A 9 53.77 -45.69 -13.78
C GLU A 9 54.70 -45.40 -12.56
N ILE A 10 54.10 -45.26 -11.38
CA ILE A 10 54.53 -45.83 -10.07
C ILE A 10 55.77 -45.28 -9.33
N GLY A 11 55.55 -45.01 -8.02
CA GLY A 11 56.52 -45.20 -6.93
C GLY A 11 56.75 -43.94 -6.09
N VAL A 12 55.91 -43.59 -5.09
CA VAL A 12 55.90 -44.11 -3.69
C VAL A 12 57.28 -44.00 -3.01
N GLU A 13 57.52 -43.00 -2.14
CA GLU A 13 57.37 -43.11 -0.66
C GLU A 13 58.05 -41.94 0.11
N ARG A 14 57.30 -41.37 1.09
CA ARG A 14 57.70 -40.87 2.44
C ARG A 14 58.94 -39.94 2.59
N ARG A 15 58.89 -38.78 3.26
CA ARG A 15 58.67 -38.58 4.71
C ARG A 15 58.68 -37.08 5.08
N HIS A 16 58.16 -36.82 6.28
CA HIS A 16 57.78 -35.59 6.99
C HIS A 16 58.75 -34.40 7.09
N GLY A 17 58.17 -33.21 7.35
CA GLY A 17 58.67 -32.37 8.46
C GLY A 17 58.50 -30.85 8.38
N VAL A 18 57.32 -30.34 8.78
CA VAL A 18 57.04 -29.14 9.62
C VAL A 18 57.55 -27.73 9.20
N GLY A 19 56.61 -26.76 9.14
CA GLY A 19 56.89 -25.33 9.41
C GLY A 19 55.97 -24.32 8.69
N HIS A 20 54.84 -23.95 9.32
CA HIS A 20 54.00 -22.76 9.00
C HIS A 20 54.49 -21.53 9.82
N PRO A 21 53.94 -20.29 9.71
CA PRO A 21 52.88 -19.73 8.82
C PRO A 21 53.16 -18.32 8.23
N GLY A 22 52.27 -17.79 7.36
CA GLY A 22 52.14 -16.34 7.10
C GLY A 22 51.65 -15.90 5.70
N GLN A 23 50.35 -15.64 5.55
CA GLN A 23 49.58 -15.03 4.43
C GLN A 23 50.07 -13.60 4.06
N CYS A 24 49.77 -12.90 2.95
CA CYS A 24 49.02 -13.07 1.69
C CYS A 24 49.34 -11.88 0.72
N ALA A 25 49.30 -12.13 -0.60
CA ALA A 25 48.98 -11.28 -1.79
C ALA A 25 49.61 -9.86 -1.98
N GLY A 26 50.14 -9.39 -3.14
CA GLY A 26 50.04 -9.75 -4.57
C GLY A 26 49.16 -8.73 -5.34
N GLN A 27 49.62 -7.56 -5.84
CA GLN A 27 50.48 -7.15 -6.99
C GLN A 27 49.89 -7.20 -8.42
N LEU A 28 50.11 -6.08 -9.13
CA LEU A 28 49.64 -5.60 -10.44
C LEU A 28 50.40 -6.17 -11.66
N PHE A 29 49.79 -6.03 -12.85
CA PHE A 29 50.34 -6.38 -14.18
C PHE A 29 50.98 -5.21 -14.93
N GLY A 30 51.98 -5.52 -15.77
CA GLY A 30 52.58 -4.70 -16.83
C GLY A 30 52.96 -5.55 -18.06
N ALA A 31 53.07 -4.92 -19.24
CA ALA A 31 52.90 -5.50 -20.59
C ALA A 31 54.19 -5.72 -21.43
N SER A 32 54.10 -6.54 -22.51
CA SER A 32 54.86 -6.53 -23.80
C SER A 32 54.58 -7.84 -24.59
N SER A 33 54.76 -8.07 -25.90
CA SER A 33 54.76 -7.28 -27.15
C SER A 33 54.94 -8.26 -28.37
N TYR A 34 54.39 -7.88 -29.55
CA TYR A 34 54.78 -8.18 -30.96
C TYR A 34 54.65 -9.55 -31.71
N ARG A 35 53.88 -9.47 -32.83
CA ARG A 35 54.17 -9.76 -34.28
C ARG A 35 53.96 -11.19 -34.88
N VAL A 36 53.21 -11.28 -35.99
CA VAL A 36 53.56 -11.87 -37.34
C VAL A 36 52.35 -11.88 -38.32
N LYS A 37 52.64 -11.75 -39.62
CA LYS A 37 51.78 -11.59 -40.83
C LYS A 37 51.59 -12.94 -41.60
N PRO A 38 50.80 -13.03 -42.70
CA PRO A 38 49.80 -14.08 -42.96
C PRO A 38 50.12 -15.05 -44.12
N ASN A 39 49.37 -16.17 -44.26
CA ASN A 39 48.80 -16.56 -45.57
C ASN A 39 47.77 -17.72 -45.56
N HIS A 40 46.70 -17.46 -46.33
CA HIS A 40 45.83 -18.32 -47.15
C HIS A 40 45.12 -19.61 -46.64
N LYS A 41 43.79 -19.44 -46.65
CA LYS A 41 42.73 -20.21 -47.37
C LYS A 41 42.01 -21.37 -46.66
N THR A 42 40.70 -21.11 -46.57
CA THR A 42 39.52 -21.98 -46.71
C THR A 42 39.14 -22.88 -45.55
N GLY A 43 37.90 -22.70 -45.08
CA GLY A 43 37.12 -23.72 -44.39
C GLY A 43 36.33 -23.17 -43.20
N HIS A 44 35.04 -22.97 -43.42
CA HIS A 44 33.99 -22.69 -42.44
C HIS A 44 34.20 -23.41 -41.08
N SER A 45 34.18 -22.67 -39.96
CA SER A 45 33.31 -22.94 -38.80
C SER A 45 33.45 -21.85 -37.73
N ARG A 46 32.37 -21.66 -36.95
CA ARG A 46 32.09 -20.59 -35.99
C ARG A 46 33.13 -20.42 -34.88
N ARG A 47 33.35 -19.17 -34.44
CA ARG A 47 33.23 -18.67 -33.03
C ARG A 47 33.93 -17.31 -32.89
N ILE A 48 33.13 -16.28 -32.64
CA ILE A 48 33.61 -14.96 -32.19
C ILE A 48 33.83 -15.07 -30.68
N SER A 49 35.05 -14.79 -30.26
CA SER A 49 35.38 -14.52 -28.86
C SER A 49 35.75 -13.05 -28.71
N ALA A 50 35.26 -12.49 -27.60
CA ALA A 50 35.83 -11.42 -26.80
C ALA A 50 35.70 -9.97 -27.31
N ILE A 51 34.68 -9.29 -26.78
CA ILE A 51 34.71 -7.85 -26.48
C ILE A 51 34.99 -7.69 -24.99
N LEU A 52 36.21 -7.24 -24.67
CA LEU A 52 36.58 -6.61 -23.40
C LEU A 52 37.67 -5.57 -23.65
N ARG A 53 37.29 -4.29 -23.54
CA ARG A 53 37.91 -3.26 -22.68
C ARG A 53 37.48 -1.87 -23.12
N GLY A 54 36.87 -1.15 -22.18
CA GLY A 54 36.64 0.29 -22.28
C GLY A 54 37.78 1.12 -21.68
N SER A 55 37.67 2.42 -21.97
CA SER A 55 38.01 3.58 -21.12
C SER A 55 39.21 4.47 -21.49
N CYS A 56 38.88 5.77 -21.53
CA CYS A 56 39.66 6.99 -21.25
C CYS A 56 40.55 7.70 -22.31
N LEU A 57 40.03 8.88 -22.71
CA LEU A 57 40.62 10.24 -22.63
C LEU A 57 41.82 10.69 -23.53
N VAL A 58 41.58 11.86 -24.16
CA VAL A 58 42.50 12.95 -24.62
C VAL A 58 43.28 12.86 -25.96
N TYR A 59 43.22 14.00 -26.66
CA TYR A 59 44.20 14.67 -27.55
C TYR A 59 43.89 14.82 -29.07
N SER A 60 43.60 16.10 -29.40
CA SER A 60 44.06 16.93 -30.55
C SER A 60 43.71 16.61 -32.00
N LYS A 61 43.01 17.59 -32.61
CA LYS A 61 43.50 18.45 -33.72
C LYS A 61 44.75 17.94 -34.45
N TRP A 62 44.58 17.53 -35.72
CA TRP A 62 45.44 17.74 -36.91
C TRP A 62 45.27 16.57 -37.89
N ALA A 63 44.45 16.77 -38.94
CA ALA A 63 44.73 16.31 -40.30
C ALA A 63 43.58 16.75 -41.23
N ARG A 64 43.78 17.90 -41.91
CA ARG A 64 43.13 18.15 -43.20
C ARG A 64 43.93 17.40 -44.25
N GLY A 65 43.30 16.42 -44.90
CA GLY A 65 43.83 15.72 -46.06
C GLY A 65 42.67 15.11 -46.85
N SER A 66 42.38 15.70 -48.00
CA SER A 66 41.29 15.33 -48.90
C SER A 66 41.45 13.92 -49.44
N HIS A 67 40.69 12.95 -48.93
CA HIS A 67 40.17 11.81 -49.68
C HIS A 67 38.66 11.82 -49.44
N GLY A 68 37.85 11.60 -50.47
CA GLY A 68 36.39 11.66 -50.41
C GLY A 68 35.76 10.56 -49.56
N GLY A 69 35.99 10.58 -48.25
CA GLY A 69 35.21 9.84 -47.27
C GLY A 69 33.84 10.51 -47.14
N MET A 70 32.76 9.74 -47.31
CA MET A 70 31.42 10.25 -47.02
C MET A 70 31.36 10.69 -45.55
N ALA A 71 30.83 11.89 -45.32
CA ALA A 71 30.59 12.39 -43.97
C ALA A 71 29.71 11.39 -43.20
N LEU A 72 30.11 11.05 -41.97
CA LEU A 72 29.36 10.12 -41.14
C LEU A 72 28.12 10.84 -40.58
N ILE A 73 26.97 10.59 -41.20
CA ILE A 73 25.67 11.13 -40.78
C ILE A 73 25.09 10.19 -39.71
N ARG A 74 24.58 10.76 -38.62
CA ARG A 74 23.70 10.07 -37.68
C ARG A 74 22.43 10.87 -37.41
N ILE A 75 21.29 10.18 -37.43
CA ILE A 75 19.99 10.73 -37.05
C ILE A 75 19.54 9.96 -35.82
N GLY A 76 19.04 10.66 -34.80
CA GLY A 76 18.35 10.00 -33.71
C GLY A 76 16.97 10.54 -33.43
N VAL A 77 16.07 9.59 -33.20
CA VAL A 77 14.64 9.77 -32.94
C VAL A 77 14.16 8.94 -31.74
N LEU A 78 15.03 8.15 -31.09
CA LEU A 78 14.73 7.47 -29.82
C LEU A 78 14.95 8.44 -28.64
N GLY A 79 14.19 9.53 -28.66
CA GLY A 79 14.35 10.74 -27.85
C GLY A 79 14.10 11.99 -28.72
N PRO A 80 14.56 13.17 -28.29
CA PRO A 80 14.49 14.37 -29.13
C PRO A 80 15.26 14.19 -30.45
N LEU A 81 14.68 14.70 -31.55
CA LEU A 81 15.27 14.65 -32.88
C LEU A 81 16.65 15.33 -32.84
N HIS A 82 17.69 14.56 -33.17
CA HIS A 82 19.04 15.09 -33.32
C HIS A 82 19.67 14.61 -34.62
N ILE A 83 20.43 15.52 -35.24
CA ILE A 83 21.22 15.23 -36.43
C ILE A 83 22.67 15.51 -36.09
N SER A 84 23.57 14.60 -36.45
CA SER A 84 25.00 14.85 -36.39
C SER A 84 25.69 14.46 -37.69
N ILE A 85 26.67 15.25 -38.10
CA ILE A 85 27.48 15.05 -39.30
C ILE A 85 28.94 15.11 -38.85
N ASP A 86 29.69 14.03 -39.08
CA ASP A 86 31.07 13.86 -38.60
C ASP A 86 31.21 14.12 -37.08
N GLY A 87 30.19 13.70 -36.32
CA GLY A 87 30.11 13.89 -34.87
C GLY A 87 29.75 15.30 -34.39
N GLN A 88 29.56 16.26 -35.30
CA GLN A 88 29.08 17.61 -34.95
C GLN A 88 27.55 17.66 -35.02
N ARG A 89 26.90 18.16 -33.96
CA ARG A 89 25.43 18.34 -33.96
C ARG A 89 25.03 19.47 -34.90
N VAL A 90 24.01 19.22 -35.73
CA VAL A 90 23.46 20.19 -36.67
C VAL A 90 22.00 20.49 -36.29
N PRO A 91 21.56 21.76 -36.32
CA PRO A 91 20.17 22.10 -36.03
C PRO A 91 19.22 21.39 -37.01
N PRO A 92 18.15 20.73 -36.52
CA PRO A 92 17.28 19.90 -37.36
C PRO A 92 16.39 20.70 -38.33
N GLY A 93 16.32 22.02 -38.18
CA GLY A 93 15.57 22.93 -39.06
C GLY A 93 14.22 23.36 -38.47
N ALA A 94 13.36 23.96 -39.30
CA ALA A 94 12.03 24.39 -38.89
C ALA A 94 11.11 23.19 -38.61
N PRO A 95 10.05 23.32 -37.77
CA PRO A 95 9.22 22.19 -37.34
C PRO A 95 8.69 21.31 -38.48
N MET A 96 8.22 21.91 -39.58
CA MET A 96 7.73 21.16 -40.74
C MET A 96 8.84 20.43 -41.52
N GLN A 97 10.07 20.93 -41.50
CA GLN A 97 11.23 20.23 -42.08
C GLN A 97 11.61 19.04 -41.21
N CYS A 98 11.62 19.22 -39.88
CA CYS A 98 11.81 18.13 -38.93
C CYS A 98 10.75 17.05 -39.14
N ALA A 99 9.47 17.43 -39.31
CA ALA A 99 8.38 16.48 -39.50
C ALA A 99 8.54 15.65 -40.79
N VAL A 100 9.00 16.27 -41.89
CA VAL A 100 9.36 15.54 -43.13
C VAL A 100 10.46 14.51 -42.84
N LEU A 101 11.51 14.92 -42.13
CA LEU A 101 12.63 14.03 -41.79
C LEU A 101 12.17 12.88 -40.90
N GLY A 102 11.42 13.16 -39.84
CA GLY A 102 10.85 12.16 -38.94
C GLY A 102 9.99 11.15 -39.69
N ARG A 103 9.15 11.62 -40.63
CA ARG A 103 8.30 10.75 -41.44
C ARG A 103 9.08 9.87 -42.42
N LEU A 104 10.20 10.35 -42.96
CA LEU A 104 11.09 9.53 -43.79
C LEU A 104 11.86 8.52 -42.93
N VAL A 105 12.20 8.87 -41.68
CA VAL A 105 12.81 7.94 -40.72
C VAL A 105 11.84 6.78 -40.40
N THR A 106 10.55 7.05 -40.17
CA THR A 106 9.57 5.97 -39.93
C THR A 106 9.38 5.02 -41.12
N ALA A 107 9.75 5.45 -42.33
CA ALA A 107 9.63 4.61 -43.52
C ALA A 107 10.71 3.52 -43.63
N GLY A 108 11.79 3.58 -42.82
CA GLY A 108 12.84 2.56 -42.81
C GLY A 108 13.65 2.50 -44.11
N GLY A 109 13.91 3.66 -44.72
CA GLY A 109 14.61 3.76 -46.01
C GLY A 109 13.75 3.47 -47.24
N ARG A 110 12.47 3.13 -47.07
CA ARG A 110 11.51 2.98 -48.17
C ARG A 110 11.03 4.33 -48.71
N VAL A 111 10.66 4.35 -49.99
CA VAL A 111 10.09 5.54 -50.66
C VAL A 111 8.73 5.88 -50.05
N VAL A 112 8.58 7.13 -49.59
CA VAL A 112 7.29 7.70 -49.20
C VAL A 112 6.75 8.56 -50.37
N PRO A 113 5.56 8.23 -50.91
CA PRO A 113 4.94 9.02 -51.98
C PRO A 113 4.71 10.48 -51.57
N THR A 114 4.81 11.40 -52.54
CA THR A 114 4.62 12.84 -52.31
C THR A 114 3.26 13.16 -51.69
N GLU A 115 2.19 12.54 -52.19
CA GLU A 115 0.82 12.72 -51.65
C GLU A 115 0.74 12.26 -50.20
N ARG A 116 1.35 11.10 -49.88
CA ARG A 116 1.37 10.58 -48.51
C ARG A 116 2.14 11.47 -47.54
N LEU A 117 3.26 12.04 -47.98
CA LEU A 117 4.00 13.04 -47.18
C LEU A 117 3.14 14.28 -46.93
N ILE A 118 2.38 14.74 -47.92
CA ILE A 118 1.47 15.87 -47.75
C ILE A 118 0.38 15.54 -46.73
N ASP A 119 -0.31 14.41 -46.89
CA ASP A 119 -1.37 14.01 -45.97
C ASP A 119 -0.87 13.82 -44.53
N ASP A 120 0.27 13.15 -44.34
CA ASP A 120 0.83 12.87 -43.01
C ASP A 120 1.36 14.14 -42.31
N LEU A 121 1.78 15.16 -43.06
CA LEU A 121 2.30 16.43 -42.52
C LEU A 121 1.21 17.44 -42.15
N TRP A 122 0.10 17.44 -42.89
CA TRP A 122 -0.99 18.41 -42.74
C TRP A 122 -2.32 17.78 -42.30
N HIS A 123 -2.32 16.49 -41.94
CA HIS A 123 -3.48 15.76 -41.45
C HIS A 123 -4.69 15.80 -42.40
N GLY A 124 -4.43 15.78 -43.71
CA GLY A 124 -5.45 15.85 -44.75
C GLY A 124 -5.97 17.27 -45.06
N ASP A 125 -5.45 18.32 -44.42
CA ASP A 125 -5.76 19.74 -44.74
C ASP A 125 -4.53 20.51 -45.25
N PRO A 126 -4.00 20.17 -46.45
CA PRO A 126 -2.79 20.78 -46.97
C PRO A 126 -3.02 22.20 -47.49
N PRO A 127 -2.03 23.11 -47.36
CA PRO A 127 -2.12 24.43 -47.96
C PRO A 127 -2.19 24.34 -49.50
N ALA A 128 -2.80 25.33 -50.16
CA ALA A 128 -3.00 25.36 -51.61
C ALA A 128 -1.72 25.17 -52.47
N LYS A 129 -0.52 25.37 -51.88
CA LYS A 129 0.79 25.13 -52.50
C LYS A 129 1.62 24.08 -51.75
N ALA A 130 1.00 23.04 -51.21
CA ALA A 130 1.66 21.99 -50.41
C ALA A 130 2.83 21.30 -51.13
N VAL A 131 2.69 20.97 -52.41
CA VAL A 131 3.78 20.36 -53.20
C VAL A 131 5.02 21.26 -53.26
N ALA A 132 4.82 22.56 -53.48
CA ALA A 132 5.92 23.53 -53.51
C ALA A 132 6.56 23.71 -52.12
N ALA A 133 5.75 23.74 -51.05
CA ALA A 133 6.24 23.81 -49.68
C ALA A 133 7.08 22.58 -49.30
N LEU A 134 6.61 21.37 -49.65
CA LEU A 134 7.33 20.12 -49.44
C LEU A 134 8.67 20.09 -50.19
N GLN A 135 8.70 20.55 -51.45
CA GLN A 135 9.94 20.66 -52.22
C GLN A 135 10.96 21.63 -51.57
N VAL A 136 10.49 22.73 -50.99
CA VAL A 136 11.35 23.66 -50.22
C VAL A 136 11.91 22.98 -48.96
N TYR A 137 11.09 22.22 -48.23
CA TYR A 137 11.55 21.49 -47.06
C TYR A 137 12.60 20.42 -47.41
N ILE A 138 12.38 19.65 -48.47
CA ILE A 138 13.34 18.67 -48.98
C ILE A 138 14.63 19.35 -49.45
N HIS A 139 14.53 20.49 -50.14
CA HIS A 139 15.71 21.27 -50.56
C HIS A 139 16.54 21.72 -49.35
N ASN A 140 15.90 22.23 -48.30
CA ASN A 140 16.58 22.68 -47.09
C ASN A 140 17.24 21.52 -46.34
N LEU A 141 16.55 20.39 -46.18
CA LEU A 141 17.13 19.20 -45.56
C LEU A 141 18.33 18.66 -46.36
N ARG A 142 18.28 18.66 -47.69
CA ARG A 142 19.41 18.28 -48.54
C ARG A 142 20.62 19.18 -48.34
N ARG A 143 20.41 20.49 -48.15
CA ARG A 143 21.50 21.43 -47.81
C ARG A 143 22.07 21.20 -46.41
N VAL A 144 21.26 20.73 -45.46
CA VAL A 144 21.71 20.37 -44.11
C VAL A 144 22.61 19.14 -44.15
N PHE A 145 22.21 18.07 -44.84
CA PHE A 145 22.99 16.83 -44.91
C PHE A 145 24.17 16.89 -45.89
N GLU A 146 24.08 17.69 -46.96
CA GLU A 146 25.09 17.75 -48.02
C GLU A 146 25.47 19.22 -48.35
N PRO A 147 26.11 19.96 -47.42
CA PRO A 147 26.39 21.39 -47.59
C PRO A 147 27.33 21.70 -48.76
N ASP A 148 28.28 20.79 -49.04
CA ASP A 148 29.27 20.93 -50.12
C ASP A 148 28.82 20.31 -51.46
N ARG A 149 27.54 19.94 -51.58
CA ARG A 149 27.01 19.32 -52.81
C ARG A 149 27.10 20.28 -54.01
N PRO A 150 27.75 19.88 -55.13
CA PRO A 150 27.83 20.71 -56.32
C PRO A 150 26.44 21.07 -56.88
N ARG A 151 26.31 22.30 -57.42
CA ARG A 151 25.07 22.75 -58.07
C ARG A 151 24.67 21.75 -59.17
N ARG A 152 23.44 21.22 -59.09
CA ARG A 152 22.81 20.22 -59.99
C ARG A 152 23.28 18.76 -59.84
N ALA A 153 24.18 18.42 -58.91
CA ALA A 153 24.46 17.01 -58.60
C ALA A 153 23.24 16.34 -57.95
N HIS A 154 23.08 15.01 -58.03
CA HIS A 154 22.00 14.28 -57.34
C HIS A 154 22.22 14.21 -55.82
N SER A 155 21.13 14.18 -55.05
CA SER A 155 21.14 14.04 -53.59
C SER A 155 21.45 12.60 -53.22
N ARG A 156 22.39 12.34 -52.31
CA ARG A 156 22.75 10.97 -51.90
C ARG A 156 22.03 10.51 -50.64
N VAL A 157 21.64 11.46 -49.77
CA VAL A 157 21.03 11.16 -48.46
C VAL A 157 19.51 11.12 -48.55
N ILE A 158 18.87 12.20 -49.04
CA ILE A 158 17.43 12.20 -49.34
C ILE A 158 17.27 12.03 -50.85
N VAL A 159 17.05 10.81 -51.30
CA VAL A 159 16.91 10.49 -52.74
C VAL A 159 15.49 10.78 -53.22
N SER A 160 15.35 11.20 -54.47
CA SER A 160 14.05 11.30 -55.14
C SER A 160 13.88 10.06 -56.00
N GLU A 161 12.93 9.21 -55.62
CA GLU A 161 12.64 7.94 -56.31
C GLU A 161 11.12 7.81 -56.47
N SER A 162 10.67 7.30 -57.63
CA SER A 162 9.29 6.87 -57.84
C SER A 162 8.20 7.83 -57.32
N HIS A 163 8.20 9.09 -57.79
CA HIS A 163 7.24 10.14 -57.39
C HIS A 163 7.18 10.46 -55.87
N GLY A 164 8.24 10.12 -55.13
CA GLY A 164 8.36 10.35 -53.69
C GLY A 164 9.80 10.60 -53.25
N TYR A 165 10.04 10.43 -51.95
CA TYR A 165 11.35 10.63 -51.32
C TYR A 165 11.68 9.47 -50.37
N ALA A 166 12.96 9.12 -50.27
CA ALA A 166 13.47 8.13 -49.32
C ALA A 166 14.75 8.64 -48.64
N LEU A 167 15.04 8.11 -47.44
CA LEU A 167 16.33 8.26 -46.79
C LEU A 167 17.23 7.09 -47.19
N ASN A 168 18.33 7.40 -47.86
CA ASN A 168 19.37 6.45 -48.23
C ASN A 168 20.52 6.55 -47.23
N LEU A 169 20.36 5.86 -46.09
CA LEU A 169 21.33 5.77 -45.00
C LEU A 169 21.46 4.31 -44.57
N GLU A 170 22.64 3.93 -44.08
CA GLU A 170 22.81 2.61 -43.47
C GLU A 170 22.01 2.51 -42.16
N PRO A 171 21.46 1.33 -41.79
CA PRO A 171 20.70 1.17 -40.55
C PRO A 171 21.43 1.65 -39.29
N SER A 172 22.76 1.45 -39.22
CA SER A 172 23.60 1.94 -38.11
C SER A 172 23.68 3.46 -37.97
N GLN A 173 23.21 4.22 -38.97
CA GLN A 173 23.20 5.67 -38.98
C GLN A 173 21.90 6.28 -38.43
N VAL A 174 20.87 5.47 -38.19
CA VAL A 174 19.60 5.92 -37.61
C VAL A 174 19.32 5.09 -36.37
N ASP A 175 19.22 5.71 -35.19
CA ASP A 175 19.13 4.98 -33.91
C ASP A 175 17.96 3.97 -33.84
N SER A 176 16.79 4.33 -34.36
CA SER A 176 15.63 3.43 -34.42
C SER A 176 15.86 2.24 -35.35
N TRP A 177 16.49 2.46 -36.51
CA TRP A 177 16.82 1.39 -37.46
C TRP A 177 17.92 0.48 -36.92
N HIS A 178 18.90 1.07 -36.23
CA HIS A 178 19.98 0.31 -35.59
C HIS A 178 19.45 -0.54 -34.44
N PHE A 179 18.58 0.02 -33.59
CA PHE A 179 17.89 -0.70 -32.54
C PHE A 179 17.14 -1.91 -33.09
N GLU A 180 16.32 -1.72 -34.14
CA GLU A 180 15.60 -2.81 -34.78
C GLU A 180 16.53 -3.83 -35.45
N GLN A 181 17.63 -3.38 -36.07
CA GLN A 181 18.62 -4.28 -36.67
C GLN A 181 19.29 -5.17 -35.62
N LEU A 182 19.63 -4.61 -34.46
CA LEU A 182 20.23 -5.35 -33.35
C LEU A 182 19.25 -6.40 -32.80
N LEU A 183 17.97 -6.04 -32.64
CA LEU A 183 16.94 -6.95 -32.15
C LEU A 183 16.64 -8.08 -33.16
N HIS A 184 16.43 -7.75 -34.43
CA HIS A 184 16.25 -8.76 -35.49
C HIS A 184 17.49 -9.65 -35.66
N GLY A 185 18.69 -9.09 -35.54
CA GLY A 185 19.94 -9.84 -35.58
C GLY A 185 20.05 -10.84 -34.41
N HIS A 186 19.67 -10.41 -33.21
CA HIS A 186 19.57 -11.28 -32.04
C HIS A 186 18.54 -12.40 -32.26
N GLU A 187 17.32 -12.09 -32.69
CA GLU A 187 16.27 -13.08 -32.97
C GLU A 187 16.70 -14.10 -34.03
N ALA A 188 17.32 -13.63 -35.12
CA ALA A 188 17.83 -14.50 -36.18
C ALA A 188 18.93 -15.45 -35.65
N ALA A 189 19.82 -14.95 -34.78
CA ALA A 189 20.86 -15.75 -34.14
C ALA A 189 20.28 -16.79 -33.15
N MET A 190 19.17 -16.46 -32.48
CA MET A 190 18.48 -17.37 -31.55
C MET A 190 17.74 -18.51 -32.28
N ARG A 191 17.34 -18.32 -33.55
CA ARG A 191 16.68 -19.36 -34.37
C ARG A 191 17.62 -20.43 -34.93
N ASP A 192 18.94 -20.26 -34.84
CA ASP A 192 19.94 -21.21 -35.31
C ASP A 192 20.48 -22.07 -34.15
N PRO A 193 20.01 -23.32 -33.95
CA PRO A 193 20.36 -24.13 -32.78
C PRO A 193 21.85 -24.47 -32.69
N ALA A 194 22.53 -24.53 -33.84
CA ALA A 194 23.95 -24.84 -33.87
C ALA A 194 24.82 -23.59 -33.61
N GLY A 195 24.23 -22.39 -33.76
CA GLY A 195 24.90 -21.09 -33.73
C GLY A 195 24.40 -20.14 -32.65
N ARG A 196 23.54 -20.60 -31.73
CA ARG A 196 22.99 -19.78 -30.65
C ARG A 196 24.13 -19.05 -29.91
N PRO A 197 24.10 -17.71 -29.84
CA PRO A 197 25.12 -16.94 -29.14
C PRO A 197 25.10 -17.30 -27.65
N ASP A 198 26.27 -17.30 -27.02
CA ASP A 198 26.34 -17.51 -25.58
C ASP A 198 25.56 -16.40 -24.83
N PRO A 199 25.05 -16.66 -23.62
CA PRO A 199 24.21 -15.69 -22.91
C PRO A 199 24.90 -14.35 -22.61
N LEU A 200 26.23 -14.31 -22.53
CA LEU A 200 26.98 -13.06 -22.34
C LEU A 200 26.96 -12.20 -23.62
N GLU A 201 27.12 -12.83 -24.78
CA GLU A 201 26.99 -12.17 -26.08
C GLU A 201 25.55 -11.70 -26.33
N GLN A 202 24.55 -12.46 -25.87
CA GLN A 202 23.14 -12.04 -25.90
C GLN A 202 22.92 -10.74 -25.09
N VAL A 203 23.37 -10.70 -23.83
CA VAL A 203 23.30 -9.49 -22.98
C VAL A 203 24.01 -8.32 -23.64
N ARG A 204 25.20 -8.53 -24.20
CA ARG A 204 25.98 -7.47 -24.84
C ARG A 204 25.24 -6.83 -26.04
N VAL A 205 24.59 -7.64 -26.87
CA VAL A 205 23.81 -7.15 -28.02
C VAL A 205 22.55 -6.42 -27.57
N LEU A 206 21.84 -6.94 -26.57
CA LEU A 206 20.61 -6.34 -26.05
C LEU A 206 20.88 -5.06 -25.26
N ASP A 207 21.96 -4.98 -24.49
CA ASP A 207 22.42 -3.75 -23.84
C ASP A 207 22.76 -2.68 -24.89
N ALA A 208 23.40 -3.05 -26.00
CA ALA A 208 23.68 -2.12 -27.11
C ALA A 208 22.38 -1.62 -27.79
N ALA A 209 21.36 -2.49 -27.91
CA ALA A 209 20.06 -2.10 -28.43
C ALA A 209 19.35 -1.11 -27.48
N LEU A 210 19.29 -1.42 -26.18
CA LEU A 210 18.66 -0.55 -25.17
C LEU A 210 19.41 0.78 -25.02
N ALA A 211 20.73 0.81 -25.20
CA ALA A 211 21.54 2.03 -25.16
C ALA A 211 21.28 3.01 -26.32
N CYS A 212 20.53 2.61 -27.36
CA CYS A 212 20.10 3.52 -28.42
C CYS A 212 19.08 4.57 -27.93
N TRP A 213 18.43 4.32 -26.79
CA TRP A 213 17.35 5.14 -26.25
C TRP A 213 17.84 6.26 -25.34
N HIS A 214 17.37 7.48 -25.59
CA HIS A 214 17.74 8.70 -24.85
C HIS A 214 16.52 9.50 -24.36
N GLY A 215 15.30 9.02 -24.63
CA GLY A 215 14.03 9.66 -24.28
C GLY A 215 12.84 8.89 -24.89
N ALA A 216 11.68 9.52 -24.94
CA ALA A 216 10.52 8.95 -25.63
C ALA A 216 10.77 8.94 -27.15
N ALA A 217 10.41 7.87 -27.86
CA ALA A 217 10.58 7.83 -29.31
C ALA A 217 9.74 8.93 -29.97
N PHE A 218 10.33 9.63 -30.94
CA PHE A 218 9.72 10.72 -31.69
C PHE A 218 9.23 11.91 -30.83
N GLU A 219 9.89 12.18 -29.68
CA GLU A 219 9.52 13.25 -28.73
C GLU A 219 9.38 14.64 -29.37
N SER A 220 10.17 14.94 -30.41
CA SER A 220 10.13 16.22 -31.11
C SER A 220 8.94 16.42 -32.06
N PHE A 221 7.99 15.48 -32.11
CA PHE A 221 6.83 15.51 -33.02
C PHE A 221 5.48 15.41 -32.29
N PRO A 222 5.21 16.24 -31.26
CA PRO A 222 3.93 16.20 -30.55
C PRO A 222 2.77 16.57 -31.50
N GLY A 223 1.65 15.85 -31.38
CA GLY A 223 0.44 16.09 -32.18
C GLY A 223 0.42 15.42 -33.56
N MET A 224 1.50 14.77 -33.99
CA MET A 224 1.56 14.05 -35.28
C MET A 224 1.08 12.60 -35.12
N PRO A 225 -0.03 12.16 -35.75
CA PRO A 225 -0.58 10.80 -35.56
C PRO A 225 0.38 9.68 -35.95
N TRP A 226 1.14 9.85 -37.04
CA TRP A 226 2.14 8.87 -37.48
C TRP A 226 3.30 8.72 -36.49
N ALA A 227 3.64 9.78 -35.74
CA ALA A 227 4.70 9.74 -34.73
C ALA A 227 4.21 9.05 -33.46
N ALA A 228 2.96 9.27 -33.05
CA ALA A 228 2.34 8.59 -31.93
C ALA A 228 2.24 7.06 -32.17
N GLN A 229 1.82 6.66 -33.37
CA GLN A 229 1.76 5.24 -33.76
C GLN A 229 3.14 4.58 -33.74
N GLU A 230 4.15 5.26 -34.28
CA GLU A 230 5.50 4.73 -34.33
C GLU A 230 6.17 4.69 -32.94
N ASN A 231 5.92 5.69 -32.10
CA ASN A 231 6.35 5.67 -30.71
C ASN A 231 5.79 4.45 -29.98
N ALA A 232 4.48 4.19 -30.07
CA ALA A 232 3.86 3.02 -29.46
C ALA A 232 4.50 1.69 -29.93
N ARG A 233 4.77 1.55 -31.24
CA ARG A 233 5.44 0.37 -31.81
C ARG A 233 6.85 0.19 -31.24
N LEU A 234 7.66 1.24 -31.23
CA LEU A 234 9.05 1.19 -30.75
C LEU A 234 9.13 0.95 -29.25
N GLN A 235 8.22 1.53 -28.45
CA GLN A 235 8.14 1.25 -27.02
C GLN A 235 7.81 -0.24 -26.76
N ALA A 236 6.88 -0.82 -27.50
CA ALA A 236 6.59 -2.26 -27.39
C ALA A 236 7.82 -3.14 -27.70
N LEU A 237 8.64 -2.75 -28.68
CA LEU A 237 9.90 -3.43 -28.99
C LEU A 237 10.96 -3.23 -27.89
N ARG A 238 11.03 -2.04 -27.28
CA ARG A 238 11.94 -1.75 -26.16
C ARG A 238 11.66 -2.65 -24.96
N LEU A 239 10.38 -2.80 -24.60
CA LEU A 239 9.95 -3.69 -23.52
C LEU A 239 10.34 -5.15 -23.82
N THR A 240 10.14 -5.59 -25.06
CA THR A 240 10.54 -6.93 -25.51
C THR A 240 12.07 -7.13 -25.41
N ALA A 241 12.86 -6.13 -25.78
CA ALA A 241 14.32 -6.18 -25.63
C ALA A 241 14.76 -6.25 -24.16
N ALA A 242 14.05 -5.57 -23.24
CA ALA A 242 14.31 -5.65 -21.81
C ALA A 242 14.00 -7.04 -21.23
N GLU A 243 12.90 -7.67 -21.65
CA GLU A 243 12.53 -9.05 -21.28
C GLU A 243 13.58 -10.06 -21.78
N LEU A 244 14.00 -9.96 -23.05
CA LEU A 244 15.04 -10.82 -23.62
C LEU A 244 16.38 -10.66 -22.88
N ARG A 245 16.72 -9.42 -22.48
CA ARG A 245 17.96 -9.13 -21.74
C ARG A 245 17.89 -9.72 -20.34
N ALA A 246 16.73 -9.65 -19.70
CA ALA A 246 16.49 -10.25 -18.39
C ALA A 246 16.56 -11.79 -18.44
N GLN A 247 15.97 -12.42 -19.45
CA GLN A 247 16.09 -13.86 -19.67
C GLN A 247 17.56 -14.30 -19.83
N ALA A 248 18.34 -13.60 -20.65
CA ALA A 248 19.77 -13.88 -20.81
C ALA A 248 20.57 -13.67 -19.52
N ALA A 249 20.20 -12.68 -18.69
CA ALA A 249 20.81 -12.46 -17.38
C ALA A 249 20.46 -13.57 -16.36
N LEU A 250 19.26 -14.14 -16.39
CA LEU A 250 18.90 -15.31 -15.60
C LEU A 250 19.70 -16.55 -15.99
N GLU A 251 19.97 -16.76 -17.30
CA GLU A 251 20.85 -17.82 -17.79
C GLU A 251 22.30 -17.67 -17.29
N LEU A 252 22.76 -16.43 -17.06
CA LEU A 252 24.06 -16.12 -16.46
C LEU A 252 24.07 -16.14 -14.92
N ASN A 253 22.95 -16.55 -14.29
CA ASN A 253 22.75 -16.49 -12.85
C ASN A 253 22.98 -15.08 -12.25
N ARG A 254 22.41 -14.05 -12.89
CA ARG A 254 22.46 -12.64 -12.44
C ARG A 254 21.07 -12.10 -12.08
N PRO A 255 20.35 -12.72 -11.13
CA PRO A 255 18.97 -12.33 -10.81
C PRO A 255 18.85 -10.91 -10.24
N ALA A 256 19.85 -10.39 -9.53
CA ALA A 256 19.82 -9.02 -9.01
C ALA A 256 19.73 -7.95 -10.12
N GLU A 257 20.40 -8.17 -11.25
CA GLU A 257 20.31 -7.24 -12.40
C GLU A 257 18.90 -7.26 -13.03
N VAL A 258 18.24 -8.42 -13.01
CA VAL A 258 16.88 -8.59 -13.55
C VAL A 258 15.86 -7.87 -12.69
N VAL A 259 15.98 -7.99 -11.36
CA VAL A 259 15.09 -7.30 -10.42
C VAL A 259 15.15 -5.78 -10.60
N LEU A 260 16.36 -5.22 -10.72
CA LEU A 260 16.54 -3.78 -10.93
C LEU A 260 15.99 -3.30 -12.27
N ALA A 261 16.10 -4.12 -13.33
CA ALA A 261 15.67 -3.74 -14.66
C ALA A 261 14.16 -3.87 -14.88
N LEU A 262 13.53 -4.94 -14.37
CA LEU A 262 12.14 -5.28 -14.70
C LEU A 262 11.11 -4.73 -13.71
N ARG A 263 11.49 -4.42 -12.47
CA ARG A 263 10.58 -3.84 -11.47
C ARG A 263 9.87 -2.57 -11.95
N PRO A 264 10.57 -1.51 -12.42
CA PRO A 264 9.90 -0.30 -12.90
C PRO A 264 9.03 -0.56 -14.14
N ILE A 265 9.43 -1.52 -14.99
CA ILE A 265 8.68 -1.89 -16.20
C ILE A 265 7.34 -2.55 -15.83
N LEU A 266 7.34 -3.45 -14.84
CA LEU A 266 6.12 -4.12 -14.41
C LEU A 266 5.16 -3.17 -13.68
N GLU A 267 5.67 -2.15 -13.00
CA GLU A 267 4.85 -1.10 -12.37
C GLU A 267 4.12 -0.25 -13.42
N GLU A 268 4.78 0.10 -14.52
CA GLU A 268 4.19 0.85 -15.63
C GLU A 268 3.29 -0.02 -16.52
N HIS A 269 3.61 -1.32 -16.63
CA HIS A 269 2.92 -2.28 -17.49
C HIS A 269 2.56 -3.59 -16.75
N PRO A 270 1.65 -3.56 -15.76
CA PRO A 270 1.33 -4.71 -14.90
C PRO A 270 0.72 -5.92 -15.63
N GLY A 271 0.14 -5.70 -16.81
CA GLY A 271 -0.40 -6.75 -17.68
C GLY A 271 0.63 -7.48 -18.54
N ARG A 272 1.92 -7.13 -18.48
CA ARG A 272 2.99 -7.85 -19.19
C ARG A 272 3.42 -9.09 -18.42
N GLU A 273 2.76 -10.20 -18.70
CA GLU A 273 2.96 -11.48 -18.02
C GLU A 273 4.40 -12.00 -18.06
N GLU A 274 5.10 -11.85 -19.19
CA GLU A 274 6.48 -12.32 -19.31
C GLU A 274 7.45 -11.52 -18.44
N CYS A 275 7.24 -10.21 -18.30
CA CYS A 275 7.98 -9.36 -17.37
C CYS A 275 7.75 -9.79 -15.91
N ALA A 276 6.49 -10.08 -15.55
CA ALA A 276 6.12 -10.59 -14.23
C ALA A 276 6.79 -11.95 -13.94
N ARG A 277 6.77 -12.84 -14.92
CA ARG A 277 7.38 -14.18 -14.82
C ARG A 277 8.90 -14.08 -14.57
N LEU A 278 9.61 -13.30 -15.38
CA LEU A 278 11.06 -13.12 -15.26
C LEU A 278 11.47 -12.47 -13.93
N LEU A 279 10.72 -11.47 -13.48
CA LEU A 279 10.95 -10.79 -12.21
C LEU A 279 10.73 -11.75 -11.02
N ALA A 280 9.64 -12.52 -11.05
CA ALA A 280 9.33 -13.49 -10.01
C ALA A 280 10.37 -14.63 -9.93
N VAL A 281 10.86 -15.13 -11.07
CA VAL A 281 11.98 -16.10 -11.09
C VAL A 281 13.25 -15.49 -10.48
N ALA A 282 13.57 -14.23 -10.81
CA ALA A 282 14.73 -13.55 -10.26
C ALA A 282 14.64 -13.36 -8.74
N GLN A 283 13.50 -12.90 -8.24
CA GLN A 283 13.22 -12.75 -6.80
C GLN A 283 13.32 -14.11 -6.09
N TYR A 284 12.73 -15.15 -6.66
CA TYR A 284 12.81 -16.50 -6.10
C TYR A 284 14.26 -16.97 -5.94
N ARG A 285 15.11 -16.80 -6.98
CA ARG A 285 16.54 -17.16 -6.94
C ARG A 285 17.37 -16.34 -5.95
N LEU A 286 16.89 -15.17 -5.54
CA LEU A 286 17.50 -14.34 -4.49
C LEU A 286 17.00 -14.71 -3.08
N GLY A 287 16.17 -15.74 -2.94
CA GLY A 287 15.54 -16.12 -1.67
C GLY A 287 14.34 -15.24 -1.30
N GLN A 288 13.87 -14.39 -2.21
CA GLN A 288 12.73 -13.49 -2.03
C GLN A 288 11.43 -14.15 -2.52
N SER A 289 11.13 -15.35 -2.03
CA SER A 289 9.96 -16.14 -2.50
C SER A 289 8.62 -15.44 -2.27
N LEU A 290 8.53 -14.58 -1.24
CA LEU A 290 7.35 -13.76 -0.98
C LEU A 290 7.17 -12.67 -2.03
N ASP A 291 8.24 -11.96 -2.39
CA ASP A 291 8.20 -10.94 -3.43
C ASP A 291 7.90 -11.55 -4.81
N ALA A 292 8.38 -12.77 -5.05
CA ALA A 292 8.08 -13.54 -6.26
C ALA A 292 6.57 -13.86 -6.38
N LEU A 293 5.94 -14.34 -5.29
CA LEU A 293 4.50 -14.58 -5.27
C LEU A 293 3.68 -13.28 -5.35
N ALA A 294 4.13 -12.21 -4.67
CA ALA A 294 3.49 -10.90 -4.75
C ALA A 294 3.50 -10.35 -6.19
N THR A 295 4.59 -10.54 -6.91
CA THR A 295 4.73 -10.17 -8.32
C THR A 295 3.75 -10.91 -9.21
N VAL A 296 3.62 -12.23 -9.03
CA VAL A 296 2.66 -13.07 -9.77
C VAL A 296 1.21 -12.67 -9.46
N ARG A 297 0.87 -12.46 -8.18
CA ARG A 297 -0.47 -12.05 -7.73
C ARG A 297 -0.88 -10.69 -8.27
N ARG A 298 0.02 -9.70 -8.24
CA ARG A 298 -0.25 -8.35 -8.75
C ARG A 298 -0.62 -8.35 -10.23
N SER A 299 0.10 -9.12 -11.05
CA SER A 299 -0.24 -9.25 -12.48
C SER A 299 -1.55 -10.02 -12.68
N ARG A 300 -1.84 -11.04 -11.87
CA ARG A 300 -3.12 -11.76 -11.91
C ARG A 300 -4.31 -10.83 -11.60
N GLU A 301 -4.22 -10.10 -10.50
CA GLU A 301 -5.26 -9.14 -10.09
C GLU A 301 -5.52 -8.10 -11.17
N PHE A 302 -4.47 -7.54 -11.76
CA PHE A 302 -4.59 -6.58 -12.85
C PHE A 302 -5.29 -7.18 -14.09
N LEU A 303 -4.89 -8.38 -14.54
CA LEU A 303 -5.51 -9.05 -15.69
C LEU A 303 -6.99 -9.40 -15.43
N THR A 304 -7.32 -9.81 -14.21
CA THR A 304 -8.70 -10.12 -13.82
C THR A 304 -9.56 -8.86 -13.71
N LEU A 305 -9.06 -7.78 -13.12
CA LEU A 305 -9.83 -6.54 -12.89
C LEU A 305 -10.01 -5.72 -14.17
N GLU A 306 -8.95 -5.53 -14.96
CA GLU A 306 -8.99 -4.63 -16.13
C GLU A 306 -9.47 -5.33 -17.40
N PHE A 307 -9.20 -6.63 -17.54
CA PHE A 307 -9.49 -7.38 -18.78
C PHE A 307 -10.42 -8.58 -18.57
N GLY A 308 -10.75 -8.96 -17.34
CA GLY A 308 -11.63 -10.10 -17.05
C GLY A 308 -11.05 -11.45 -17.47
N VAL A 309 -9.71 -11.55 -17.59
CA VAL A 309 -9.03 -12.78 -18.04
C VAL A 309 -8.12 -13.33 -16.95
N ASP A 310 -8.01 -14.66 -16.91
CA ASP A 310 -7.01 -15.34 -16.08
C ASP A 310 -5.60 -15.20 -16.68
N PRO A 311 -4.53 -15.28 -15.85
CA PRO A 311 -3.16 -15.31 -16.35
C PRO A 311 -2.95 -16.45 -17.35
N GLY A 312 -2.03 -16.27 -18.29
CA GLY A 312 -1.53 -17.30 -19.17
C GLY A 312 -0.87 -18.48 -18.42
N PRO A 313 -0.63 -19.60 -19.11
CA PRO A 313 -0.10 -20.82 -18.51
C PRO A 313 1.28 -20.60 -17.85
N GLY A 314 2.16 -19.81 -18.47
CA GLY A 314 3.52 -19.59 -17.95
C GLY A 314 3.57 -18.91 -16.57
N LEU A 315 2.60 -18.05 -16.25
CA LEU A 315 2.53 -17.39 -14.94
C LEU A 315 1.87 -18.30 -13.89
N ARG A 316 0.85 -19.10 -14.29
CA ARG A 316 0.20 -20.10 -13.44
C ARG A 316 1.13 -21.25 -13.04
N GLU A 317 1.91 -21.73 -14.00
CA GLU A 317 2.91 -22.78 -13.79
C GLU A 317 4.01 -22.28 -12.85
N LEU A 318 4.49 -21.04 -13.04
CA LEU A 318 5.47 -20.43 -12.14
C LEU A 318 4.94 -20.27 -10.71
N GLU A 319 3.68 -19.85 -10.53
CA GLU A 319 3.06 -19.75 -9.21
C GLU A 319 3.09 -21.10 -8.47
N THR A 320 2.69 -22.16 -9.18
CA THR A 320 2.71 -23.53 -8.67
C THR A 320 4.14 -23.97 -8.36
N ALA A 321 5.11 -23.63 -9.22
CA ALA A 321 6.52 -23.97 -9.04
C ALA A 321 7.14 -23.26 -7.83
N ILE A 322 6.79 -21.99 -7.59
CA ILE A 322 7.25 -21.22 -6.42
C ILE A 322 6.67 -21.84 -5.14
N LEU A 323 5.38 -22.17 -5.13
CA LEU A 323 4.68 -22.78 -3.97
C LEU A 323 5.19 -24.18 -3.63
N THR A 324 5.64 -24.94 -4.62
CA THR A 324 6.18 -26.30 -4.45
C THR A 324 7.70 -26.36 -4.35
N HIS A 325 8.37 -25.20 -4.34
CA HIS A 325 9.83 -25.08 -4.38
C HIS A 325 10.50 -25.83 -5.54
N SER A 326 9.86 -25.85 -6.71
CA SER A 326 10.30 -26.60 -7.90
C SER A 326 10.73 -25.71 -9.08
N VAL A 327 10.90 -24.39 -8.87
CA VAL A 327 11.26 -23.40 -9.91
C VAL A 327 12.53 -23.78 -10.70
N ASP A 328 13.49 -24.46 -10.08
CA ASP A 328 14.74 -24.88 -10.72
C ASP A 328 14.74 -26.36 -11.20
N ALA A 329 13.63 -27.10 -11.03
CA ALA A 329 13.55 -28.52 -11.38
C ALA A 329 13.67 -28.80 -12.89
N GLU A 330 13.40 -27.81 -13.75
CA GLU A 330 13.48 -27.97 -15.21
C GLU A 330 14.85 -27.62 -15.82
N THR A 331 15.84 -27.14 -15.05
CA THR A 331 17.16 -26.74 -15.58
C THR A 331 18.37 -27.31 -14.83
N ALA A 332 18.25 -28.51 -14.27
CA ALA A 332 19.42 -29.25 -13.79
C ALA A 332 20.03 -30.11 -14.92
N PRO A 333 21.17 -29.75 -15.54
CA PRO A 333 21.98 -30.75 -16.24
C PRO A 333 22.46 -31.79 -15.22
N PRO A 334 22.60 -33.07 -15.61
CA PRO A 334 22.93 -34.14 -14.68
C PRO A 334 24.28 -33.83 -13.99
N PRO A 335 24.35 -33.85 -12.64
CA PRO A 335 25.58 -33.52 -11.94
C PRO A 335 26.62 -34.60 -12.22
N ALA A 336 27.81 -34.17 -12.65
CA ALA A 336 28.99 -35.02 -12.69
C ALA A 336 29.30 -35.55 -11.27
N PRO A 337 29.82 -36.78 -11.13
CA PRO A 337 30.00 -37.41 -9.83
C PRO A 337 31.08 -36.67 -9.03
N VAL A 338 30.65 -35.89 -8.05
CA VAL A 338 31.52 -35.34 -7.00
C VAL A 338 31.33 -36.20 -5.75
N ARG A 339 32.47 -36.66 -5.23
CA ARG A 339 32.60 -37.51 -4.04
C ARG A 339 31.99 -36.80 -2.81
N PRO A 340 31.25 -37.52 -1.93
CA PRO A 340 30.54 -36.88 -0.83
C PRO A 340 31.51 -36.25 0.18
N PRO A 341 31.30 -34.99 0.61
CA PRO A 341 31.92 -34.44 1.80
C PRO A 341 31.19 -34.97 3.05
N GLU A 342 31.93 -35.14 4.15
CA GLU A 342 31.39 -35.51 5.46
C GLU A 342 30.28 -34.56 5.93
N PRO A 343 29.28 -35.05 6.69
CA PRO A 343 28.14 -34.25 7.12
C PRO A 343 28.60 -33.15 8.07
N ALA A 344 28.41 -31.90 7.65
CA ALA A 344 28.39 -30.76 8.55
C ALA A 344 27.11 -30.82 9.41
N PRO A 345 27.16 -30.40 10.69
CA PRO A 345 25.98 -30.36 11.55
C PRO A 345 24.93 -29.41 10.96
N SER A 346 23.68 -29.86 10.96
CA SER A 346 22.50 -29.06 10.58
C SER A 346 22.47 -27.73 11.36
N PRO A 347 21.98 -26.63 10.77
CA PRO A 347 21.79 -25.39 11.51
C PRO A 347 20.87 -25.62 12.71
N ASP A 348 21.28 -25.16 13.89
CA ASP A 348 20.47 -25.21 15.11
C ASP A 348 19.10 -24.56 14.83
N PRO A 349 17.99 -25.22 15.20
CA PRO A 349 16.68 -24.61 15.10
C PRO A 349 16.62 -23.36 16.00
N GLU A 350 16.26 -22.25 15.38
CA GLU A 350 16.06 -20.92 15.93
C GLU A 350 15.40 -20.95 17.32
N ILE A 351 16.06 -20.36 18.31
CA ILE A 351 15.58 -20.28 19.70
C ILE A 351 14.34 -19.38 19.75
N LEU A 352 13.15 -19.98 19.87
CA LEU A 352 11.91 -19.26 20.18
C LEU A 352 11.68 -19.22 21.70
N PRO A 353 11.60 -18.04 22.34
CA PRO A 353 11.22 -17.91 23.75
C PRO A 353 9.71 -18.15 23.97
N ASP A 354 9.39 -18.91 25.03
CA ASP A 354 8.10 -19.43 25.54
C ASP A 354 6.82 -19.13 24.72
N ASN A 355 6.22 -20.20 24.21
CA ASN A 355 5.20 -20.21 23.14
C ASN A 355 3.76 -20.04 23.67
N GLY A 356 3.52 -19.33 24.78
CA GLY A 356 2.17 -19.21 25.36
C GLY A 356 1.61 -20.50 26.02
N TYR A 357 2.30 -21.64 25.88
CA TYR A 357 1.92 -22.95 26.47
C TYR A 357 2.56 -23.21 27.84
N ALA A 358 2.68 -22.20 28.69
CA ALA A 358 3.40 -22.31 29.96
C ALA A 358 2.78 -23.37 30.90
N ALA A 359 1.46 -23.45 30.96
CA ALA A 359 0.74 -24.43 31.78
C ALA A 359 0.96 -25.87 31.28
N GLN A 360 0.82 -26.09 29.97
CA GLN A 360 1.04 -27.39 29.32
C GLN A 360 2.50 -27.85 29.48
N ARG A 361 3.46 -26.92 29.34
CA ARG A 361 4.88 -27.20 29.60
C ARG A 361 5.11 -27.58 31.06
N ALA A 362 4.50 -26.87 32.01
CA ALA A 362 4.61 -27.19 33.44
C ALA A 362 4.04 -28.59 33.75
N ALA A 363 2.91 -28.97 33.16
CA ALA A 363 2.32 -30.30 33.31
C ALA A 363 3.24 -31.42 32.79
N ALA A 364 3.83 -31.24 31.60
CA ALA A 364 4.79 -32.19 31.04
C ALA A 364 6.06 -32.33 31.90
N LEU A 365 6.55 -31.23 32.49
CA LEU A 365 7.69 -31.26 33.42
C LEU A 365 7.33 -31.92 34.75
N ALA A 366 6.12 -31.72 35.28
CA ALA A 366 5.66 -32.40 36.48
C ALA A 366 5.55 -33.93 36.27
N ALA A 367 5.14 -34.36 35.07
CA ALA A 367 5.18 -35.78 34.69
C ALA A 367 6.62 -36.31 34.64
N ALA A 368 7.58 -35.51 34.19
CA ALA A 368 9.00 -35.86 34.21
C ALA A 368 9.54 -36.01 35.65
N GLU A 369 9.19 -35.08 36.55
CA GLU A 369 9.57 -35.15 37.97
C GLU A 369 8.99 -36.41 38.63
N THR A 370 7.74 -36.74 38.31
CA THR A 370 7.12 -38.00 38.76
C THR A 370 7.85 -39.21 38.20
N ALA A 371 8.23 -39.21 36.92
CA ALA A 371 8.99 -40.30 36.34
C ALA A 371 10.39 -40.47 36.97
N ALA A 372 11.06 -39.36 37.33
CA ALA A 372 12.36 -39.40 38.00
C ALA A 372 12.34 -40.14 39.35
N THR A 373 11.17 -40.30 39.98
CA THR A 373 11.01 -41.12 41.20
C THR A 373 11.16 -42.63 40.98
N GLY A 374 11.42 -43.06 39.73
CA GLY A 374 11.69 -44.45 39.37
C GLY A 374 10.50 -45.17 38.74
N GLN A 375 9.59 -44.44 38.10
CA GLN A 375 8.43 -45.02 37.41
C GLN A 375 8.31 -44.53 35.97
N VAL A 376 7.76 -45.36 35.10
CA VAL A 376 7.43 -44.91 33.74
C VAL A 376 6.21 -44.00 33.78
N ARG A 377 6.25 -42.87 33.06
CA ARG A 377 5.08 -42.00 32.85
C ARG A 377 4.89 -41.69 31.38
N LEU A 378 3.64 -41.65 30.96
CA LEU A 378 3.23 -41.36 29.59
C LEU A 378 2.44 -40.05 29.56
N VAL A 379 2.79 -39.13 28.67
CA VAL A 379 2.05 -37.90 28.39
C VAL A 379 1.55 -37.97 26.96
N TRP A 380 0.24 -37.83 26.78
CA TRP A 380 -0.34 -37.67 25.44
C TRP A 380 -0.48 -36.18 25.15
N LEU A 381 0.12 -35.71 24.06
CA LEU A 381 0.07 -34.33 23.62
C LEU A 381 -0.77 -34.21 22.36
N SER A 382 -2.01 -33.74 22.50
CA SER A 382 -2.97 -33.59 21.41
C SER A 382 -3.15 -32.15 20.97
N GLY A 383 -3.43 -31.95 19.69
CA GLY A 383 -3.71 -30.64 19.12
C GLY A 383 -3.80 -30.74 17.60
N GLU A 384 -4.34 -29.69 16.97
CA GLU A 384 -4.47 -29.66 15.52
C GLU A 384 -3.12 -29.64 14.79
N ALA A 385 -3.16 -29.87 13.47
CA ALA A 385 -2.03 -29.58 12.61
C ALA A 385 -1.62 -28.10 12.78
N GLY A 386 -0.31 -27.86 12.97
CA GLY A 386 0.20 -26.50 13.21
C GLY A 386 0.03 -25.96 14.64
N ALA A 387 -0.62 -26.68 15.55
CA ALA A 387 -0.83 -26.26 16.94
C ALA A 387 0.46 -26.18 17.80
N GLY A 388 1.63 -26.56 17.27
CA GLY A 388 2.91 -26.45 17.97
C GLY A 388 3.28 -27.65 18.88
N LYS A 389 2.66 -28.83 18.68
CA LYS A 389 2.96 -30.06 19.44
C LYS A 389 4.46 -30.42 19.46
N THR A 390 5.08 -30.53 18.28
CA THR A 390 6.52 -30.80 18.12
C THR A 390 7.37 -29.72 18.78
N THR A 391 6.98 -28.46 18.65
CA THR A 391 7.69 -27.34 19.29
C THR A 391 7.66 -27.45 20.81
N LEU A 392 6.51 -27.78 21.41
CA LEU A 392 6.40 -28.00 22.85
C LEU A 392 7.19 -29.24 23.31
N ALA A 393 7.08 -30.36 22.59
CA ALA A 393 7.83 -31.59 22.90
C ALA A 393 9.35 -31.35 22.84
N THR A 394 9.82 -30.59 21.85
CA THR A 394 11.24 -30.20 21.70
C THR A 394 11.68 -29.26 22.82
N ALA A 395 10.84 -28.29 23.21
CA ALA A 395 11.15 -27.39 24.32
C ALA A 395 11.26 -28.12 25.66
N VAL A 396 10.35 -29.07 25.92
CA VAL A 396 10.37 -29.92 27.13
C VAL A 396 11.61 -30.81 27.15
N THR A 397 11.90 -31.50 26.05
CA THR A 397 13.08 -32.40 25.97
C THR A 397 14.40 -31.65 26.11
N ARG A 398 14.56 -30.48 25.48
CA ARG A 398 15.77 -29.64 25.66
C ARG A 398 15.97 -29.28 27.13
N GLN A 399 14.93 -28.82 27.80
CA GLN A 399 15.00 -28.47 29.22
C GLN A 399 15.30 -29.67 30.11
N LEU A 400 14.77 -30.86 29.79
CA LEU A 400 15.12 -32.09 30.49
C LEU A 400 16.57 -32.51 30.20
N GLY A 401 17.07 -32.32 28.97
CA GLY A 401 18.46 -32.54 28.60
C GLY A 401 19.43 -31.64 29.39
N GLU A 402 19.09 -30.36 29.58
CA GLU A 402 19.83 -29.44 30.47
C GLU A 402 19.82 -29.91 31.93
N ARG A 403 18.77 -30.62 32.36
CA ARG A 403 18.67 -31.29 33.66
C ARG A 403 19.31 -32.68 33.67
N GLY A 404 20.06 -33.01 32.62
CA GLY A 404 20.83 -34.23 32.49
C GLY A 404 20.05 -35.44 31.97
N TRP A 405 18.80 -35.33 31.52
CA TRP A 405 18.06 -36.47 30.96
C TRP A 405 18.62 -36.90 29.60
N ALA A 406 18.58 -38.20 29.33
CA ALA A 406 18.83 -38.71 27.98
C ALA A 406 17.57 -38.54 27.11
N THR A 407 17.68 -37.81 26.00
CA THR A 407 16.57 -37.51 25.09
C THR A 407 16.67 -38.34 23.81
N VAL A 408 15.60 -39.04 23.44
CA VAL A 408 15.51 -39.80 22.17
C VAL A 408 14.17 -39.57 21.48
N PHE A 409 14.20 -39.58 20.15
CA PHE A 409 13.04 -39.28 19.29
C PHE A 409 12.78 -40.44 18.34
N GLY A 410 11.51 -40.65 18.02
CA GLY A 410 11.06 -41.52 16.94
C GLY A 410 9.80 -40.97 16.30
N ARG A 411 9.73 -40.96 14.98
CA ARG A 411 8.61 -40.41 14.22
C ARG A 411 7.82 -41.53 13.56
N CYS A 412 6.49 -41.46 13.66
CA CYS A 412 5.61 -42.36 12.93
C CYS A 412 5.42 -41.81 11.50
N PRO A 413 5.90 -42.51 10.46
CA PRO A 413 5.74 -42.06 9.07
C PRO A 413 4.30 -42.24 8.58
N GLU A 414 3.76 -41.23 7.89
CA GLU A 414 2.41 -41.26 7.28
C GLU A 414 2.43 -41.84 5.84
N VAL A 415 3.32 -42.80 5.54
CA VAL A 415 3.42 -43.45 4.21
C VAL A 415 3.21 -44.97 4.31
N GLU A 416 2.40 -45.54 3.42
CA GLU A 416 2.06 -46.97 3.42
C GLU A 416 3.26 -47.93 3.25
N SER A 417 4.36 -47.46 2.68
CA SER A 417 5.57 -48.26 2.42
C SER A 417 6.61 -48.23 3.55
N ALA A 418 6.32 -47.59 4.68
CA ALA A 418 7.26 -47.52 5.79
C ALA A 418 7.49 -48.90 6.44
N PRO A 419 8.72 -49.22 6.88
CA PRO A 419 8.98 -50.44 7.63
C PRO A 419 8.17 -50.48 8.94
N PRO A 420 7.69 -51.67 9.37
CA PRO A 420 6.93 -51.79 10.61
C PRO A 420 7.70 -51.29 11.82
N ALA A 421 7.01 -50.62 12.75
CA ALA A 421 7.60 -50.07 13.97
C ALA A 421 8.78 -49.10 13.79
N TRP A 422 8.85 -48.37 12.66
CA TRP A 422 9.94 -47.45 12.31
C TRP A 422 10.31 -46.45 13.42
N ALA A 423 9.33 -45.85 14.09
CA ALA A 423 9.57 -44.90 15.19
C ALA A 423 10.47 -45.49 16.29
N TRP A 424 10.35 -46.80 16.55
CA TRP A 424 11.18 -47.47 17.55
C TRP A 424 12.59 -47.82 17.06
N ALA A 425 12.79 -48.00 15.75
CA ALA A 425 14.12 -48.12 15.16
C ALA A 425 14.91 -46.80 15.27
N GLU A 426 14.25 -45.66 15.09
CA GLU A 426 14.83 -44.33 15.34
C GLU A 426 15.16 -44.11 16.83
N VAL A 427 14.26 -44.52 17.73
CA VAL A 427 14.53 -44.48 19.17
C VAL A 427 15.76 -45.33 19.53
N LEU A 428 15.88 -46.55 18.99
CA LEU A 428 17.05 -47.41 19.20
C LEU A 428 18.33 -46.79 18.64
N THR A 429 18.26 -46.11 17.50
CA THR A 429 19.39 -45.37 16.93
C THR A 429 19.89 -44.30 17.89
N GLY A 430 18.99 -43.53 18.51
CA GLY A 430 19.35 -42.56 19.55
C GLY A 430 19.89 -43.20 20.84
N LEU A 431 19.45 -44.42 21.16
CA LEU A 431 19.89 -45.17 22.34
C LEU A 431 21.24 -45.89 22.16
N ASP A 432 21.55 -46.40 20.96
CA ASP A 432 22.68 -47.30 20.71
C ASP A 432 23.67 -46.79 19.63
N ALA A 433 23.42 -45.61 19.03
CA ALA A 433 24.24 -44.97 17.98
C ALA A 433 24.52 -45.85 16.73
N ALA A 434 23.53 -46.63 16.31
CA ALA A 434 23.59 -47.51 15.13
C ALA A 434 22.56 -47.10 14.06
N ASP A 435 22.76 -47.52 12.80
CA ASP A 435 21.88 -47.19 11.67
C ASP A 435 20.45 -47.75 11.88
N PRO A 436 19.37 -46.96 11.67
CA PRO A 436 17.98 -47.42 11.78
C PRO A 436 17.67 -48.68 10.98
N GLU A 437 18.27 -48.85 9.79
CA GLU A 437 18.04 -50.00 8.91
C GLU A 437 18.50 -51.32 9.54
N THR A 438 19.41 -51.26 10.52
CA THR A 438 19.88 -52.44 11.26
C THR A 438 18.80 -53.07 12.15
N PHE A 439 17.71 -52.34 12.42
CA PHE A 439 16.67 -52.70 13.38
C PHE A 439 15.31 -53.04 12.75
N THR A 440 15.10 -52.76 11.47
CA THR A 440 13.80 -52.91 10.78
C THR A 440 13.42 -54.36 10.44
N ALA A 441 14.37 -55.30 10.45
CA ALA A 441 14.13 -56.69 10.10
C ALA A 441 13.59 -57.57 11.25
N ALA A 442 13.31 -56.99 12.43
CA ALA A 442 12.88 -57.71 13.63
C ALA A 442 11.35 -57.61 13.87
N ASP A 443 10.74 -58.67 14.40
CA ASP A 443 9.34 -58.62 14.85
C ASP A 443 9.15 -57.65 16.03
N ALA A 444 7.91 -57.18 16.24
CA ALA A 444 7.57 -56.18 17.27
C ALA A 444 8.00 -56.59 18.69
N PHE A 445 7.91 -57.88 19.04
CA PHE A 445 8.28 -58.34 20.37
C PHE A 445 9.81 -58.33 20.57
N THR A 446 10.56 -58.74 19.54
CA THR A 446 12.02 -58.66 19.53
C THR A 446 12.50 -57.21 19.60
N LEU A 447 11.85 -56.30 18.87
CA LEU A 447 12.14 -54.87 18.91
C LEU A 447 11.87 -54.27 20.29
N ALA A 448 10.72 -54.57 20.91
CA ALA A 448 10.40 -54.14 22.26
C ALA A 448 11.43 -54.63 23.29
N ARG A 449 11.89 -55.89 23.18
CA ARG A 449 12.94 -56.42 24.07
C ARG A 449 14.27 -55.68 23.93
N ARG A 450 14.64 -55.28 22.70
CA ARG A 450 15.85 -54.48 22.46
C ARG A 450 15.71 -53.10 23.07
N VAL A 451 14.60 -52.40 22.81
CA VAL A 451 14.31 -51.08 23.41
C VAL A 451 14.38 -51.15 24.94
N VAL A 452 13.73 -52.14 25.54
CA VAL A 452 13.74 -52.35 26.99
C VAL A 452 15.13 -52.63 27.53
N ARG A 453 15.97 -53.38 26.81
CA ARG A 453 17.36 -53.62 27.18
C ARG A 453 18.18 -52.34 27.15
N SER A 454 18.19 -51.61 26.03
CA SER A 454 18.96 -50.37 25.87
C SER A 454 18.51 -49.30 26.87
N CYS A 455 17.19 -49.18 27.11
CA CYS A 455 16.65 -48.31 28.15
C CYS A 455 17.09 -48.73 29.56
N ARG A 456 17.15 -50.02 29.90
CA ARG A 456 17.63 -50.48 31.22
C ARG A 456 19.11 -50.23 31.43
N GLU A 457 19.92 -50.46 30.40
CA GLU A 457 21.36 -50.22 30.43
C GLU A 457 21.65 -48.72 30.61
N ARG A 458 20.91 -47.85 29.91
CA ARG A 458 21.12 -46.40 29.96
C ARG A 458 20.46 -45.71 31.17
N SER A 459 19.30 -46.20 31.63
CA SER A 459 18.60 -45.68 32.81
C SER A 459 19.27 -46.01 34.15
N ALA A 460 20.32 -46.85 34.15
CA ALA A 460 21.11 -47.15 35.34
C ALA A 460 21.92 -45.94 35.85
N GLY A 461 22.17 -44.93 35.01
CA GLY A 461 22.89 -43.70 35.39
C GLY A 461 22.11 -42.41 35.20
N THR A 462 21.02 -42.40 34.42
CA THR A 462 20.34 -41.16 33.99
C THR A 462 18.88 -41.41 33.56
N PRO A 463 17.89 -40.59 33.97
CA PRO A 463 16.51 -40.70 33.46
C PRO A 463 16.42 -40.51 31.94
N ILE A 464 15.44 -41.15 31.30
CA ILE A 464 15.27 -41.12 29.84
C ILE A 464 13.93 -40.47 29.47
N VAL A 465 13.93 -39.58 28.48
CA VAL A 465 12.71 -39.10 27.81
C VAL A 465 12.66 -39.59 26.36
N ILE A 466 11.57 -40.27 26.02
CA ILE A 466 11.28 -40.79 24.68
C ILE A 466 10.15 -39.96 24.08
N VAL A 467 10.38 -39.32 22.94
CA VAL A 467 9.34 -38.64 22.17
C VAL A 467 8.93 -39.50 21.00
N LEU A 468 7.65 -39.87 20.95
CA LEU A 468 7.03 -40.50 19.79
C LEU A 468 6.19 -39.45 19.06
N GLU A 469 6.62 -39.06 17.87
CA GLU A 469 5.92 -38.08 17.07
C GLU A 469 4.87 -38.71 16.16
N ASP A 470 3.75 -38.00 15.98
CA ASP A 470 2.68 -38.29 15.03
C ASP A 470 2.05 -39.70 15.21
N VAL A 471 1.77 -40.09 16.46
CA VAL A 471 1.27 -41.44 16.83
C VAL A 471 -0.09 -41.78 16.20
N HIS A 472 -0.85 -40.82 15.66
CA HIS A 472 -2.04 -41.10 14.85
C HIS A 472 -1.70 -41.88 13.57
N GLY A 473 -0.50 -41.72 13.03
CA GLY A 473 0.05 -42.51 11.91
C GLY A 473 0.74 -43.81 12.33
N ALA A 474 0.67 -44.21 13.61
CA ALA A 474 1.35 -45.40 14.09
C ALA A 474 0.72 -46.69 13.55
N ASP A 475 1.56 -47.60 13.06
CA ASP A 475 1.13 -48.94 12.68
C ASP A 475 0.84 -49.84 13.91
N THR A 476 0.26 -51.01 13.65
CA THR A 476 -0.10 -51.95 14.73
C THR A 476 1.13 -52.41 15.52
N ALA A 477 2.28 -52.56 14.85
CA ALA A 477 3.54 -52.97 15.49
C ALA A 477 4.08 -51.89 16.43
N THR A 478 4.09 -50.61 16.03
CA THR A 478 4.50 -49.46 16.85
C THR A 478 3.70 -49.39 18.15
N LEU A 479 2.37 -49.51 18.05
CA LEU A 479 1.47 -49.48 19.20
C LEU A 479 1.65 -50.70 20.11
N GLN A 480 1.92 -51.88 19.54
CA GLN A 480 2.26 -53.07 20.32
C GLN A 480 3.57 -52.91 21.09
N VAL A 481 4.62 -52.36 20.47
CA VAL A 481 5.89 -52.06 21.13
C VAL A 481 5.68 -51.05 22.25
N LEU A 482 4.93 -49.97 22.02
CA LEU A 482 4.61 -48.98 23.06
C LEU A 482 3.99 -49.63 24.30
N ARG A 483 2.99 -50.49 24.12
CA ARG A 483 2.35 -51.22 25.23
C ARG A 483 3.34 -52.11 25.98
N GLN A 484 4.24 -52.78 25.29
CA GLN A 484 5.22 -53.68 25.91
C GLN A 484 6.32 -52.91 26.64
N VAL A 485 6.86 -51.84 26.02
CA VAL A 485 7.90 -50.98 26.60
C VAL A 485 7.41 -50.34 27.91
N VAL A 486 6.21 -49.76 27.92
CA VAL A 486 5.62 -49.16 29.13
C VAL A 486 5.44 -50.21 30.23
N ASN A 487 4.88 -51.37 29.91
CA ASN A 487 4.65 -52.42 30.91
C ASN A 487 5.95 -53.02 31.48
N TRP A 488 6.98 -53.26 30.65
CA TRP A 488 8.23 -53.92 31.07
C TRP A 488 9.24 -52.96 31.72
N LEU A 489 9.06 -51.66 31.57
CA LEU A 489 9.87 -50.59 32.18
C LEU A 489 9.12 -49.83 33.29
N ARG A 490 8.01 -50.37 33.80
CA ARG A 490 7.14 -49.70 34.78
C ARG A 490 7.85 -49.12 36.00
N ASP A 491 8.93 -49.77 36.46
CA ASP A 491 9.72 -49.44 37.65
C ASP A 491 11.06 -48.77 37.26
N ARG A 492 11.09 -47.98 36.18
CA ARG A 492 12.28 -47.28 35.67
C ARG A 492 11.99 -45.80 35.43
N PRO A 493 12.98 -44.90 35.59
CA PRO A 493 12.78 -43.47 35.46
C PRO A 493 12.71 -43.04 34.00
N ILE A 494 11.55 -43.26 33.36
CA ILE A 494 11.33 -43.01 31.93
C ILE A 494 10.07 -42.18 31.72
N LEU A 495 10.20 -41.08 30.98
CA LEU A 495 9.07 -40.30 30.46
C LEU A 495 8.87 -40.64 28.98
N ILE A 496 7.64 -40.93 28.58
CA ILE A 496 7.25 -41.05 27.17
C ILE A 496 6.30 -39.91 26.84
N VAL A 497 6.60 -39.14 25.79
CA VAL A 497 5.74 -38.09 25.26
C VAL A 497 5.26 -38.52 23.88
N ALA A 498 3.97 -38.77 23.73
CA ALA A 498 3.35 -39.18 22.47
C ALA A 498 2.55 -38.01 21.89
N THR A 499 2.96 -37.50 20.72
CA THR A 499 2.22 -36.44 20.03
C THR A 499 1.18 -37.06 19.08
N LEU A 500 -0.02 -36.49 19.02
CA LEU A 500 -1.08 -36.96 18.12
C LEU A 500 -2.02 -35.84 17.66
N ARG A 501 -2.73 -36.09 16.57
CA ARG A 501 -3.92 -35.33 16.19
C ARG A 501 -5.15 -36.04 16.73
N GLY A 502 -5.87 -35.41 17.65
CA GLY A 502 -6.97 -36.06 18.39
C GLY A 502 -8.10 -36.57 17.50
N THR A 503 -8.44 -35.83 16.44
CA THR A 503 -9.48 -36.19 15.46
C THR A 503 -9.07 -37.36 14.55
N GLU A 504 -7.77 -37.52 14.29
CA GLU A 504 -7.22 -38.58 13.44
C GLU A 504 -6.83 -39.84 14.24
N ALA A 505 -7.07 -39.85 15.56
CA ALA A 505 -6.71 -40.97 16.42
C ALA A 505 -7.58 -42.19 16.13
N GLY A 506 -7.08 -43.12 15.31
CA GLY A 506 -7.79 -44.36 14.97
C GLY A 506 -8.04 -45.30 16.17
N PRO A 507 -8.84 -46.36 15.98
CA PRO A 507 -9.22 -47.30 17.05
C PRO A 507 -8.02 -47.86 17.82
N GLY A 508 -6.95 -48.25 17.11
CA GLY A 508 -5.75 -48.82 17.74
C GLY A 508 -5.03 -47.87 18.71
N VAL A 509 -5.00 -46.56 18.41
CA VAL A 509 -4.42 -45.53 19.29
C VAL A 509 -5.28 -45.38 20.53
N ARG A 510 -6.61 -45.32 20.36
CA ARG A 510 -7.57 -45.22 21.48
C ARG A 510 -7.50 -46.43 22.41
N ASP A 511 -7.44 -47.64 21.86
CA ASP A 511 -7.29 -48.88 22.63
C ASP A 511 -5.96 -48.91 23.39
N THR A 512 -4.89 -48.41 22.78
CA THR A 512 -3.57 -48.30 23.42
C THR A 512 -3.59 -47.28 24.55
N ALA A 513 -4.19 -46.11 24.34
CA ALA A 513 -4.34 -45.09 25.36
C ALA A 513 -5.22 -45.56 26.53
N ALA A 514 -6.23 -46.39 26.28
CA ALA A 514 -7.04 -47.03 27.31
C ALA A 514 -6.25 -48.10 28.09
N ALA A 515 -5.52 -48.98 27.39
CA ALA A 515 -4.70 -50.02 28.00
C ALA A 515 -3.56 -49.46 28.88
N LEU A 516 -3.09 -48.25 28.58
CA LEU A 516 -2.00 -47.57 29.29
C LEU A 516 -2.49 -46.44 30.21
N ALA A 517 -3.78 -46.38 30.53
CA ALA A 517 -4.36 -45.32 31.35
C ALA A 517 -3.68 -45.20 32.73
N LEU A 518 -3.30 -46.32 33.36
CA LEU A 518 -2.62 -46.33 34.67
C LEU A 518 -1.21 -45.72 34.65
N PHE A 519 -0.56 -45.68 33.49
CA PHE A 519 0.77 -45.09 33.30
C PHE A 519 0.71 -43.68 32.71
N THR A 520 -0.48 -43.26 32.25
CA THR A 520 -0.70 -41.93 31.70
C THR A 520 -0.68 -40.92 32.84
N ALA A 521 0.30 -40.02 32.83
CA ALA A 521 0.39 -38.91 33.78
C ALA A 521 -0.61 -37.81 33.42
N ASP A 522 -0.71 -37.48 32.13
CA ASP A 522 -1.58 -36.41 31.65
C ASP A 522 -1.96 -36.59 30.17
N ARG A 523 -3.07 -35.95 29.78
CA ARG A 523 -3.51 -35.77 28.39
C ARG A 523 -3.63 -34.26 28.15
N ILE A 524 -2.62 -33.71 27.50
CA ILE A 524 -2.46 -32.28 27.31
C ILE A 524 -3.04 -31.88 25.95
N GLU A 525 -4.00 -30.96 25.95
CA GLU A 525 -4.56 -30.37 24.73
C GLU A 525 -3.99 -28.96 24.46
N LEU A 526 -3.71 -28.68 23.18
CA LEU A 526 -3.21 -27.38 22.72
C LEU A 526 -4.35 -26.56 22.10
N ASP A 527 -4.93 -25.66 22.89
CA ASP A 527 -6.12 -24.85 22.55
C ASP A 527 -5.78 -23.48 21.90
N GLY A 528 -4.60 -23.37 21.26
CA GLY A 528 -4.11 -22.13 20.66
C GLY A 528 -3.32 -21.22 21.62
N LEU A 529 -2.65 -20.22 21.04
CA LEU A 529 -1.82 -19.25 21.74
C LEU A 529 -2.66 -18.21 22.51
N ASP A 530 -2.13 -17.76 23.64
CA ASP A 530 -2.61 -16.56 24.33
C ASP A 530 -2.22 -15.27 23.55
N LEU A 531 -2.66 -14.10 24.01
CA LEU A 531 -2.34 -12.83 23.34
C LEU A 531 -0.82 -12.59 23.27
N ALA A 532 -0.09 -12.96 24.33
CA ALA A 532 1.36 -12.81 24.38
C ALA A 532 2.07 -13.73 23.38
N GLY A 533 1.66 -14.99 23.28
CA GLY A 533 2.13 -15.97 22.30
C GLY A 533 1.77 -15.57 20.87
N THR A 534 0.55 -15.07 20.65
CA THR A 534 0.07 -14.58 19.34
C THR A 534 0.95 -13.41 18.87
N ARG A 535 1.23 -12.44 19.74
CA ARG A 535 2.13 -11.32 19.43
C ARG A 535 3.52 -11.80 19.03
N ARG A 536 4.09 -12.76 19.76
CA ARG A 536 5.41 -13.32 19.46
C ARG A 536 5.42 -14.08 18.13
N ALA A 537 4.41 -14.91 17.88
CA ALA A 537 4.27 -15.66 16.63
C ALA A 537 4.12 -14.72 15.42
N ALA A 538 3.37 -13.62 15.57
CA ALA A 538 3.24 -12.59 14.54
C ALA A 538 4.54 -11.79 14.33
N ALA A 539 5.24 -11.44 15.42
CA ALA A 539 6.56 -10.79 15.33
C ALA A 539 7.61 -11.66 14.64
N ALA A 540 7.64 -12.97 14.93
CA ALA A 540 8.50 -13.93 14.25
C ALA A 540 8.17 -14.10 12.76
N ALA A 541 6.97 -13.70 12.34
CA ALA A 541 6.55 -13.68 10.94
C ALA A 541 6.84 -12.32 10.24
N GLY A 542 7.54 -11.40 10.89
CA GLY A 542 7.93 -10.10 10.33
C GLY A 542 7.07 -8.92 10.79
N LEU A 543 6.02 -9.16 11.58
CA LEU A 543 5.10 -8.12 12.04
C LEU A 543 5.48 -7.61 13.44
N THR A 544 6.54 -6.80 13.50
CA THR A 544 7.21 -6.40 14.75
C THR A 544 6.56 -5.22 15.49
N ALA A 545 5.80 -4.37 14.79
CA ALA A 545 5.05 -3.26 15.35
C ALA A 545 3.53 -3.58 15.38
N LEU A 546 3.08 -4.22 16.46
CA LEU A 546 1.69 -4.64 16.65
C LEU A 546 1.04 -3.87 17.80
N ASP A 547 -0.11 -3.26 17.56
CA ASP A 547 -0.98 -2.77 18.63
C ASP A 547 -1.77 -3.92 19.28
N ASP A 548 -2.33 -3.69 20.47
CA ASP A 548 -3.10 -4.71 21.20
C ASP A 548 -4.31 -5.18 20.39
N ARG A 549 -4.94 -4.26 19.65
CA ARG A 549 -6.10 -4.53 18.81
C ARG A 549 -5.82 -5.50 17.67
N THR A 550 -4.73 -5.31 16.94
CA THR A 550 -4.34 -6.22 15.84
C THR A 550 -4.00 -7.60 16.38
N VAL A 551 -3.38 -7.69 17.57
CA VAL A 551 -3.09 -8.97 18.22
C VAL A 551 -4.38 -9.67 18.65
N GLU A 552 -5.34 -8.93 19.22
CA GLU A 552 -6.67 -9.47 19.55
C GLU A 552 -7.39 -9.98 18.30
N LEU A 553 -7.33 -9.24 17.20
CA LEU A 553 -7.93 -9.63 15.92
C LEU A 553 -7.27 -10.87 15.33
N LEU A 554 -5.93 -10.92 15.32
CA LEU A 554 -5.18 -12.09 14.87
C LEU A 554 -5.55 -13.30 15.71
N ARG A 555 -5.59 -13.17 17.05
CA ARG A 555 -6.00 -14.26 17.93
C ARG A 555 -7.44 -14.68 17.68
N HIS A 556 -8.35 -13.73 17.53
CA HIS A 556 -9.77 -13.98 17.26
C HIS A 556 -9.97 -14.77 15.97
N ARG A 557 -9.38 -14.32 14.86
CA ARG A 557 -9.56 -14.97 13.55
C ARG A 557 -8.89 -16.33 13.47
N THR A 558 -7.77 -16.51 14.15
CA THR A 558 -6.95 -17.75 14.07
C THR A 558 -7.24 -18.76 15.18
N GLY A 559 -8.04 -18.39 16.18
CA GLY A 559 -8.15 -19.14 17.44
C GLY A 559 -6.83 -19.22 18.22
N GLY A 560 -5.84 -18.39 17.88
CA GLY A 560 -4.48 -18.48 18.40
C GLY A 560 -3.66 -19.62 17.79
N ASN A 561 -4.11 -20.31 16.74
CA ASN A 561 -3.30 -21.36 16.11
C ASN A 561 -1.99 -20.77 15.54
N PRO A 562 -0.80 -21.20 16.01
CA PRO A 562 0.49 -20.62 15.61
C PRO A 562 0.72 -20.58 14.10
N LEU A 563 0.27 -21.61 13.38
CA LEU A 563 0.38 -21.67 11.93
C LEU A 563 -0.45 -20.55 11.29
N PHE A 564 -1.73 -20.46 11.65
CA PHE A 564 -2.63 -19.43 11.10
C PHE A 564 -2.23 -18.02 11.51
N VAL A 565 -1.74 -17.81 12.73
CA VAL A 565 -1.18 -16.52 13.18
C VAL A 565 -0.01 -16.10 12.30
N ARG A 566 0.92 -17.02 12.01
CA ARG A 566 2.06 -16.72 11.12
C ARG A 566 1.63 -16.41 9.71
N GLU A 567 0.68 -17.16 9.15
CA GLU A 567 0.20 -16.93 7.78
C GLU A 567 -0.59 -15.62 7.64
N LEU A 568 -1.46 -15.29 8.60
CA LEU A 568 -2.15 -13.98 8.61
C LEU A 568 -1.18 -12.84 8.87
N ALA A 569 -0.21 -13.00 9.79
CA ALA A 569 0.78 -11.96 10.06
C ALA A 569 1.64 -11.64 8.83
N LYS A 570 1.98 -12.65 8.00
CA LYS A 570 2.64 -12.44 6.71
C LYS A 570 1.76 -11.65 5.73
N LEU A 571 0.46 -11.95 5.67
CA LEU A 571 -0.49 -11.21 4.83
C LEU A 571 -0.57 -9.75 5.27
N VAL A 572 -0.70 -9.49 6.57
CA VAL A 572 -0.74 -8.13 7.14
C VAL A 572 0.57 -7.39 6.88
N ALA A 573 1.73 -8.04 7.05
CA ALA A 573 3.03 -7.43 6.76
C ALA A 573 3.20 -7.07 5.28
N ALA A 574 2.65 -7.87 4.36
CA ALA A 574 2.77 -7.65 2.92
C ALA A 574 1.74 -6.66 2.36
N GLN A 575 0.51 -6.65 2.88
CA GLN A 575 -0.63 -5.93 2.30
C GLN A 575 -1.18 -4.81 3.18
N GLY A 576 -0.67 -4.67 4.42
CA GLY A 576 -1.14 -3.66 5.37
C GLY A 576 -2.59 -3.81 5.81
N THR A 577 -3.23 -4.94 5.47
CA THR A 577 -4.63 -5.23 5.79
C THR A 577 -4.72 -6.56 6.52
N THR A 578 -5.66 -6.64 7.45
CA THR A 578 -6.08 -7.91 8.02
C THR A 578 -7.11 -8.60 7.13
N ASP A 579 -7.73 -7.92 6.17
CA ASP A 579 -8.80 -8.47 5.36
C ASP A 579 -8.29 -9.51 4.36
N GLY A 580 -9.00 -10.63 4.25
CA GLY A 580 -8.69 -11.72 3.33
C GLY A 580 -8.13 -12.98 4.00
N LEU A 581 -8.03 -14.03 3.19
CA LEU A 581 -7.64 -15.38 3.61
C LEU A 581 -6.38 -15.79 2.83
N PRO A 582 -5.24 -16.09 3.50
CA PRO A 582 -4.05 -16.59 2.83
C PRO A 582 -4.32 -17.91 2.09
N ASP A 583 -3.78 -18.06 0.87
CA ASP A 583 -3.99 -19.26 0.04
C ASP A 583 -3.54 -20.55 0.74
N SER A 584 -2.46 -20.50 1.53
CA SER A 584 -1.98 -21.63 2.34
C SER A 584 -3.02 -22.10 3.37
N VAL A 585 -3.74 -21.15 3.98
CA VAL A 585 -4.83 -21.44 4.92
C VAL A 585 -6.07 -21.93 4.17
N ARG A 586 -6.40 -21.31 3.03
CA ARG A 586 -7.50 -21.73 2.16
C ARG A 586 -7.34 -23.18 1.70
N ASP A 587 -6.15 -23.56 1.24
CA ASP A 587 -5.87 -24.92 0.77
C ASP A 587 -5.94 -25.95 1.89
N LEU A 588 -5.41 -25.61 3.07
CA LEU A 588 -5.42 -26.49 4.24
C LEU A 588 -6.85 -26.75 4.72
N LEU A 589 -7.64 -25.69 4.91
CA LEU A 589 -9.02 -25.79 5.36
C LEU A 589 -9.92 -26.38 4.26
N GLY A 590 -9.67 -26.04 2.99
CA GLY A 590 -10.36 -26.58 1.83
C GLY A 590 -10.24 -28.10 1.73
N ARG A 591 -9.03 -28.65 1.93
CA ARG A 591 -8.83 -30.12 1.96
C ARG A 591 -9.59 -30.79 3.10
N ARG A 592 -9.65 -30.18 4.29
CA ARG A 592 -10.42 -30.70 5.43
C ARG A 592 -11.92 -30.71 5.13
N ILE A 593 -12.44 -29.61 4.57
CA ILE A 593 -13.85 -29.49 4.19
C ILE A 593 -14.21 -30.51 3.10
N ALA A 594 -13.33 -30.74 2.13
CA ALA A 594 -13.55 -31.71 1.04
C ALA A 594 -13.65 -33.17 1.50
N GLN A 595 -13.19 -33.51 2.71
CA GLN A 595 -13.29 -34.87 3.26
C GLN A 595 -14.62 -35.13 3.99
N LEU A 596 -15.45 -34.09 4.18
CA LEU A 596 -16.74 -34.21 4.88
C LEU A 596 -17.85 -34.74 3.96
N PRO A 597 -18.92 -35.33 4.53
CA PRO A 597 -20.12 -35.63 3.77
C PRO A 597 -20.70 -34.36 3.11
N PRO A 598 -21.23 -34.45 1.87
CA PRO A 598 -21.76 -33.28 1.14
C PRO A 598 -22.84 -32.50 1.91
N GLU A 599 -23.67 -33.20 2.68
CA GLU A 599 -24.74 -32.63 3.49
C GLU A 599 -24.19 -31.73 4.61
N VAL A 600 -23.07 -32.12 5.22
CA VAL A 600 -22.37 -31.32 6.24
C VAL A 600 -21.79 -30.05 5.60
N VAL A 601 -21.18 -30.18 4.42
CA VAL A 601 -20.63 -29.03 3.68
C VAL A 601 -21.73 -28.03 3.31
N ASP A 602 -22.92 -28.51 2.93
CA ASP A 602 -24.04 -27.62 2.64
C ASP A 602 -24.55 -26.89 3.89
N VAL A 603 -24.58 -27.51 5.08
CA VAL A 603 -24.86 -26.80 6.34
C VAL A 603 -23.81 -25.72 6.63
N LEU A 604 -22.52 -26.03 6.46
CA LEU A 604 -21.44 -25.05 6.63
C LEU A 604 -21.59 -23.86 5.68
N ARG A 605 -22.00 -24.11 4.42
CA ARG A 605 -22.24 -23.06 3.42
C ARG A 605 -23.36 -22.12 3.84
N HIS A 606 -24.48 -22.64 4.31
CA HIS A 606 -25.59 -21.81 4.81
C HIS A 606 -25.15 -20.99 6.01
N LEU A 607 -24.50 -21.63 7.01
CA LEU A 607 -23.96 -20.92 8.18
C LEU A 607 -22.98 -19.80 7.77
N SER A 608 -22.13 -20.03 6.77
CA SER A 608 -21.12 -19.04 6.34
C SER A 608 -21.72 -17.73 5.84
N VAL A 609 -22.94 -17.79 5.27
CA VAL A 609 -23.70 -16.64 4.77
C VAL A 609 -24.28 -15.81 5.92
N TRP A 610 -24.70 -16.46 7.01
CA TRP A 610 -25.32 -15.80 8.19
C TRP A 610 -24.32 -15.10 9.11
N GLY A 611 -23.03 -15.46 9.06
CA GLY A 611 -21.99 -14.84 9.89
C GLY A 611 -21.12 -15.87 10.60
N GLU A 612 -20.49 -15.45 11.70
CA GLU A 612 -19.69 -16.37 12.55
C GLU A 612 -20.58 -17.30 13.41
N ASP A 613 -21.84 -16.93 13.61
CA ASP A 613 -22.82 -17.72 14.33
C ASP A 613 -24.24 -17.71 13.72
N SER A 614 -25.01 -18.75 14.01
CA SER A 614 -26.44 -18.85 13.70
C SER A 614 -27.12 -19.83 14.66
N ASP A 615 -28.44 -19.87 14.66
CA ASP A 615 -29.21 -20.85 15.43
C ASP A 615 -29.70 -22.01 14.54
N VAL A 616 -29.97 -23.16 15.18
CA VAL A 616 -30.42 -24.37 14.48
C VAL A 616 -31.73 -24.13 13.72
N THR A 617 -32.64 -23.30 14.22
CA THR A 617 -33.93 -23.02 13.57
C THR A 617 -33.72 -22.29 12.24
N THR A 618 -32.86 -21.26 12.24
CA THR A 618 -32.48 -20.51 11.03
C THR A 618 -31.76 -21.40 10.02
N LEU A 619 -30.86 -22.28 10.47
CA LEU A 619 -30.18 -23.25 9.59
C LEU A 619 -31.16 -24.29 9.01
N ALA A 620 -32.09 -24.81 9.80
CA ALA A 620 -33.13 -25.73 9.34
C ALA A 620 -34.05 -25.08 8.30
N ALA A 621 -34.49 -23.84 8.56
CA ALA A 621 -35.34 -23.10 7.64
C ALA A 621 -34.65 -22.81 6.30
N THR A 622 -33.36 -22.48 6.32
CA THR A 622 -32.60 -22.09 5.12
C THR A 622 -32.07 -23.28 4.32
N THR A 623 -31.76 -24.40 4.98
CA THR A 623 -31.37 -25.65 4.31
C THR A 623 -32.59 -26.46 3.82
N GLY A 624 -33.77 -26.22 4.39
CA GLY A 624 -34.98 -27.01 4.13
C GLY A 624 -34.96 -28.40 4.78
N LEU A 625 -34.04 -28.65 5.72
CA LEU A 625 -33.91 -29.92 6.42
C LEU A 625 -34.67 -29.90 7.76
N PRO A 626 -35.15 -31.06 8.26
CA PRO A 626 -35.67 -31.16 9.63
C PRO A 626 -34.61 -30.76 10.66
N ALA A 627 -35.02 -30.09 11.74
CA ALA A 627 -34.10 -29.61 12.77
C ALA A 627 -33.21 -30.72 13.36
N ASP A 628 -33.77 -31.91 13.62
CA ASP A 628 -33.02 -33.06 14.13
C ASP A 628 -31.91 -33.51 13.16
N THR A 629 -32.18 -33.47 11.85
CA THR A 629 -31.16 -33.79 10.83
C THR A 629 -30.05 -32.74 10.81
N VAL A 630 -30.37 -31.45 10.97
CA VAL A 630 -29.36 -30.39 11.07
C VAL A 630 -28.50 -30.58 12.32
N ILE A 631 -29.09 -30.98 13.45
CA ILE A 631 -28.36 -31.28 14.69
C ILE A 631 -27.38 -32.44 14.47
N ASP A 632 -27.82 -33.53 13.83
CA ASP A 632 -26.94 -34.67 13.52
C ASP A 632 -25.76 -34.26 12.61
N LEU A 633 -26.02 -33.42 11.59
CA LEU A 633 -24.97 -32.90 10.71
C LEU A 633 -24.00 -31.94 11.41
N ILE A 634 -24.49 -31.12 12.35
CA ILE A 634 -23.65 -30.26 13.20
C ILE A 634 -22.74 -31.13 14.06
N ALA A 635 -23.24 -32.21 14.66
CA ALA A 635 -22.41 -33.11 15.48
C ALA A 635 -21.26 -33.74 14.66
N VAL A 636 -21.47 -34.02 13.37
CA VAL A 636 -20.39 -34.46 12.46
C VAL A 636 -19.37 -33.34 12.25
N ALA A 637 -19.79 -32.10 12.01
CA ALA A 637 -18.90 -30.96 11.85
C ALA A 637 -18.13 -30.59 13.15
N GLU A 638 -18.75 -30.74 14.32
CA GLU A 638 -18.11 -30.59 15.63
C GLU A 638 -17.03 -31.66 15.83
N SER A 639 -17.30 -32.92 15.45
CA SER A 639 -16.30 -33.99 15.53
C SER A 639 -15.07 -33.72 14.64
N ALA A 640 -15.26 -32.97 13.55
CA ALA A 640 -14.20 -32.49 12.67
C ALA A 640 -13.55 -31.17 13.13
N ARG A 641 -13.96 -30.61 14.28
CA ARG A 641 -13.52 -29.32 14.85
C ARG A 641 -13.71 -28.12 13.92
N LEU A 642 -14.79 -28.13 13.15
CA LEU A 642 -15.14 -27.01 12.27
C LEU A 642 -16.18 -26.08 12.90
N LEU A 643 -17.04 -26.64 13.75
CA LEU A 643 -18.10 -25.94 14.47
C LEU A 643 -18.02 -26.20 15.97
N ARG A 644 -18.68 -25.34 16.74
CA ARG A 644 -19.07 -25.55 18.14
C ARG A 644 -20.52 -25.17 18.33
N ALA A 645 -21.28 -25.99 19.05
CA ALA A 645 -22.64 -25.73 19.47
C ALA A 645 -22.72 -25.53 20.99
N ASP A 646 -23.52 -24.56 21.43
CA ASP A 646 -23.82 -24.36 22.85
C ASP A 646 -25.18 -24.98 23.24
N ARG A 647 -25.45 -25.03 24.56
CA ARG A 647 -26.72 -25.57 25.10
C ARG A 647 -27.95 -24.74 24.70
N ALA A 648 -27.75 -23.51 24.21
CA ALA A 648 -28.83 -22.64 23.73
C ALA A 648 -29.14 -22.87 22.24
N GLY A 649 -28.48 -23.84 21.58
CA GLY A 649 -28.68 -24.14 20.17
C GLY A 649 -27.99 -23.15 19.23
N ARG A 650 -27.01 -22.38 19.73
CA ARG A 650 -26.17 -21.51 18.90
C ARG A 650 -25.04 -22.33 18.31
N VAL A 651 -24.89 -22.24 17.00
CA VAL A 651 -23.84 -22.88 16.22
C VAL A 651 -22.85 -21.81 15.77
N THR A 652 -21.58 -22.04 16.05
CA THR A 652 -20.49 -21.11 15.74
C THR A 652 -19.37 -21.82 15.00
N PHE A 653 -18.65 -21.12 14.12
CA PHE A 653 -17.42 -21.67 13.57
C PHE A 653 -16.33 -21.74 14.64
N ASP A 654 -15.55 -22.82 14.66
CA ASP A 654 -14.44 -22.96 15.61
C ASP A 654 -13.40 -21.84 15.43
N HIS A 655 -13.16 -21.46 14.18
CA HIS A 655 -12.31 -20.34 13.78
C HIS A 655 -12.96 -19.55 12.62
N ALA A 656 -12.83 -18.22 12.63
CA ALA A 656 -13.36 -17.35 11.57
C ALA A 656 -12.78 -17.69 10.18
N LEU A 657 -11.57 -18.24 10.10
CA LEU A 657 -10.95 -18.67 8.84
C LEU A 657 -11.67 -19.85 8.18
N VAL A 658 -12.33 -20.72 8.96
CA VAL A 658 -13.15 -21.81 8.43
C VAL A 658 -14.35 -21.22 7.69
N ARG A 659 -15.05 -20.27 8.32
CA ARG A 659 -16.14 -19.53 7.69
C ARG A 659 -15.70 -18.89 6.38
N GLU A 660 -14.61 -18.13 6.42
CA GLU A 660 -14.11 -17.42 5.23
C GLU A 660 -13.74 -18.38 4.10
N THR A 661 -13.12 -19.53 4.43
CA THR A 661 -12.81 -20.57 3.44
C THR A 661 -14.08 -21.09 2.78
N VAL A 662 -15.10 -21.43 3.57
CA VAL A 662 -16.38 -21.94 3.06
C VAL A 662 -17.11 -20.86 2.23
N TYR A 663 -17.14 -19.63 2.71
CA TYR A 663 -17.83 -18.52 2.08
C TYR A 663 -17.19 -18.08 0.75
N LEU A 664 -15.85 -18.10 0.68
CA LEU A 664 -15.10 -17.75 -0.53
C LEU A 664 -15.07 -18.87 -1.57
N ASP A 665 -15.28 -20.13 -1.17
CA ASP A 665 -15.42 -21.28 -2.07
C ASP A 665 -16.80 -21.32 -2.75
N LEU A 666 -17.79 -20.57 -2.25
CA LEU A 666 -19.10 -20.46 -2.90
C LEU A 666 -18.98 -19.73 -4.25
N PRO A 667 -19.43 -20.34 -5.37
CA PRO A 667 -19.56 -19.63 -6.63
C PRO A 667 -20.43 -18.39 -6.49
N THR A 668 -20.05 -17.28 -7.14
CA THR A 668 -20.71 -15.97 -6.99
C THR A 668 -22.23 -16.05 -7.11
N LEU A 669 -22.76 -16.75 -8.13
CA LEU A 669 -24.21 -16.90 -8.33
C LEU A 669 -24.91 -17.62 -7.17
N ARG A 670 -24.27 -18.67 -6.60
CA ARG A 670 -24.84 -19.41 -5.46
C ARG A 670 -24.83 -18.56 -4.20
N ARG A 671 -23.75 -17.81 -3.99
CA ARG A 671 -23.61 -16.87 -2.87
C ARG A 671 -24.64 -15.76 -2.93
N THR A 672 -24.83 -15.13 -4.09
CA THR A 672 -25.87 -14.11 -4.31
C THR A 672 -27.25 -14.67 -3.99
N ARG A 673 -27.60 -15.85 -4.55
CA ARG A 673 -28.89 -16.48 -4.25
C ARG A 673 -29.07 -16.77 -2.76
N MET A 674 -28.06 -17.32 -2.08
CA MET A 674 -28.14 -17.60 -0.64
C MET A 674 -28.31 -16.32 0.20
N HIS A 675 -27.66 -15.21 -0.18
CA HIS A 675 -27.91 -13.92 0.47
C HIS A 675 -29.33 -13.42 0.21
N TRP A 676 -29.87 -13.60 -0.99
CA TRP A 676 -31.25 -13.23 -1.30
C TRP A 676 -32.26 -14.05 -0.48
N ASP A 677 -32.06 -15.37 -0.38
CA ASP A 677 -32.89 -16.27 0.41
C ASP A 677 -32.85 -15.88 1.91
N ALA A 678 -31.67 -15.51 2.43
CA ALA A 678 -31.52 -14.99 3.78
C ALA A 678 -32.22 -13.64 3.99
N PHE A 679 -32.15 -12.73 3.02
CA PHE A 679 -32.90 -11.47 3.05
C PHE A 679 -34.41 -11.69 3.09
N GLU A 680 -34.94 -12.59 2.24
CA GLU A 680 -36.36 -12.93 2.23
C GLU A 680 -36.82 -13.61 3.52
N TYR A 681 -35.98 -14.44 4.12
CA TYR A 681 -36.26 -15.05 5.43
C TYR A 681 -36.37 -13.98 6.51
N LEU A 682 -35.36 -13.11 6.64
CA LEU A 682 -35.38 -12.00 7.62
C LEU A 682 -36.59 -11.10 7.40
N ARG A 683 -36.86 -10.70 6.15
CA ARG A 683 -37.97 -9.81 5.80
C ARG A 683 -39.32 -10.38 6.24
N ARG A 684 -39.54 -11.69 6.07
CA ARG A 684 -40.78 -12.37 6.50
C ARG A 684 -40.89 -12.49 8.01
N ASP A 685 -39.77 -12.71 8.70
CA ASP A 685 -39.74 -12.77 10.16
C ASP A 685 -40.07 -11.39 10.76
N THR A 686 -39.54 -10.31 10.19
CA THR A 686 -39.88 -8.93 10.60
C THR A 686 -41.35 -8.60 10.36
N GLU A 687 -41.93 -9.06 9.25
CA GLU A 687 -43.35 -8.86 8.91
C GLU A 687 -44.29 -9.69 9.81
N ALA A 688 -43.89 -10.90 10.21
CA ALA A 688 -44.65 -11.76 11.11
C ALA A 688 -44.67 -11.26 12.57
N ALA A 689 -43.63 -10.51 12.99
CA ALA A 689 -43.50 -10.01 14.35
C ALA A 689 -44.47 -8.84 14.71
N GLY A 690 -44.96 -8.10 13.72
CA GLY A 690 -46.00 -7.05 13.85
C GLY A 690 -45.70 -5.86 14.80
N PRO A 691 -46.43 -4.73 14.71
CA PRO A 691 -46.22 -3.57 15.59
C PRO A 691 -46.69 -3.78 17.04
N ASP A 692 -47.55 -4.78 17.29
CA ASP A 692 -48.25 -4.99 18.57
C ASP A 692 -47.63 -6.10 19.46
N GLY A 693 -46.57 -6.78 19.01
CA GLY A 693 -45.91 -7.88 19.76
C GLY A 693 -45.19 -7.44 21.05
N GLY A 694 -45.11 -6.13 21.33
CA GLY A 694 -44.45 -5.57 22.51
C GLY A 694 -45.35 -5.38 23.76
N ARG A 695 -46.64 -5.74 23.71
CA ARG A 695 -47.58 -5.55 24.84
C ARG A 695 -48.33 -6.84 25.21
N ALA A 696 -47.62 -7.89 25.61
CA ALA A 696 -48.22 -9.01 26.34
C ALA A 696 -47.20 -9.69 27.26
N ALA A 697 -46.83 -9.02 28.36
CA ALA A 697 -46.30 -9.66 29.57
C ALA A 697 -46.38 -8.66 30.74
N SER A 698 -47.59 -8.45 31.28
CA SER A 698 -47.79 -7.78 32.57
C SER A 698 -47.99 -8.82 33.67
N ALA A 699 -47.06 -8.81 34.64
CA ALA A 699 -47.22 -9.10 36.07
C ALA A 699 -48.08 -10.31 36.51
N SER A 700 -47.40 -11.40 36.89
CA SER A 700 -47.73 -12.18 38.08
C SER A 700 -46.47 -12.86 38.62
N ASP A 701 -46.14 -12.58 39.88
CA ASP A 701 -45.08 -13.21 40.66
C ASP A 701 -45.31 -14.73 40.79
N ASP A 702 -44.32 -15.54 40.37
CA ASP A 702 -43.77 -16.73 41.04
C ASP A 702 -42.70 -17.42 40.15
N GLU A 703 -41.63 -17.90 40.78
CA GLU A 703 -40.41 -18.59 40.26
C GLU A 703 -40.63 -19.81 39.31
N PRO A 704 -39.57 -20.43 38.73
CA PRO A 704 -38.53 -19.93 37.82
C PRO A 704 -38.45 -20.77 36.51
N ASP A 705 -37.49 -20.42 35.64
CA ASP A 705 -37.02 -21.20 34.47
C ASP A 705 -37.75 -21.07 33.11
N SER A 706 -36.92 -21.03 32.07
CA SER A 706 -37.19 -21.12 30.63
C SER A 706 -37.47 -19.83 29.82
N LEU A 707 -36.57 -19.62 28.85
CA LEU A 707 -36.78 -19.18 27.46
C LEU A 707 -37.41 -17.80 27.17
N GLY A 708 -36.63 -16.94 26.50
CA GLY A 708 -37.18 -15.88 25.64
C GLY A 708 -36.34 -14.62 25.60
N GLY A 709 -35.58 -14.42 24.50
CA GLY A 709 -34.84 -13.18 24.26
C GLY A 709 -33.72 -13.29 23.23
N VAL A 710 -33.95 -14.04 22.15
CA VAL A 710 -32.97 -14.25 21.07
C VAL A 710 -33.20 -13.21 19.97
N SER A 711 -32.54 -12.07 20.10
CA SER A 711 -32.22 -11.24 18.93
C SER A 711 -31.03 -10.33 19.22
N ASN A 712 -30.57 -10.22 20.48
CA ASN A 712 -29.47 -9.31 20.83
C ASN A 712 -28.08 -9.59 20.28
N ARG A 713 -27.83 -10.78 19.72
CA ARG A 713 -26.47 -11.33 19.67
C ARG A 713 -25.89 -11.56 18.27
N VAL A 714 -26.71 -11.66 17.23
CA VAL A 714 -26.26 -11.81 15.82
C VAL A 714 -25.50 -10.57 15.31
N LEU A 715 -25.75 -9.41 15.91
CA LEU A 715 -25.15 -8.13 15.48
C LEU A 715 -23.65 -8.01 15.78
N ASN A 716 -23.10 -8.73 16.76
CA ASN A 716 -21.67 -8.57 17.09
C ASN A 716 -20.74 -9.41 16.19
N ALA A 717 -21.28 -10.34 15.41
CA ALA A 717 -20.52 -11.30 14.60
C ALA A 717 -20.41 -10.94 13.10
N LEU A 718 -21.25 -10.03 12.60
CA LEU A 718 -21.25 -9.61 11.19
C LEU A 718 -20.26 -8.47 10.89
N TRP A 719 -19.76 -7.79 11.92
CA TRP A 719 -18.82 -6.68 11.79
C TRP A 719 -17.44 -7.09 12.27
N GLY A 720 -16.50 -7.19 11.33
CA GLY A 720 -15.09 -7.31 11.66
C GLY A 720 -14.58 -6.10 12.48
N ALA A 721 -13.75 -6.40 13.48
CA ALA A 721 -12.72 -5.56 14.11
C ALA A 721 -13.09 -4.26 14.85
N ASP A 722 -14.21 -3.59 14.54
CA ASP A 722 -14.43 -2.21 15.01
C ASP A 722 -15.32 -2.04 16.25
N TYR A 723 -16.06 -3.06 16.67
CA TYR A 723 -17.11 -2.86 17.67
C TYR A 723 -16.76 -3.27 19.12
N LEU A 724 -15.71 -4.08 19.33
CA LEU A 724 -15.41 -4.63 20.67
C LEU A 724 -14.75 -3.64 21.65
N VAL A 725 -14.15 -2.54 21.16
CA VAL A 725 -13.44 -1.58 22.02
C VAL A 725 -14.40 -0.60 22.73
N THR A 726 -15.52 -0.25 22.11
CA THR A 726 -16.49 0.69 22.70
C THR A 726 -17.24 0.07 23.88
N ALA A 727 -17.52 -1.24 23.83
CA ALA A 727 -18.23 -1.94 24.90
C ALA A 727 -17.38 -2.22 26.16
N MET A 728 -16.04 -2.24 26.04
CA MET A 728 -15.15 -2.41 27.20
C MET A 728 -14.82 -1.08 27.91
N LEU A 729 -14.95 0.06 27.23
CA LEU A 729 -14.69 1.39 27.84
C LEU A 729 -15.89 1.95 28.61
N GLU A 730 -17.09 1.38 28.46
CA GLU A 730 -18.29 1.80 29.22
C GLU A 730 -18.44 1.11 30.60
N GLN A 731 -17.63 0.10 30.92
CA GLN A 731 -17.71 -0.60 32.22
C GLN A 731 -16.83 -0.02 33.33
N SER A 732 -16.24 1.17 33.12
CA SER A 732 -15.37 1.81 34.13
C SER A 732 -15.89 3.18 34.55
N ASN A 733 -17.12 3.28 35.06
CA ASN A 733 -17.54 4.46 35.83
C ASN A 733 -18.67 4.18 36.85
N PRO A 734 -18.36 3.75 38.09
CA PRO A 734 -19.36 3.58 39.13
C PRO A 734 -19.45 4.87 39.96
N ALA A 735 -20.04 5.93 39.41
CA ALA A 735 -20.37 7.11 40.20
C ALA A 735 -21.42 8.00 39.52
N ARG A 736 -22.70 7.68 39.73
CA ARG A 736 -23.79 8.64 39.95
C ARG A 736 -25.12 7.87 40.05
N ALA A 737 -25.34 7.30 41.22
CA ALA A 737 -26.69 7.12 41.73
C ALA A 737 -27.06 8.38 42.52
N ASP A 738 -28.35 8.71 42.43
CA ASP A 738 -29.11 9.57 43.34
C ASP A 738 -29.15 11.08 43.04
N ARG A 739 -30.29 11.53 42.49
CA ARG A 739 -31.22 12.45 43.17
C ARG A 739 -32.49 12.72 42.36
N SER A 740 -33.56 12.13 42.90
CA SER A 740 -34.96 12.58 42.98
C SER A 740 -35.47 13.77 42.16
N ALA A 741 -36.63 13.52 41.55
CA ALA A 741 -37.63 14.44 41.01
C ALA A 741 -38.05 15.58 41.94
N THR A 742 -38.40 16.74 41.37
CA THR A 742 -39.65 17.46 41.71
C THR A 742 -40.07 18.41 40.57
N GLU A 743 -41.36 18.38 40.27
CA GLU A 743 -42.10 19.21 39.31
C GLU A 743 -42.11 20.70 39.70
N VAL A 744 -42.09 21.59 38.70
CA VAL A 744 -42.90 22.80 38.68
C VAL A 744 -43.40 23.01 37.25
N ALA A 745 -44.70 22.85 37.07
CA ALA A 745 -45.44 23.31 35.91
C ALA A 745 -45.54 24.85 35.93
N ASP A 746 -45.36 25.52 34.79
CA ASP A 746 -46.42 26.39 34.26
C ASP A 746 -46.21 26.82 32.79
N GLN A 747 -47.32 27.20 32.20
CA GLN A 747 -47.73 27.32 30.81
C GLN A 747 -47.09 28.48 30.02
N SER A 748 -46.81 28.24 28.73
CA SER A 748 -47.26 29.18 27.67
C SER A 748 -47.30 28.52 26.28
N ALA A 749 -48.52 28.32 25.80
CA ALA A 749 -49.04 28.46 24.44
C ALA A 749 -48.21 27.99 23.23
N ALA A 750 -48.82 27.04 22.53
CA ALA A 750 -48.50 26.54 21.21
C ALA A 750 -48.34 27.63 20.14
N VAL A 751 -47.25 27.54 19.37
CA VAL A 751 -47.21 27.95 17.96
C VAL A 751 -46.89 26.69 17.17
N ALA A 752 -47.87 26.21 16.40
CA ALA A 752 -47.71 25.06 15.53
C ALA A 752 -46.61 25.35 14.48
N PRO A 753 -45.72 24.40 14.16
CA PRO A 753 -44.80 24.56 13.06
C PRO A 753 -45.58 24.44 11.75
N GLU A 754 -45.50 25.49 10.93
CA GLU A 754 -45.99 25.48 9.55
C GLU A 754 -45.33 24.32 8.79
N GLN A 755 -46.18 23.40 8.33
CA GLN A 755 -45.81 22.30 7.45
C GLN A 755 -45.22 22.87 6.16
N SER A 756 -43.92 22.68 5.96
CA SER A 756 -43.30 22.83 4.64
C SER A 756 -43.92 21.79 3.71
N GLY A 757 -44.55 22.24 2.64
CA GLY A 757 -45.03 21.37 1.56
C GLY A 757 -43.87 20.64 0.90
N SER A 758 -43.52 19.49 1.44
CA SER A 758 -42.89 18.40 0.70
C SER A 758 -44.01 17.61 0.03
N GLU A 759 -43.95 17.47 -1.29
CA GLU A 759 -44.67 16.41 -1.99
C GLU A 759 -44.45 15.07 -1.27
N PRO A 760 -45.47 14.19 -1.19
CA PRO A 760 -45.35 12.95 -0.43
C PRO A 760 -44.21 12.11 -1.02
N VAL A 761 -43.18 11.87 -0.21
CA VAL A 761 -42.16 10.86 -0.49
C VAL A 761 -42.88 9.51 -0.60
N PRO A 762 -42.73 8.74 -1.69
CA PRO A 762 -43.38 7.44 -1.81
C PRO A 762 -42.86 6.51 -0.71
N ASP A 763 -43.77 6.02 0.13
CA ASP A 763 -43.63 4.96 1.13
C ASP A 763 -42.23 4.79 1.73
N GLU A 764 -41.89 5.61 2.74
CA GLU A 764 -40.85 5.22 3.70
C GLU A 764 -41.35 3.97 4.43
N ILE A 765 -40.78 2.81 4.07
CA ILE A 765 -40.93 1.58 4.85
C ILE A 765 -40.63 1.92 6.31
N GLN A 766 -41.63 1.84 7.18
CA GLN A 766 -41.46 1.99 8.63
C GLN A 766 -40.67 0.79 9.14
N VAL A 767 -39.35 0.83 9.01
CA VAL A 767 -38.49 -0.23 9.54
C VAL A 767 -38.40 -0.07 11.06
N PRO A 768 -38.77 -1.11 11.85
CA PRO A 768 -38.79 -1.03 13.31
C PRO A 768 -37.45 -0.58 13.90
N ARG A 769 -37.50 0.35 14.86
CA ARG A 769 -36.30 0.82 15.57
C ARG A 769 -35.76 -0.29 16.48
N GLY A 770 -34.59 -0.85 16.15
CA GLY A 770 -33.78 -1.55 17.15
C GLY A 770 -33.00 -2.75 16.65
N ARG A 771 -33.55 -3.56 15.72
CA ARG A 771 -32.86 -4.69 15.07
C ARG A 771 -33.43 -4.98 13.70
N ASP A 772 -32.62 -5.70 12.92
CA ASP A 772 -32.87 -6.27 11.60
C ASP A 772 -32.53 -5.40 10.36
N ILE A 773 -32.50 -4.06 10.43
CA ILE A 773 -32.18 -3.26 9.22
C ILE A 773 -30.75 -3.47 8.67
N ASP A 774 -29.76 -3.62 9.57
CA ASP A 774 -28.35 -3.73 9.16
C ASP A 774 -28.05 -5.11 8.54
N ALA A 775 -28.74 -6.16 9.03
CA ALA A 775 -28.68 -7.53 8.52
C ALA A 775 -29.46 -7.64 7.19
N LEU A 776 -30.71 -7.16 7.16
CA LEU A 776 -31.50 -7.03 5.93
C LEU A 776 -30.71 -6.31 4.84
N ALA A 777 -30.12 -5.15 5.15
CA ALA A 777 -29.33 -4.38 4.19
C ALA A 777 -28.05 -5.11 3.75
N HIS A 778 -27.42 -5.90 4.62
CA HIS A 778 -26.25 -6.71 4.24
C HIS A 778 -26.63 -7.80 3.24
N HIS A 779 -27.65 -8.59 3.56
CA HIS A 779 -28.13 -9.67 2.69
C HIS A 779 -28.75 -9.14 1.40
N ALA A 780 -29.53 -8.05 1.45
CA ALA A 780 -30.10 -7.40 0.27
C ALA A 780 -29.01 -6.86 -0.67
N ALA A 781 -27.97 -6.21 -0.14
CA ALA A 781 -26.90 -5.65 -0.96
C ALA A 781 -26.05 -6.73 -1.68
N LEU A 782 -25.85 -7.89 -1.05
CA LEU A 782 -25.06 -8.98 -1.61
C LEU A 782 -25.89 -9.97 -2.45
N GLY A 783 -27.20 -10.04 -2.19
CA GLY A 783 -28.10 -11.01 -2.80
C GLY A 783 -28.93 -10.48 -3.97
N ALA A 784 -29.11 -9.18 -4.10
CA ALA A 784 -29.92 -8.63 -5.17
C ALA A 784 -29.27 -8.81 -6.56
N ASP A 785 -30.12 -9.11 -7.53
CA ASP A 785 -29.84 -9.12 -8.97
C ASP A 785 -30.62 -8.00 -9.68
N ALA A 786 -30.62 -7.99 -11.01
CA ALA A 786 -31.29 -6.95 -11.80
C ALA A 786 -32.82 -6.90 -11.58
N GLU A 787 -33.48 -8.03 -11.33
CA GLU A 787 -34.94 -8.08 -11.12
C GLU A 787 -35.33 -7.68 -9.69
N THR A 788 -34.44 -7.93 -8.73
CA THR A 788 -34.70 -7.77 -7.30
C THR A 788 -34.08 -6.52 -6.69
N ALA A 789 -33.19 -5.82 -7.40
CA ALA A 789 -32.51 -4.61 -6.95
C ALA A 789 -33.47 -3.51 -6.45
N THR A 790 -34.62 -3.32 -7.11
CA THR A 790 -35.62 -2.33 -6.70
C THR A 790 -36.23 -2.65 -5.32
N VAL A 791 -36.37 -3.93 -4.98
CA VAL A 791 -36.86 -4.39 -3.67
C VAL A 791 -35.78 -4.19 -2.58
N ALA A 792 -34.50 -4.35 -2.93
CA ALA A 792 -33.38 -4.19 -2.00
C ALA A 792 -33.08 -2.72 -1.63
N LEU A 793 -33.27 -1.79 -2.58
CA LEU A 793 -32.88 -0.39 -2.47
C LEU A 793 -33.36 0.32 -1.17
N PRO A 794 -34.63 0.22 -0.74
CA PRO A 794 -35.10 0.87 0.48
C PRO A 794 -34.34 0.45 1.74
N TYR A 795 -34.03 -0.84 1.87
CA TYR A 795 -33.34 -1.40 3.05
C TYR A 795 -31.88 -0.93 3.12
N VAL A 796 -31.16 -1.04 1.99
CA VAL A 796 -29.75 -0.63 1.93
C VAL A 796 -29.61 0.88 2.12
N ARG A 797 -30.55 1.68 1.57
CA ARG A 797 -30.59 3.13 1.78
C ARG A 797 -30.86 3.50 3.24
N ALA A 798 -31.81 2.84 3.90
CA ALA A 798 -32.11 3.08 5.31
C ALA A 798 -30.90 2.75 6.21
N ALA A 799 -30.20 1.64 5.95
CA ALA A 799 -28.95 1.32 6.65
C ALA A 799 -27.83 2.33 6.38
N ALA A 800 -27.70 2.82 5.13
CA ALA A 800 -26.72 3.86 4.79
C ALA A 800 -26.97 5.16 5.57
N ARG A 801 -28.23 5.63 5.64
CA ARG A 801 -28.61 6.80 6.43
C ARG A 801 -28.33 6.61 7.92
N ARG A 802 -28.66 5.44 8.47
CA ARG A 802 -28.35 5.09 9.87
C ARG A 802 -26.85 5.11 10.18
N CYS A 803 -26.00 4.71 9.22
CA CYS A 803 -24.55 4.83 9.37
C CYS A 803 -24.11 6.29 9.48
N VAL A 804 -24.71 7.18 8.70
CA VAL A 804 -24.45 8.63 8.78
C VAL A 804 -24.90 9.20 10.13
N GLU A 805 -26.11 8.87 10.60
CA GLU A 805 -26.65 9.31 11.89
C GLU A 805 -25.78 8.87 13.07
N ARG A 806 -25.25 7.63 13.01
CA ARG A 806 -24.34 7.07 14.02
C ARG A 806 -22.89 7.48 13.85
N ARG A 807 -22.58 8.36 12.88
CA ARG A 807 -21.23 8.83 12.54
C ARG A 807 -20.25 7.69 12.17
N MET A 808 -20.76 6.58 11.65
CA MET A 808 -19.98 5.42 11.16
C MET A 808 -19.55 5.68 9.70
N ARG A 809 -18.45 6.42 9.51
CA ARG A 809 -18.09 7.00 8.20
C ARG A 809 -17.68 6.00 7.14
N ALA A 810 -16.75 5.11 7.47
CA ALA A 810 -16.26 4.09 6.53
C ALA A 810 -17.42 3.19 6.05
N ASP A 811 -18.32 2.84 6.97
CA ASP A 811 -19.50 2.05 6.65
C ASP A 811 -20.55 2.84 5.87
N ALA A 812 -20.73 4.14 6.16
CA ALA A 812 -21.59 5.00 5.35
C ALA A 812 -21.12 5.04 3.89
N VAL A 813 -19.81 5.21 3.64
CA VAL A 813 -19.24 5.17 2.28
C VAL A 813 -19.52 3.82 1.61
N ARG A 814 -19.26 2.72 2.32
CA ARG A 814 -19.49 1.36 1.82
C ARG A 814 -20.96 1.14 1.43
N ARG A 815 -21.89 1.53 2.31
CA ARG A 815 -23.33 1.34 2.10
C ARG A 815 -23.86 2.24 0.97
N TRP A 816 -23.42 3.50 0.87
CA TRP A 816 -23.81 4.37 -0.26
C TRP A 816 -23.28 3.87 -1.60
N ARG A 817 -22.09 3.26 -1.65
CA ARG A 817 -21.61 2.54 -2.85
C ARG A 817 -22.51 1.35 -3.21
N SER A 818 -22.96 0.58 -2.22
CA SER A 818 -23.93 -0.50 -2.44
C SER A 818 -25.26 0.03 -2.98
N VAL A 819 -25.78 1.15 -2.47
CA VAL A 819 -26.99 1.80 -3.00
C VAL A 819 -26.84 2.17 -4.48
N LEU A 820 -25.71 2.76 -4.86
CA LEU A 820 -25.44 3.09 -6.28
C LEU A 820 -25.30 1.85 -7.16
N THR A 821 -24.69 0.78 -6.64
CA THR A 821 -24.58 -0.50 -7.35
C THR A 821 -25.96 -1.11 -7.62
N LEU A 822 -26.85 -1.07 -6.62
CA LEU A 822 -28.24 -1.54 -6.79
C LEU A 822 -29.02 -0.69 -7.79
N HIS A 823 -28.81 0.63 -7.79
CA HIS A 823 -29.41 1.49 -8.80
C HIS A 823 -28.93 1.16 -10.23
N ASP A 824 -27.66 0.81 -10.39
CA ASP A 824 -27.12 0.39 -11.69
C ASP A 824 -27.70 -0.96 -12.13
N LEU A 825 -27.78 -1.93 -11.21
CA LEU A 825 -28.42 -3.23 -11.45
C LEU A 825 -29.90 -3.11 -11.84
N ALA A 826 -30.64 -2.17 -11.22
CA ALA A 826 -32.03 -1.89 -11.56
C ALA A 826 -32.19 -1.10 -12.88
N GLY A 827 -31.10 -0.69 -13.53
CA GLY A 827 -31.11 0.08 -14.77
C GLY A 827 -31.45 1.56 -14.58
N HIS A 828 -31.44 2.09 -13.36
CA HIS A 828 -31.84 3.47 -13.03
C HIS A 828 -30.83 4.51 -13.55
N THR A 829 -29.62 4.08 -13.89
CA THR A 829 -28.53 4.91 -14.44
C THR A 829 -28.63 5.10 -15.96
N GLY A 830 -29.48 4.33 -16.64
CA GLY A 830 -29.63 4.35 -18.09
C GLY A 830 -30.33 5.60 -18.64
N ALA A 831 -30.05 5.94 -19.90
CA ALA A 831 -30.64 7.11 -20.58
C ALA A 831 -32.17 7.03 -20.76
N GLY A 832 -32.75 5.83 -20.67
CA GLY A 832 -34.20 5.59 -20.76
C GLY A 832 -34.90 5.35 -19.42
N ALA A 833 -34.21 5.49 -18.29
CA ALA A 833 -34.79 5.29 -16.96
C ALA A 833 -35.85 6.35 -16.63
N ALA A 834 -36.80 6.02 -15.75
CA ALA A 834 -37.80 6.99 -15.32
C ALA A 834 -37.13 8.16 -14.57
N ARG A 835 -37.67 9.36 -14.74
CA ARG A 835 -37.11 10.57 -14.10
C ARG A 835 -37.00 10.45 -12.58
N ALA A 836 -37.96 9.79 -11.93
CA ALA A 836 -37.95 9.55 -10.49
C ALA A 836 -36.75 8.69 -10.05
N ASP A 837 -36.38 7.69 -10.84
CA ASP A 837 -35.25 6.80 -10.56
C ASP A 837 -33.92 7.54 -10.74
N GLN A 838 -33.79 8.33 -11.80
CA GLN A 838 -32.62 9.18 -12.02
C GLN A 838 -32.45 10.23 -10.91
N LEU A 839 -33.54 10.78 -10.38
CA LEU A 839 -33.51 11.66 -9.19
C LEU A 839 -33.00 10.92 -7.95
N ALA A 840 -33.46 9.68 -7.72
CA ALA A 840 -32.99 8.86 -6.61
C ALA A 840 -31.48 8.52 -6.71
N VAL A 841 -30.97 8.31 -7.93
CA VAL A 841 -29.53 8.14 -8.19
C VAL A 841 -28.77 9.43 -7.87
N LEU A 842 -29.29 10.59 -8.28
CA LEU A 842 -28.69 11.89 -7.97
C LEU A 842 -28.58 12.10 -6.45
N ASP A 843 -29.62 11.79 -5.70
CA ASP A 843 -29.62 11.89 -4.24
C ASP A 843 -28.59 10.95 -3.62
N ALA A 844 -28.55 9.67 -4.02
CA ALA A 844 -27.57 8.71 -3.52
C ALA A 844 -26.13 9.14 -3.83
N ARG A 845 -25.86 9.74 -5.00
CA ARG A 845 -24.55 10.31 -5.32
C ARG A 845 -24.21 11.50 -4.41
N CYS A 846 -25.16 12.40 -4.16
CA CYS A 846 -24.94 13.52 -3.25
C CYS A 846 -24.63 13.03 -1.83
N GLU A 847 -25.35 12.03 -1.33
CA GLU A 847 -25.07 11.44 -0.01
C GLU A 847 -23.70 10.71 0.04
N LEU A 848 -23.30 10.06 -1.06
CA LEU A 848 -21.96 9.48 -1.17
C LEU A 848 -20.87 10.57 -1.12
N VAL A 849 -21.06 11.72 -1.78
CA VAL A 849 -20.13 12.86 -1.70
C VAL A 849 -19.97 13.31 -0.26
N VAL A 850 -21.08 13.46 0.47
CA VAL A 850 -21.08 13.83 1.89
C VAL A 850 -20.30 12.80 2.71
N ALA A 851 -20.60 11.51 2.56
CA ALA A 851 -19.92 10.45 3.29
C ALA A 851 -18.41 10.41 2.99
N LEU A 852 -18.00 10.53 1.72
CA LEU A 852 -16.60 10.56 1.30
C LEU A 852 -15.88 11.82 1.82
N ALA A 853 -16.54 12.97 1.82
CA ALA A 853 -15.98 14.21 2.34
C ALA A 853 -15.68 14.11 3.84
N TYR A 854 -16.62 13.56 4.63
CA TYR A 854 -16.43 13.34 6.06
C TYR A 854 -15.42 12.23 6.37
N ASP A 855 -15.25 11.24 5.49
CA ASP A 855 -14.24 10.19 5.63
C ASP A 855 -12.81 10.66 5.24
N GLY A 856 -12.70 11.86 4.64
CA GLY A 856 -11.44 12.43 4.18
C GLY A 856 -10.99 11.92 2.79
N GLN A 857 -11.86 11.24 2.04
CA GLN A 857 -11.60 10.77 0.67
C GLN A 857 -11.94 11.88 -0.35
N HIS A 858 -11.24 13.01 -0.30
CA HIS A 858 -11.60 14.20 -1.08
C HIS A 858 -11.52 14.02 -2.61
N VAL A 859 -10.58 13.20 -3.12
CA VAL A 859 -10.48 12.92 -4.56
C VAL A 859 -11.71 12.16 -5.03
N ALA A 860 -12.06 11.08 -4.34
CA ALA A 860 -13.26 10.31 -4.61
C ALA A 860 -14.54 11.14 -4.45
N ALA A 861 -14.61 12.01 -3.43
CA ALA A 861 -15.74 12.91 -3.23
C ALA A 861 -15.88 13.91 -4.40
N ARG A 862 -14.77 14.42 -4.95
CA ARG A 862 -14.77 15.33 -6.11
C ARG A 862 -15.30 14.61 -7.35
N ALA A 863 -14.79 13.42 -7.65
CA ALA A 863 -15.26 12.60 -8.76
C ALA A 863 -16.75 12.26 -8.65
N ALA A 864 -17.22 11.87 -7.45
CA ALA A 864 -18.64 11.60 -7.21
C ALA A 864 -19.51 12.86 -7.39
N ARG A 865 -19.01 14.05 -7.01
CA ARG A 865 -19.73 15.32 -7.20
C ARG A 865 -19.80 15.71 -8.68
N GLU A 866 -18.74 15.52 -9.45
CA GLU A 866 -18.76 15.75 -10.90
C GLU A 866 -19.81 14.87 -11.60
N GLN A 867 -19.93 13.61 -11.20
CA GLN A 867 -20.98 12.71 -11.69
C GLN A 867 -22.39 13.18 -11.28
N ALA A 868 -22.55 13.69 -10.05
CA ALA A 868 -23.81 14.27 -9.59
C ALA A 868 -24.18 15.53 -10.40
N LEU A 869 -23.21 16.41 -10.67
CA LEU A 869 -23.41 17.61 -11.49
C LEU A 869 -23.81 17.25 -12.92
N ALA A 870 -23.13 16.30 -13.56
CA ALA A 870 -23.47 15.85 -14.91
C ALA A 870 -24.90 15.27 -14.98
N LEU A 871 -25.30 14.48 -13.98
CA LEU A 871 -26.66 13.96 -13.90
C LEU A 871 -27.69 15.08 -13.69
N ALA A 872 -27.44 16.01 -12.77
CA ALA A 872 -28.32 17.15 -12.52
C ALA A 872 -28.49 18.05 -13.76
N GLU A 873 -27.42 18.26 -14.53
CA GLU A 873 -27.47 18.98 -15.82
C GLU A 873 -28.35 18.26 -16.84
N SER A 874 -28.21 16.93 -16.97
CA SER A 874 -29.01 16.14 -17.90
C SER A 874 -30.51 16.13 -17.53
N LEU A 875 -30.83 16.14 -16.23
CA LEU A 875 -32.20 16.18 -15.72
C LEU A 875 -32.83 17.57 -15.86
N GLY A 876 -32.01 18.62 -15.84
CA GLY A 876 -32.45 20.01 -15.87
C GLY A 876 -33.13 20.46 -14.57
N GLY A 877 -32.89 21.72 -14.20
CA GLY A 877 -33.49 22.35 -13.02
C GLY A 877 -32.44 22.98 -12.10
N THR A 878 -32.66 24.24 -11.73
CA THR A 878 -31.76 25.03 -10.87
C THR A 878 -31.64 24.44 -9.46
N ALA A 879 -32.71 23.85 -8.92
CA ALA A 879 -32.69 23.20 -7.61
C ALA A 879 -31.81 21.94 -7.56
N LEU A 880 -31.82 21.12 -8.62
CA LEU A 880 -30.98 19.91 -8.72
C LEU A 880 -29.51 20.27 -8.89
N LEU A 881 -29.21 21.28 -9.73
CA LEU A 881 -27.87 21.84 -9.86
C LEU A 881 -27.36 22.40 -8.53
N ALA A 882 -28.22 23.12 -7.79
CA ALA A 882 -27.86 23.63 -6.48
C ALA A 882 -27.52 22.50 -5.51
N ARG A 883 -28.35 21.45 -5.44
CA ARG A 883 -28.12 20.28 -4.58
C ARG A 883 -26.79 19.58 -4.90
N ALA A 884 -26.50 19.33 -6.18
CA ALA A 884 -25.26 18.70 -6.61
C ALA A 884 -24.02 19.59 -6.41
N ALA A 885 -24.17 20.91 -6.55
CA ALA A 885 -23.07 21.85 -6.32
C ALA A 885 -22.74 22.02 -4.82
N THR A 886 -23.75 21.93 -3.94
CA THR A 886 -23.60 22.19 -2.51
C THR A 886 -23.55 20.95 -1.61
N CYS A 887 -23.47 19.72 -2.17
CA CYS A 887 -23.44 18.46 -1.41
C CYS A 887 -22.09 18.16 -0.72
N TRP A 888 -21.36 19.19 -0.30
CA TRP A 888 -20.09 19.08 0.41
C TRP A 888 -20.10 19.98 1.67
N PRO A 889 -20.74 19.54 2.77
CA PRO A 889 -21.01 20.38 3.94
C PRO A 889 -19.86 20.42 4.96
N THR A 890 -18.74 19.74 4.72
CA THR A 890 -17.65 19.65 5.71
C THR A 890 -16.95 20.99 5.93
N PRO A 891 -16.48 21.31 7.15
CA PRO A 891 -15.63 22.46 7.38
C PRO A 891 -14.37 22.41 6.51
N LEU A 892 -13.99 23.53 5.92
CA LEU A 892 -12.90 23.61 4.95
C LEU A 892 -11.78 24.50 5.49
N ILE A 893 -10.58 23.93 5.62
CA ILE A 893 -9.35 24.69 5.88
C ILE A 893 -8.69 25.22 4.59
N TRP A 894 -8.99 24.59 3.45
CA TRP A 894 -8.50 24.91 2.11
C TRP A 894 -9.64 24.71 1.10
N SER A 895 -9.48 25.23 -0.14
CA SER A 895 -10.44 24.95 -1.22
C SER A 895 -10.49 23.45 -1.52
N VAL A 896 -11.67 22.97 -1.96
CA VAL A 896 -11.91 21.57 -2.36
C VAL A 896 -11.18 21.20 -3.67
N HIS A 897 -10.56 22.16 -4.37
CA HIS A 897 -9.82 21.98 -5.62
C HIS A 897 -8.33 22.21 -5.45
N ASP A 898 -7.57 21.71 -6.42
CA ASP A 898 -6.13 21.92 -6.50
C ASP A 898 -5.83 23.43 -6.49
N TRP A 899 -4.93 23.83 -5.61
CA TRP A 899 -4.54 25.22 -5.38
C TRP A 899 -4.38 26.01 -6.69
N HIS A 900 -5.14 27.10 -6.82
CA HIS A 900 -5.16 28.06 -7.95
C HIS A 900 -5.72 27.58 -9.29
N THR A 901 -6.14 26.32 -9.42
CA THR A 901 -6.94 25.93 -10.59
C THR A 901 -8.39 26.03 -10.19
N PRO A 902 -9.16 26.98 -10.76
CA PRO A 902 -10.59 26.95 -10.59
C PRO A 902 -11.17 25.58 -10.91
N ASP A 903 -12.28 25.20 -10.28
CA ASP A 903 -13.04 24.07 -10.80
C ASP A 903 -13.91 24.57 -11.96
N PRO A 904 -13.48 24.41 -13.22
CA PRO A 904 -14.28 24.87 -14.34
C PRO A 904 -15.65 24.18 -14.37
N ARG A 905 -15.76 22.99 -13.74
CA ARG A 905 -16.99 22.20 -13.73
C ARG A 905 -17.97 22.65 -12.66
N LEU A 906 -17.52 23.25 -11.57
CA LEU A 906 -18.39 23.80 -10.53
C LEU A 906 -18.88 25.23 -10.82
N ARG A 907 -18.05 26.05 -11.49
CA ARG A 907 -18.32 27.46 -11.73
C ARG A 907 -19.66 27.74 -12.39
N GLU A 908 -19.91 27.07 -13.51
CA GLU A 908 -21.09 27.31 -14.32
C GLU A 908 -22.38 26.84 -13.61
N PRO A 909 -22.44 25.62 -13.02
CA PRO A 909 -23.56 25.20 -12.18
C PRO A 909 -23.86 26.16 -11.01
N VAL A 910 -22.84 26.62 -10.28
CA VAL A 910 -23.03 27.56 -9.16
C VAL A 910 -23.56 28.90 -9.67
N ARG A 911 -23.04 29.40 -10.80
CA ARG A 911 -23.51 30.65 -11.42
C ARG A 911 -24.97 30.56 -11.83
N ILE A 912 -25.36 29.48 -12.52
CA ILE A 912 -26.74 29.23 -12.97
C ILE A 912 -27.68 29.13 -11.77
N ALA A 913 -27.36 28.29 -10.78
CA ALA A 913 -28.19 28.09 -9.61
C ALA A 913 -28.31 29.38 -8.76
N SER A 914 -27.23 30.17 -8.64
CA SER A 914 -27.24 31.42 -7.87
C SER A 914 -28.10 32.53 -8.49
N ALA A 915 -28.42 32.44 -9.78
CA ALA A 915 -29.32 33.39 -10.44
C ALA A 915 -30.79 33.20 -10.05
N ASP A 916 -31.16 32.00 -9.58
CA ASP A 916 -32.52 31.67 -9.18
C ASP A 916 -32.81 32.16 -7.74
N ARG A 917 -33.61 33.23 -7.66
CA ARG A 917 -34.02 33.83 -6.38
C ARG A 917 -35.13 33.05 -5.68
N GLY A 918 -35.80 32.11 -6.37
CA GLY A 918 -36.86 31.27 -5.84
C GLY A 918 -36.35 30.09 -4.99
N LEU A 919 -35.05 29.80 -5.03
CA LEU A 919 -34.46 28.74 -4.21
C LEU A 919 -34.58 29.04 -2.70
N PRO A 920 -34.74 28.00 -1.86
CA PRO A 920 -34.78 28.15 -0.40
C PRO A 920 -33.61 28.97 0.14
N VAL A 921 -33.84 29.76 1.19
CA VAL A 921 -32.81 30.62 1.81
C VAL A 921 -31.55 29.81 2.16
N ARG A 922 -31.74 28.62 2.75
CA ARG A 922 -30.64 27.70 3.11
C ARG A 922 -29.78 27.32 1.89
N THR A 923 -30.40 26.94 0.78
CA THR A 923 -29.71 26.60 -0.47
C THR A 923 -28.93 27.78 -1.02
N ARG A 924 -29.51 28.99 -0.98
CA ARG A 924 -28.83 30.22 -1.41
C ARG A 924 -27.62 30.58 -0.53
N ILE A 925 -27.69 30.30 0.78
CA ILE A 925 -26.54 30.44 1.68
C ILE A 925 -25.42 29.48 1.26
N HIS A 926 -25.72 28.18 1.08
CA HIS A 926 -24.72 27.20 0.67
C HIS A 926 -24.12 27.49 -0.71
N LEU A 927 -24.91 27.97 -1.67
CA LEU A 927 -24.41 28.41 -2.98
C LEU A 927 -23.41 29.56 -2.85
N ARG A 928 -23.71 30.57 -2.01
CA ARG A 928 -22.80 31.68 -1.73
C ARG A 928 -21.51 31.21 -1.06
N VAL A 929 -21.62 30.34 -0.05
CA VAL A 929 -20.46 29.74 0.62
C VAL A 929 -19.60 28.96 -0.36
N THR A 930 -20.22 28.13 -1.20
CA THR A 930 -19.51 27.36 -2.24
C THR A 930 -18.77 28.29 -3.21
N ALA A 931 -19.42 29.38 -3.63
CA ALA A 931 -18.80 30.40 -4.48
C ALA A 931 -17.64 31.15 -3.79
N VAL A 932 -17.68 31.34 -2.47
CA VAL A 932 -16.56 31.91 -1.70
C VAL A 932 -15.32 31.04 -1.83
N PHE A 933 -15.43 29.73 -1.59
CA PHE A 933 -14.29 28.82 -1.67
C PHE A 933 -13.72 28.66 -3.08
N ASP A 934 -14.54 28.80 -4.12
CA ASP A 934 -14.08 28.80 -5.52
C ASP A 934 -13.36 30.11 -5.91
N ARG A 935 -13.84 31.26 -5.43
CA ARG A 935 -13.38 32.58 -5.91
C ARG A 935 -12.37 33.28 -5.01
N ALA A 936 -12.26 32.93 -3.73
CA ALA A 936 -11.50 33.73 -2.76
C ALA A 936 -10.04 33.95 -3.12
N ILE A 937 -9.43 33.03 -3.86
CA ILE A 937 -8.04 33.12 -4.29
C ILE A 937 -7.88 34.04 -5.52
N GLU A 938 -8.79 33.96 -6.49
CA GLU A 938 -8.74 34.79 -7.71
C GLU A 938 -9.25 36.22 -7.46
N ASP A 939 -10.33 36.33 -6.67
CA ASP A 939 -11.02 37.58 -6.38
C ASP A 939 -11.40 37.65 -4.88
N PRO A 940 -10.44 37.96 -4.00
CA PRO A 940 -10.68 38.04 -2.55
C PRO A 940 -11.75 39.08 -2.17
N SER A 941 -11.89 40.13 -2.98
CA SER A 941 -12.88 41.19 -2.75
C SER A 941 -14.30 40.69 -3.02
N ALA A 942 -14.54 40.01 -4.15
CA ALA A 942 -15.84 39.41 -4.42
C ALA A 942 -16.19 38.30 -3.42
N ALA A 943 -15.22 37.50 -3.00
CA ALA A 943 -15.44 36.48 -1.98
C ALA A 943 -15.87 37.08 -0.63
N ARG A 944 -15.27 38.19 -0.20
CA ARG A 944 -15.71 38.91 1.01
C ARG A 944 -17.15 39.43 0.90
N ILE A 945 -17.54 39.96 -0.26
CA ILE A 945 -18.92 40.41 -0.51
C ILE A 945 -19.90 39.23 -0.46
N LEU A 946 -19.55 38.10 -1.09
CA LEU A 946 -20.36 36.88 -1.07
C LEU A 946 -20.53 36.33 0.35
N ALA A 947 -19.45 36.28 1.14
CA ALA A 947 -19.46 35.82 2.53
C ALA A 947 -20.31 36.75 3.44
N ALA A 948 -20.18 38.07 3.30
CA ALA A 948 -21.01 39.03 4.01
C ALA A 948 -22.50 38.90 3.64
N GLY A 949 -22.79 38.70 2.34
CA GLY A 949 -24.14 38.43 1.87
C GLY A 949 -24.72 37.12 2.41
N ALA A 950 -23.92 36.06 2.53
CA ALA A 950 -24.33 34.80 3.15
C ALA A 950 -24.65 35.00 4.64
N MET A 951 -23.84 35.79 5.35
CA MET A 951 -24.06 36.11 6.77
C MET A 951 -25.38 36.87 6.99
N ALA A 952 -25.67 37.85 6.14
CA ALA A 952 -26.94 38.59 6.21
C ALA A 952 -28.18 37.69 6.05
N LEU A 953 -28.06 36.57 5.31
CA LEU A 953 -29.13 35.57 5.17
C LEU A 953 -29.16 34.55 6.31
N ALA A 954 -28.01 34.19 6.87
CA ALA A 954 -27.90 33.19 7.92
C ALA A 954 -28.28 33.74 9.30
N GLN A 955 -27.91 34.99 9.60
CA GLN A 955 -28.13 35.62 10.92
C GLN A 955 -29.59 35.56 11.40
N PRO A 956 -30.62 35.85 10.57
CA PRO A 956 -32.01 35.79 11.01
C PRO A 956 -32.53 34.36 11.26
N LEU A 957 -31.89 33.34 10.68
CA LEU A 957 -32.30 31.94 10.85
C LEU A 957 -31.84 31.35 12.19
N GLY A 958 -30.77 31.89 12.78
CA GLY A 958 -30.26 31.44 14.09
C GLY A 958 -29.73 30.00 14.11
N ASP A 959 -29.55 29.35 12.96
CA ASP A 959 -29.06 27.98 12.87
C ASP A 959 -27.53 27.94 13.10
N PRO A 960 -27.05 27.28 14.17
CA PRO A 960 -25.63 27.27 14.51
C PRO A 960 -24.74 26.59 13.46
N ASP A 961 -25.23 25.58 12.75
CA ASP A 961 -24.47 24.88 11.70
C ASP A 961 -24.25 25.78 10.47
N LEU A 962 -25.31 26.49 10.06
CA LEU A 962 -25.22 27.47 8.97
C LEU A 962 -24.35 28.66 9.35
N LEU A 963 -24.47 29.16 10.58
CA LEU A 963 -23.62 30.25 11.07
C LEU A 963 -22.16 29.84 11.07
N CYS A 964 -21.83 28.65 11.59
CA CYS A 964 -20.46 28.13 11.56
C CYS A 964 -19.93 27.99 10.12
N THR A 965 -20.74 27.47 9.20
CA THR A 965 -20.41 27.33 7.79
C THR A 965 -20.09 28.68 7.13
N VAL A 966 -20.88 29.72 7.43
CA VAL A 966 -20.64 31.07 6.89
C VAL A 966 -19.43 31.74 7.54
N VAL A 967 -19.24 31.60 8.85
CA VAL A 967 -18.06 32.16 9.54
C VAL A 967 -16.77 31.49 9.05
N ASN A 968 -16.78 30.18 8.76
CA ASN A 968 -15.68 29.50 8.08
C ASN A 968 -15.37 30.18 6.73
N ALA A 969 -16.39 30.46 5.90
CA ALA A 969 -16.21 31.12 4.62
C ALA A 969 -15.65 32.55 4.76
N GLN A 970 -16.10 33.30 5.77
CA GLN A 970 -15.57 34.63 6.10
C GLN A 970 -14.10 34.56 6.53
N ALA A 971 -13.73 33.60 7.39
CA ALA A 971 -12.34 33.39 7.79
C ALA A 971 -11.45 33.04 6.59
N PHE A 972 -11.93 32.17 5.69
CA PHE A 972 -11.20 31.81 4.47
C PHE A 972 -11.02 33.01 3.52
N ALA A 973 -12.07 33.81 3.30
CA ALA A 973 -12.00 35.01 2.46
C ALA A 973 -11.09 36.10 3.05
N ALA A 974 -11.06 36.25 4.37
CA ALA A 974 -10.13 37.14 5.06
C ALA A 974 -8.68 36.66 4.88
N PHE A 975 -8.43 35.36 5.07
CA PHE A 975 -7.12 34.75 4.85
C PHE A 975 -6.64 34.92 3.40
N ALA A 976 -7.48 34.63 2.40
CA ALA A 976 -7.09 34.72 1.00
C ALA A 976 -6.74 36.15 0.55
N ALA A 977 -7.27 37.17 1.24
CA ALA A 977 -7.02 38.57 0.92
C ALA A 977 -5.66 39.09 1.41
N THR A 978 -5.26 38.72 2.62
CA THR A 978 -4.15 39.37 3.33
C THR A 978 -3.17 38.40 3.99
N GLY A 979 -3.38 37.09 3.86
CA GLY A 979 -2.62 36.06 4.58
C GLY A 979 -2.93 36.06 6.08
N PHE A 980 -2.05 35.47 6.90
CA PHE A 980 -2.22 35.43 8.37
C PHE A 980 -1.48 36.55 9.10
N LEU A 981 -0.47 37.18 8.49
CA LEU A 981 0.33 38.22 9.14
C LEU A 981 -0.55 39.45 9.39
N ARG A 982 -0.94 39.63 10.67
CA ARG A 982 -1.79 40.72 11.16
C ARG A 982 -3.23 40.72 10.63
N ALA A 983 -3.77 39.56 10.23
CA ALA A 983 -5.18 39.45 9.84
C ALA A 983 -6.10 39.40 11.08
N HIS A 984 -6.37 40.57 11.67
CA HIS A 984 -7.28 40.73 12.81
C HIS A 984 -8.65 40.07 12.56
N ASP A 985 -9.14 40.16 11.33
CA ASP A 985 -10.41 39.58 10.92
C ASP A 985 -10.42 38.04 11.02
N VAL A 986 -9.32 37.35 10.69
CA VAL A 986 -9.24 35.88 10.82
C VAL A 986 -9.32 35.46 12.28
N LYS A 987 -8.60 36.15 13.17
CA LYS A 987 -8.65 35.90 14.62
C LYS A 987 -10.06 36.13 15.18
N ARG A 988 -10.71 37.22 14.76
CA ARG A 988 -12.10 37.53 15.14
C ARG A 988 -13.07 36.46 14.67
N HIS A 989 -13.00 36.05 13.41
CA HIS A 989 -13.87 35.00 12.86
C HIS A 989 -13.60 33.64 13.53
N ALA A 990 -12.34 33.30 13.81
CA ALA A 990 -12.00 32.06 14.49
C ALA A 990 -12.52 32.02 15.94
N ALA A 991 -12.45 33.14 16.67
CA ALA A 991 -13.03 33.26 18.01
C ALA A 991 -14.56 33.14 17.98
N GLN A 992 -15.23 33.83 17.05
CA GLN A 992 -16.68 33.72 16.85
C GLN A 992 -17.10 32.29 16.47
N LEU A 993 -16.33 31.61 15.61
CA LEU A 993 -16.58 30.23 15.23
C LEU A 993 -16.47 29.29 16.43
N LEU A 994 -15.44 29.48 17.28
CA LEU A 994 -15.25 28.69 18.49
C LEU A 994 -16.42 28.88 19.47
N GLU A 995 -16.89 30.10 19.66
CA GLU A 995 -18.02 30.42 20.54
C GLU A 995 -19.30 29.69 20.09
N ILE A 996 -19.68 29.84 18.82
CA ILE A 996 -20.90 29.22 18.26
C ILE A 996 -20.79 27.69 18.29
N ALA A 997 -19.66 27.14 17.83
CA ALA A 997 -19.44 25.70 17.79
C ALA A 997 -19.34 25.08 19.20
N THR A 998 -18.88 25.85 20.19
CA THR A 998 -18.87 25.43 21.59
C THR A 998 -20.29 25.38 22.15
N ALA A 999 -21.08 26.44 21.97
CA ALA A 999 -22.46 26.47 22.45
C ALA A 999 -23.34 25.39 21.81
N ALA A 1000 -23.11 25.04 20.54
CA ALA A 1000 -23.90 24.07 19.78
C ALA A 1000 -23.31 22.65 19.71
N GLU A 1001 -22.22 22.37 20.44
CA GLU A 1001 -21.56 21.04 20.46
C GLU A 1001 -21.10 20.51 19.09
N LEU A 1002 -20.77 21.40 18.17
CA LEU A 1002 -20.31 21.08 16.81
C LEU A 1002 -18.80 20.80 16.79
N THR A 1003 -18.43 19.53 16.97
CA THR A 1003 -17.03 19.10 17.18
C THR A 1003 -16.11 19.45 16.02
N GLU A 1004 -16.55 19.27 14.77
CA GLU A 1004 -15.78 19.54 13.56
C GLU A 1004 -15.46 21.04 13.42
N PHE A 1005 -16.41 21.91 13.73
CA PHE A 1005 -16.20 23.35 13.72
C PHE A 1005 -15.36 23.84 14.91
N ARG A 1006 -15.41 23.17 16.07
CA ARG A 1006 -14.46 23.43 17.19
C ARG A 1006 -13.03 23.12 16.78
N ALA A 1007 -12.80 21.97 16.14
CA ALA A 1007 -11.48 21.59 15.64
C ALA A 1007 -10.94 22.62 14.63
N LEU A 1008 -11.77 23.04 13.66
CA LEU A 1008 -11.44 24.09 12.71
C LEU A 1008 -11.11 25.43 13.41
N ALA A 1009 -11.93 25.86 14.37
CA ALA A 1009 -11.72 27.12 15.06
C ALA A 1009 -10.39 27.14 15.83
N HIS A 1010 -10.06 26.04 16.53
CA HIS A 1010 -8.76 25.89 17.16
C HIS A 1010 -7.61 25.88 16.14
N TYR A 1011 -7.75 25.27 14.96
CA TYR A 1011 -6.74 25.35 13.91
C TYR A 1011 -6.52 26.78 13.39
N LEU A 1012 -7.60 27.54 13.15
CA LEU A 1012 -7.49 28.93 12.72
C LEU A 1012 -6.84 29.82 13.80
N LEU A 1013 -7.16 29.60 15.07
CA LEU A 1013 -6.51 30.27 16.21
C LEU A 1013 -5.04 29.87 16.36
N PHE A 1014 -4.69 28.61 16.13
CA PHE A 1014 -3.30 28.14 16.05
C PHE A 1014 -2.52 28.92 14.99
N ARG A 1015 -3.05 29.04 13.77
CA ARG A 1015 -2.42 29.81 12.69
C ARG A 1015 -2.27 31.30 13.03
N ALA A 1016 -3.31 31.90 13.64
CA ALA A 1016 -3.31 33.31 14.01
C ALA A 1016 -2.30 33.61 15.15
N THR A 1017 -2.20 32.74 16.15
CA THR A 1017 -1.24 32.89 17.27
C THR A 1017 0.20 32.68 16.82
N LEU A 1018 0.45 31.81 15.84
CA LEU A 1018 1.76 31.72 15.18
C LEU A 1018 2.16 33.01 14.46
N ALA A 1019 1.21 33.70 13.82
CA ALA A 1019 1.48 34.99 13.19
C ALA A 1019 1.85 36.09 14.21
N ASP A 1020 1.33 36.00 15.44
CA ASP A 1020 1.68 36.86 16.57
C ASP A 1020 3.01 36.43 17.26
N ALA A 1021 3.61 35.33 16.79
CA ALA A 1021 4.80 34.70 17.37
C ALA A 1021 4.63 34.32 18.85
N ASP A 1022 3.43 33.84 19.22
CA ASP A 1022 3.09 33.28 20.53
C ASP A 1022 3.07 31.74 20.41
N LEU A 1023 4.19 31.10 20.75
CA LEU A 1023 4.35 29.66 20.56
C LEU A 1023 3.54 28.85 21.58
N VAL A 1024 3.36 29.37 22.79
CA VAL A 1024 2.65 28.69 23.88
C VAL A 1024 1.16 28.59 23.58
N ALA A 1025 0.54 29.70 23.18
CA ALA A 1025 -0.87 29.71 22.78
C ALA A 1025 -1.08 28.85 21.52
N ALA A 1026 -0.18 28.94 20.54
CA ALA A 1026 -0.23 28.12 19.33
C ALA A 1026 -0.20 26.62 19.68
N ALA A 1027 0.72 26.18 20.54
CA ALA A 1027 0.79 24.79 20.97
C ALA A 1027 -0.47 24.33 21.74
N GLY A 1028 -1.10 25.22 22.52
CA GLY A 1028 -2.39 24.96 23.16
C GLY A 1028 -3.51 24.73 22.14
N HIS A 1029 -3.64 25.62 21.16
CA HIS A 1029 -4.64 25.50 20.10
C HIS A 1029 -4.39 24.29 19.18
N ALA A 1030 -3.14 23.98 18.84
CA ALA A 1030 -2.79 22.78 18.06
C ALA A 1030 -3.21 21.48 18.77
N ARG A 1031 -2.99 21.40 20.09
CA ARG A 1031 -3.43 20.26 20.91
C ARG A 1031 -4.96 20.16 20.94
N ALA A 1032 -5.65 21.26 21.18
CA ALA A 1032 -7.12 21.28 21.20
C ALA A 1032 -7.73 20.92 19.84
N ALA A 1033 -7.19 21.46 18.74
CA ALA A 1033 -7.62 21.12 17.38
C ALA A 1033 -7.44 19.63 17.10
N SER A 1034 -6.34 19.04 17.55
CA SER A 1034 -6.07 17.60 17.42
C SER A 1034 -7.02 16.75 18.27
N ALA A 1035 -7.34 17.19 19.49
CA ALA A 1035 -8.24 16.48 20.41
C ALA A 1035 -9.69 16.45 19.92
N TYR A 1036 -10.15 17.50 19.23
CA TYR A 1036 -11.49 17.52 18.61
C TYR A 1036 -11.53 16.87 17.22
N ALA A 1037 -10.39 16.44 16.68
CA ALA A 1037 -10.29 15.74 15.39
C ALA A 1037 -10.27 14.21 15.56
N THR A 1038 -10.89 13.66 16.61
CA THR A 1038 -10.87 12.22 16.94
C THR A 1038 -11.74 11.39 16.00
N ASP A 1039 -11.06 10.48 15.29
CA ASP A 1039 -11.48 9.62 14.20
C ASP A 1039 -12.10 10.34 12.99
N GLY A 1040 -11.44 10.19 11.83
CA GLY A 1040 -11.86 10.59 10.48
C GLY A 1040 -12.11 12.08 10.20
N GLN A 1041 -12.36 12.94 11.18
CA GLN A 1041 -13.07 14.20 10.93
C GLN A 1041 -12.31 15.25 10.13
N LEU A 1042 -10.99 15.38 10.27
CA LEU A 1042 -10.21 16.39 9.56
C LEU A 1042 -8.77 15.90 9.33
N ARG A 1043 -8.59 14.80 8.61
CA ARG A 1043 -7.26 14.23 8.27
C ARG A 1043 -6.30 15.30 7.73
N HIS A 1044 -6.81 16.24 6.93
CA HIS A 1044 -6.05 17.36 6.38
C HIS A 1044 -5.67 18.42 7.40
N LEU A 1045 -6.48 18.64 8.44
CA LEU A 1045 -6.14 19.55 9.54
C LEU A 1045 -4.99 18.98 10.36
N LEU A 1046 -5.01 17.67 10.64
CA LEU A 1046 -3.91 17.00 11.32
C LEU A 1046 -2.62 17.04 10.49
N ASP A 1047 -2.72 16.79 9.18
CA ASP A 1047 -1.58 16.92 8.26
C ASP A 1047 -1.04 18.37 8.21
N ALA A 1048 -1.90 19.39 8.37
CA ALA A 1048 -1.48 20.79 8.39
C ALA A 1048 -0.82 21.22 9.71
N ILE A 1049 -1.14 20.58 10.82
CA ILE A 1049 -0.53 20.84 12.15
C ILE A 1049 0.76 20.03 12.32
N ALA A 1050 0.85 18.83 11.75
CA ALA A 1050 1.96 17.90 11.97
C ALA A 1050 3.37 18.50 11.79
N PRO A 1051 3.66 19.36 10.79
CA PRO A 1051 4.98 19.97 10.61
C PRO A 1051 5.40 20.90 11.75
N PHE A 1052 4.47 21.34 12.60
CA PHE A 1052 4.74 22.32 13.65
C PHE A 1052 5.79 21.81 14.64
N GLY A 1053 5.79 20.53 14.98
CA GLY A 1053 6.83 19.93 15.83
C GLY A 1053 8.24 20.11 15.23
N THR A 1054 8.37 19.90 13.92
CA THR A 1054 9.62 20.12 13.18
C THR A 1054 10.01 21.60 13.14
N VAL A 1055 9.04 22.51 12.99
CA VAL A 1055 9.28 23.95 13.06
C VAL A 1055 9.81 24.37 14.43
N LEU A 1056 9.29 23.80 15.51
CA LEU A 1056 9.80 24.06 16.87
C LEU A 1056 11.26 23.59 17.02
N GLU A 1057 11.63 22.43 16.46
CA GLU A 1057 13.03 21.95 16.47
C GLU A 1057 13.97 22.83 15.64
N LEU A 1058 13.51 23.33 14.49
CA LEU A 1058 14.27 24.31 13.70
C LEU A 1058 14.48 25.62 14.46
N LEU A 1059 13.47 26.09 15.20
CA LEU A 1059 13.58 27.26 16.08
C LEU A 1059 14.55 27.03 17.25
N ARG A 1060 14.64 25.79 17.77
CA ARG A 1060 15.64 25.39 18.77
C ARG A 1060 17.08 25.32 18.21
N GLY A 1061 17.22 25.32 16.89
CA GLY A 1061 18.51 25.22 16.21
C GLY A 1061 18.95 23.77 15.91
N ASN A 1062 18.07 22.78 16.08
CA ASN A 1062 18.36 21.35 15.87
C ASN A 1062 18.30 20.95 14.38
N VAL A 1063 18.89 21.76 13.50
CA VAL A 1063 18.77 21.65 12.03
C VAL A 1063 19.28 20.30 11.50
N ASP A 1064 20.37 19.78 12.05
CA ASP A 1064 21.00 18.52 11.59
C ASP A 1064 20.19 17.27 11.96
N GLU A 1065 19.47 17.31 13.08
CA GLU A 1065 18.59 16.23 13.50
C GLU A 1065 17.33 16.21 12.64
N VAL A 1066 16.75 17.38 12.40
CA VAL A 1066 15.61 17.55 11.49
C VAL A 1066 15.97 17.08 10.07
N LEU A 1067 17.14 17.45 9.54
CA LEU A 1067 17.55 17.01 8.20
C LEU A 1067 17.67 15.49 8.10
N ARG A 1068 18.28 14.81 9.08
CA ARG A 1068 18.39 13.35 9.08
C ARG A 1068 17.00 12.67 9.05
N GLY A 1069 16.07 13.14 9.88
CA GLY A 1069 14.69 12.64 9.86
C GLY A 1069 13.97 12.92 8.54
N PHE A 1070 14.23 14.09 7.92
CA PHE A 1070 13.64 14.49 6.64
C PHE A 1070 14.16 13.63 5.46
N THR A 1071 15.45 13.29 5.43
CA THR A 1071 16.04 12.43 4.39
C THR A 1071 15.59 10.96 4.50
N ASP A 1072 15.41 10.44 5.71
CA ASP A 1072 14.92 9.07 5.91
C ASP A 1072 13.46 8.91 5.41
N THR A 1073 12.62 9.92 5.68
CA THR A 1073 11.19 9.92 5.30
C THR A 1073 11.01 10.03 3.78
N THR A 1074 11.86 10.80 3.10
CA THR A 1074 11.85 10.91 1.63
C THR A 1074 12.37 9.66 0.94
N ALA A 1075 13.25 8.88 1.59
CA ALA A 1075 13.73 7.59 1.09
C ALA A 1075 12.70 6.45 1.26
N GLU A 1076 11.98 6.39 2.40
CA GLU A 1076 10.91 5.40 2.63
C GLU A 1076 9.68 5.62 1.72
N LEU A 1077 9.40 6.87 1.34
CA LEU A 1077 8.29 7.24 0.44
C LEU A 1077 8.65 7.15 -1.06
N ALA A 1078 9.92 6.90 -1.38
CA ALA A 1078 10.38 6.62 -2.74
C ALA A 1078 10.20 5.14 -3.12
N GLU A 1079 9.63 4.30 -2.24
CA GLU A 1079 9.22 2.94 -2.59
C GLU A 1079 8.02 2.94 -3.56
N PRO A 1080 8.16 2.38 -4.76
CA PRO A 1080 7.05 2.28 -5.71
C PRO A 1080 6.10 1.16 -5.27
N GLY A 1081 4.95 1.53 -4.71
CA GLY A 1081 3.94 0.57 -4.25
C GLY A 1081 2.72 1.19 -3.58
N ALA A 1082 2.83 2.40 -3.04
CA ALA A 1082 1.67 3.15 -2.55
C ALA A 1082 1.14 4.06 -3.67
N GLY A 1083 0.05 3.65 -4.35
CA GLY A 1083 -0.81 4.45 -5.23
C GLY A 1083 -0.21 5.74 -5.81
N ALA A 1084 0.73 5.60 -6.76
CA ALA A 1084 1.53 6.71 -7.30
C ALA A 1084 0.71 7.79 -8.04
N ALA A 1085 -0.56 7.55 -8.40
CA ALA A 1085 -1.41 8.56 -9.06
C ALA A 1085 -2.23 9.42 -8.07
N GLU A 1086 -2.53 8.93 -6.87
CA GLU A 1086 -3.38 9.62 -5.89
C GLU A 1086 -2.56 10.40 -4.85
N LEU A 1087 -1.31 9.99 -4.62
CA LEU A 1087 -0.35 10.63 -3.71
C LEU A 1087 0.38 11.87 -4.30
N LEU A 1088 0.27 12.11 -5.63
CA LEU A 1088 1.00 13.19 -6.31
C LEU A 1088 0.28 14.55 -6.33
N ARG A 1089 -0.96 14.67 -5.85
CA ARG A 1089 -1.64 15.98 -5.73
C ARG A 1089 -1.58 16.51 -4.28
N ASP A 1090 -0.57 17.37 -4.09
CA ASP A 1090 -0.40 18.37 -3.02
C ASP A 1090 -0.02 17.92 -1.59
N ARG A 1091 0.67 16.78 -1.42
CA ARG A 1091 1.28 16.41 -0.11
C ARG A 1091 2.71 16.95 0.14
N ASN A 1092 3.22 17.82 -0.74
CA ASN A 1092 4.61 18.30 -0.70
C ASN A 1092 4.79 19.81 -0.47
N ALA A 1093 3.74 20.65 -0.43
CA ALA A 1093 3.93 22.08 -0.17
C ALA A 1093 4.46 22.38 1.25
N LEU A 1094 3.99 21.64 2.26
CA LEU A 1094 4.44 21.79 3.66
C LEU A 1094 5.83 21.20 3.89
N HIS A 1095 6.18 20.09 3.23
CA HIS A 1095 7.54 19.53 3.24
C HIS A 1095 8.56 20.48 2.58
N VAL A 1096 8.18 21.14 1.49
CA VAL A 1096 9.03 22.16 0.87
C VAL A 1096 9.23 23.36 1.81
N GLY A 1097 8.23 23.73 2.61
CA GLY A 1097 8.40 24.74 3.67
C GLY A 1097 9.55 24.39 4.64
N ILE A 1098 9.62 23.14 5.07
CA ILE A 1098 10.71 22.62 5.92
C ILE A 1098 12.04 22.59 5.17
N ALA A 1099 12.08 22.09 3.93
CA ALA A 1099 13.29 22.07 3.11
C ALA A 1099 13.86 23.48 2.86
N VAL A 1100 13.00 24.44 2.52
CA VAL A 1100 13.36 25.87 2.37
C VAL A 1100 13.88 26.43 3.70
N SER A 1101 13.30 26.03 4.82
CA SER A 1101 13.77 26.47 6.15
C SER A 1101 15.16 25.93 6.48
N ILE A 1102 15.42 24.64 6.20
CA ILE A 1102 16.74 24.03 6.40
C ILE A 1102 17.78 24.71 5.52
N GLY A 1103 17.49 24.87 4.22
CA GLY A 1103 18.42 25.51 3.29
C GLY A 1103 18.68 26.98 3.64
N TRP A 1104 17.65 27.71 4.10
CA TRP A 1104 17.79 29.08 4.59
C TRP A 1104 18.66 29.18 5.84
N LEU A 1105 18.45 28.30 6.83
CA LEU A 1105 19.19 28.29 8.09
C LEU A 1105 20.66 27.84 7.91
N ARG A 1106 20.94 27.05 6.87
CA ARG A 1106 22.30 26.64 6.49
C ARG A 1106 22.98 27.57 5.51
N ASP A 1107 22.27 28.58 5.02
CA ASP A 1107 22.74 29.50 3.97
C ASP A 1107 23.15 28.79 2.66
N ASP A 1108 22.53 27.63 2.38
CA ASP A 1108 22.75 26.87 1.15
C ASP A 1108 21.45 26.20 0.70
N MET A 1109 21.01 26.53 -0.52
CA MET A 1109 19.77 26.04 -1.13
C MET A 1109 20.08 25.07 -2.27
N SER A 1110 21.36 24.90 -2.64
CA SER A 1110 21.80 24.04 -3.72
C SER A 1110 21.42 22.55 -3.57
N PRO A 1111 21.34 21.96 -2.36
CA PRO A 1111 20.91 20.56 -2.20
C PRO A 1111 19.47 20.32 -2.67
N TYR A 1112 18.63 21.36 -2.65
CA TYR A 1112 17.21 21.29 -3.02
C TYR A 1112 16.94 21.73 -4.46
N LEU A 1113 17.98 21.91 -5.28
CA LEU A 1113 17.87 22.46 -6.63
C LEU A 1113 16.93 21.65 -7.54
N ALA A 1114 17.03 20.32 -7.52
CA ALA A 1114 16.20 19.44 -8.34
C ALA A 1114 14.72 19.51 -7.93
N GLU A 1115 14.46 19.40 -6.63
CA GLU A 1115 13.11 19.47 -6.06
C GLU A 1115 12.46 20.83 -6.34
N LEU A 1116 13.18 21.93 -6.09
CA LEU A 1116 12.66 23.28 -6.34
C LEU A 1116 12.44 23.55 -7.83
N ARG A 1117 13.23 22.95 -8.73
CA ARG A 1117 13.01 23.05 -10.18
C ARG A 1117 11.68 22.41 -10.60
N GLU A 1118 11.42 21.19 -10.16
CA GLU A 1118 10.17 20.48 -10.46
C GLU A 1118 8.97 21.24 -9.90
N ARG A 1119 9.09 21.76 -8.69
CA ARG A 1119 8.05 22.56 -8.03
C ARG A 1119 7.77 23.88 -8.74
N ALA A 1120 8.84 24.58 -9.14
CA ALA A 1120 8.73 25.84 -9.88
C ALA A 1120 8.12 25.65 -11.28
N ALA A 1121 8.26 24.47 -11.89
CA ALA A 1121 7.60 24.16 -13.16
C ALA A 1121 6.07 24.04 -13.02
N VAL A 1122 5.58 23.63 -11.84
CA VAL A 1122 4.15 23.45 -11.56
C VAL A 1122 3.52 24.72 -10.94
N LYS A 1123 4.18 25.32 -9.95
CA LYS A 1123 3.70 26.50 -9.21
C LYS A 1123 4.80 27.60 -9.16
N PRO A 1124 5.12 28.25 -10.29
CA PRO A 1124 6.19 29.24 -10.36
C PRO A 1124 5.99 30.40 -9.37
N GLU A 1125 4.77 30.84 -9.14
CA GLU A 1125 4.41 31.93 -8.21
C GLU A 1125 4.77 31.68 -6.74
N LEU A 1126 5.09 30.45 -6.36
CA LEU A 1126 5.60 30.09 -5.04
C LEU A 1126 7.10 29.81 -5.08
N TYR A 1127 7.54 28.93 -5.98
CA TYR A 1127 8.85 28.30 -5.83
C TYR A 1127 9.95 28.91 -6.72
N VAL A 1128 9.62 29.78 -7.68
CA VAL A 1128 10.60 30.31 -8.65
C VAL A 1128 11.75 31.06 -7.98
N HIS A 1129 11.49 31.82 -6.91
CA HIS A 1129 12.53 32.56 -6.19
C HIS A 1129 13.43 31.64 -5.37
N GLY A 1130 12.87 30.58 -4.77
CA GLY A 1130 13.67 29.54 -4.11
C GLY A 1130 14.56 28.77 -5.09
N TYR A 1131 14.00 28.39 -6.25
CA TYR A 1131 14.74 27.75 -7.32
C TYR A 1131 15.87 28.65 -7.87
N ALA A 1132 15.58 29.93 -8.10
CA ALA A 1132 16.58 30.90 -8.55
C ALA A 1132 17.70 31.10 -7.50
N LEU A 1133 17.36 31.15 -6.20
CA LEU A 1133 18.37 31.22 -5.13
C LEU A 1133 19.23 29.96 -5.08
N ALA A 1134 18.64 28.76 -5.23
CA ALA A 1134 19.39 27.51 -5.33
C ALA A 1134 20.34 27.50 -6.55
N LEU A 1135 19.93 28.06 -7.69
CA LEU A 1135 20.81 28.23 -8.87
C LEU A 1135 21.98 29.16 -8.57
N VAL A 1136 21.76 30.26 -7.86
CA VAL A 1136 22.83 31.19 -7.47
C VAL A 1136 23.83 30.49 -6.53
N HIS A 1137 23.35 29.78 -5.50
CA HIS A 1137 24.20 29.01 -4.58
C HIS A 1137 24.97 27.89 -5.29
N ALA A 1138 24.41 27.32 -6.37
CA ALA A 1138 25.09 26.36 -7.24
C ALA A 1138 26.03 26.99 -8.29
N GLY A 1139 26.29 28.31 -8.24
CA GLY A 1139 27.18 29.01 -9.15
C GLY A 1139 26.60 29.30 -10.54
N ARG A 1140 25.28 29.23 -10.72
CA ARG A 1140 24.54 29.38 -12.00
C ARG A 1140 23.73 30.67 -12.08
N ALA A 1141 24.33 31.81 -11.71
CA ALA A 1141 23.64 33.10 -11.62
C ALA A 1141 22.98 33.58 -12.94
N ASP A 1142 23.60 33.32 -14.10
CA ASP A 1142 23.02 33.72 -15.40
C ASP A 1142 21.77 32.91 -15.78
N GLU A 1143 21.65 31.69 -15.24
CA GLU A 1143 20.43 30.90 -15.38
C GLU A 1143 19.35 31.39 -14.43
N ALA A 1144 19.71 31.74 -13.20
CA ALA A 1144 18.78 32.36 -12.25
C ALA A 1144 18.15 33.64 -12.83
N ARG A 1145 18.94 34.54 -13.44
CA ARG A 1145 18.43 35.75 -14.10
C ARG A 1145 17.45 35.44 -15.25
N ARG A 1146 17.70 34.38 -16.03
CA ARG A 1146 16.80 33.95 -17.12
C ARG A 1146 15.48 33.40 -16.58
N VAL A 1147 15.53 32.60 -15.52
CA VAL A 1147 14.33 32.07 -14.83
C VAL A 1147 13.49 33.23 -14.28
N LEU A 1148 14.13 34.26 -13.74
CA LEU A 1148 13.43 35.39 -13.15
C LEU A 1148 12.74 36.30 -14.19
N ALA A 1149 13.17 36.29 -15.44
CA ALA A 1149 12.63 37.16 -16.50
C ALA A 1149 11.15 36.89 -16.83
N THR A 1150 10.61 35.71 -16.50
CA THR A 1150 9.23 35.29 -16.77
C THR A 1150 8.40 35.10 -15.50
N THR A 1151 8.80 35.72 -14.39
CA THR A 1151 8.24 35.44 -13.07
C THR A 1151 6.84 36.04 -12.86
N PRO A 1152 5.82 35.24 -12.50
CA PRO A 1152 4.54 35.77 -12.05
C PRO A 1152 4.66 36.48 -10.69
N ALA A 1153 3.66 37.30 -10.34
CA ALA A 1153 3.59 37.91 -9.02
C ALA A 1153 3.50 36.83 -7.92
N LEU A 1154 4.16 37.06 -6.77
CA LEU A 1154 4.10 36.16 -5.61
C LEU A 1154 2.67 36.08 -5.07
N ALA A 1155 2.26 34.87 -4.68
CA ALA A 1155 0.94 34.66 -4.11
C ALA A 1155 0.84 35.24 -2.67
N PRO A 1156 -0.23 36.00 -2.33
CA PRO A 1156 -0.36 36.71 -1.03
C PRO A 1156 -0.29 35.83 0.23
N GLN A 1157 -0.63 34.55 0.12
CA GLN A 1157 -0.86 33.66 1.26
C GLN A 1157 0.38 32.92 1.81
N PHE A 1158 1.47 32.86 1.04
CA PHE A 1158 2.80 32.38 1.51
C PHE A 1158 3.85 33.49 1.41
N TRP A 1159 3.36 34.72 1.47
CA TRP A 1159 4.10 35.88 1.04
C TRP A 1159 5.33 36.13 1.92
N SER A 1160 5.32 35.86 3.23
CA SER A 1160 6.50 36.11 4.08
C SER A 1160 7.71 35.24 3.71
N THR A 1161 7.53 33.93 3.61
CA THR A 1161 8.59 32.96 3.32
C THR A 1161 9.24 33.28 1.98
N PHE A 1162 8.44 33.40 0.93
CA PHE A 1162 8.96 33.58 -0.43
C PHE A 1162 9.44 35.00 -0.72
N THR A 1163 8.89 36.02 -0.04
CA THR A 1163 9.40 37.40 -0.15
C THR A 1163 10.73 37.57 0.58
N ALA A 1164 10.95 36.89 1.72
CA ALA A 1164 12.26 36.86 2.38
C ALA A 1164 13.32 36.17 1.51
N VAL A 1165 12.98 35.02 0.90
CA VAL A 1165 13.83 34.34 -0.11
C VAL A 1165 14.14 35.25 -1.29
N LYS A 1166 13.15 35.98 -1.80
CA LYS A 1166 13.35 37.00 -2.85
C LYS A 1166 14.31 38.11 -2.41
N GLY A 1167 14.26 38.53 -1.14
CA GLY A 1167 15.19 39.50 -0.56
C GLY A 1167 16.65 39.04 -0.60
N ARG A 1168 16.94 37.82 -0.12
CA ARG A 1168 18.30 37.25 -0.21
C ARG A 1168 18.75 37.05 -1.64
N LEU A 1169 17.85 36.63 -2.52
CA LEU A 1169 18.15 36.51 -3.95
C LEU A 1169 18.54 37.84 -4.58
N ALA A 1170 17.85 38.94 -4.23
CA ALA A 1170 18.21 40.28 -4.70
C ALA A 1170 19.62 40.70 -4.22
N ILE A 1171 19.94 40.43 -2.95
CA ILE A 1171 21.29 40.65 -2.42
C ILE A 1171 22.33 39.81 -3.18
N ALA A 1172 22.07 38.52 -3.39
CA ALA A 1172 22.99 37.58 -4.03
C ALA A 1172 23.23 37.88 -5.53
N LEU A 1173 22.28 38.54 -6.20
CA LEU A 1173 22.39 38.98 -7.59
C LEU A 1173 22.89 40.42 -7.77
N ASP A 1174 23.14 41.13 -6.66
CA ASP A 1174 23.47 42.56 -6.63
C ASP A 1174 22.38 43.46 -7.25
N ASP A 1175 21.11 43.08 -7.08
CA ASP A 1175 19.92 43.82 -7.53
C ASP A 1175 19.44 44.79 -6.43
N ARG A 1176 20.03 45.99 -6.42
CA ARG A 1176 19.74 47.03 -5.43
C ARG A 1176 18.29 47.54 -5.47
N ASP A 1177 17.70 47.67 -6.66
CA ASP A 1177 16.32 48.14 -6.80
C ASP A 1177 15.32 47.09 -6.32
N GLY A 1178 15.58 45.81 -6.64
CA GLY A 1178 14.85 44.67 -6.09
C GLY A 1178 14.95 44.59 -4.56
N ALA A 1179 16.14 44.79 -4.00
CA ALA A 1179 16.37 44.81 -2.56
C ALA A 1179 15.59 45.93 -1.86
N LEU A 1180 15.57 47.16 -2.42
CA LEU A 1180 14.79 48.28 -1.87
C LEU A 1180 13.28 48.01 -1.93
N ALA A 1181 12.79 47.43 -3.02
CA ALA A 1181 11.38 47.07 -3.17
C ALA A 1181 10.95 46.03 -2.12
N VAL A 1182 11.76 44.98 -1.93
CA VAL A 1182 11.50 43.95 -0.92
C VAL A 1182 11.61 44.52 0.50
N TYR A 1183 12.59 45.39 0.78
CA TYR A 1183 12.71 46.04 2.08
C TYR A 1183 11.46 46.83 2.45
N ARG A 1184 10.95 47.68 1.54
CA ARG A 1184 9.70 48.44 1.75
C ARG A 1184 8.48 47.55 1.94
N GLN A 1185 8.45 46.41 1.24
CA GLN A 1185 7.41 45.40 1.35
C GLN A 1185 7.41 44.74 2.73
N LEU A 1186 8.56 44.30 3.22
CA LEU A 1186 8.70 43.59 4.49
C LEU A 1186 8.63 44.51 5.73
N LEU A 1187 8.99 45.79 5.59
CA LEU A 1187 9.10 46.75 6.70
C LEU A 1187 7.84 46.86 7.58
N PRO A 1188 6.61 46.90 7.04
CA PRO A 1188 5.40 46.89 7.87
C PRO A 1188 5.32 45.69 8.80
N TYR A 1189 5.94 44.56 8.46
CA TYR A 1189 5.90 43.31 9.19
C TYR A 1189 7.08 43.10 10.14
N ALA A 1190 7.89 44.14 10.40
CA ALA A 1190 8.89 44.13 11.47
C ALA A 1190 8.29 43.66 12.81
N GLY A 1191 9.06 42.88 13.57
CA GLY A 1191 8.65 42.24 14.81
C GLY A 1191 7.90 40.91 14.65
N THR A 1192 7.73 40.40 13.43
CA THR A 1192 7.14 39.06 13.17
C THR A 1192 8.21 38.03 12.82
N VAL A 1193 7.82 36.76 12.63
CA VAL A 1193 8.72 35.67 12.23
C VAL A 1193 8.38 35.21 10.81
N CYS A 1194 9.37 35.17 9.92
CA CYS A 1194 9.19 34.76 8.52
C CYS A 1194 8.73 33.29 8.44
N GLY A 1195 7.58 33.06 7.81
CA GLY A 1195 7.04 31.73 7.49
C GLY A 1195 6.36 31.00 8.65
N LEU A 1196 6.52 31.47 9.89
CA LEU A 1196 6.00 30.81 11.08
C LEU A 1196 4.47 30.69 11.06
N GLU A 1197 3.78 31.68 10.49
CA GLU A 1197 2.32 31.71 10.35
C GLU A 1197 1.76 30.57 9.50
N SER A 1198 2.61 29.84 8.76
CA SER A 1198 2.23 28.65 8.01
C SER A 1198 2.13 27.40 8.89
N GLY A 1199 2.82 27.37 10.02
CA GLY A 1199 3.02 26.16 10.84
C GLY A 1199 3.97 25.11 10.21
N ALA A 1200 4.54 25.39 9.04
CA ALA A 1200 5.35 24.43 8.27
C ALA A 1200 6.63 25.03 7.65
N ALA A 1201 6.98 26.27 7.99
CA ALA A 1201 8.24 26.90 7.61
C ALA A 1201 8.67 27.87 8.71
N VAL A 1202 9.98 28.12 8.82
CA VAL A 1202 10.54 29.15 9.67
C VAL A 1202 11.90 29.61 9.16
N LEU A 1203 12.00 30.90 8.85
CA LEU A 1203 13.25 31.53 8.38
C LEU A 1203 13.89 32.43 9.46
N GLY A 1204 13.25 32.55 10.63
CA GLY A 1204 13.68 33.40 11.74
C GLY A 1204 12.99 34.77 11.77
N PRO A 1205 13.42 35.67 12.68
CA PRO A 1205 12.85 37.01 12.81
C PRO A 1205 12.89 37.80 11.49
N MET A 1206 11.77 38.44 11.13
CA MET A 1206 11.65 39.31 9.94
C MET A 1206 12.73 40.40 9.90
N ASP A 1207 13.08 40.91 11.08
CA ASP A 1207 14.12 41.93 11.24
C ASP A 1207 15.52 41.44 10.84
N SER A 1208 15.77 40.12 10.79
CA SER A 1208 17.06 39.58 10.32
C SER A 1208 17.28 39.89 8.84
N ILE A 1209 16.29 39.59 7.99
CA ILE A 1209 16.38 39.88 6.55
C ILE A 1209 16.26 41.39 6.27
N LEU A 1210 15.49 42.14 7.07
CA LEU A 1210 15.47 43.60 6.98
C LEU A 1210 16.84 44.21 7.30
N ALA A 1211 17.58 43.66 8.27
CA ALA A 1211 18.95 44.09 8.57
C ALA A 1211 19.95 43.77 7.45
N GLU A 1212 19.84 42.58 6.85
CA GLU A 1212 20.64 42.19 5.67
C GLU A 1212 20.38 43.15 4.49
N LEU A 1213 19.11 43.42 4.18
CA LEU A 1213 18.69 44.35 3.13
C LEU A 1213 19.14 45.79 3.42
N ALA A 1214 18.95 46.30 4.64
CA ALA A 1214 19.41 47.63 5.02
C ALA A 1214 20.95 47.77 4.93
N THR A 1215 21.69 46.71 5.25
CA THR A 1215 23.15 46.67 5.08
C THR A 1215 23.52 46.76 3.60
N ASN A 1216 22.88 45.97 2.73
CA ASN A 1216 23.09 46.01 1.27
C ASN A 1216 22.72 47.39 0.66
N LEU A 1217 21.68 48.04 1.19
CA LEU A 1217 21.27 49.38 0.77
C LEU A 1217 22.18 50.50 1.30
N GLY A 1218 23.11 50.21 2.22
CA GLY A 1218 24.03 51.20 2.78
C GLY A 1218 23.42 52.04 3.91
N GLU A 1219 22.47 51.48 4.66
CA GLU A 1219 21.72 52.12 5.76
C GLU A 1219 22.11 51.52 7.13
N PRO A 1220 23.32 51.79 7.67
CA PRO A 1220 23.87 51.08 8.82
C PRO A 1220 23.09 51.30 10.13
N GLU A 1221 22.50 52.47 10.33
CA GLU A 1221 21.68 52.76 11.52
C GLU A 1221 20.40 51.92 11.54
N GLN A 1222 19.72 51.80 10.40
CA GLN A 1222 18.53 50.96 10.29
C GLN A 1222 18.88 49.48 10.42
N ALA A 1223 19.99 49.04 9.82
CA ALA A 1223 20.49 47.68 10.00
C ALA A 1223 20.78 47.35 11.47
N ALA A 1224 21.36 48.29 12.24
CA ALA A 1224 21.60 48.10 13.67
C ALA A 1224 20.30 48.00 14.48
N ARG A 1225 19.30 48.85 14.18
CA ARG A 1225 17.97 48.78 14.83
C ARG A 1225 17.28 47.45 14.57
N HIS A 1226 17.28 46.98 13.32
CA HIS A 1226 16.70 45.69 12.97
C HIS A 1226 17.43 44.52 13.62
N ARG A 1227 18.78 44.51 13.67
CA ARG A 1227 19.53 43.48 14.41
C ARG A 1227 19.13 43.41 15.88
N SER A 1228 19.02 44.56 16.56
CA SER A 1228 18.58 44.59 17.96
C SER A 1228 17.14 44.09 18.15
N ALA A 1229 16.23 44.44 17.25
CA ALA A 1229 14.85 43.94 17.27
C ALA A 1229 14.77 42.42 17.03
N ALA A 1230 15.57 41.90 16.09
CA ALA A 1230 15.68 40.47 15.81
C ALA A 1230 16.19 39.69 17.02
N GLU A 1231 17.21 40.20 17.72
CA GLU A 1231 17.76 39.61 18.93
C GLU A 1231 16.73 39.56 20.06
N ALA A 1232 15.99 40.66 20.29
CA ALA A 1232 14.94 40.72 21.29
C ALA A 1232 13.81 39.71 21.01
N LEU A 1233 13.37 39.61 19.75
CA LEU A 1233 12.35 38.64 19.36
C LEU A 1233 12.86 37.19 19.50
N ARG A 1234 14.10 36.92 19.11
CA ARG A 1234 14.71 35.58 19.26
C ARG A 1234 14.81 35.17 20.73
N ALA A 1235 15.18 36.10 21.62
CA ALA A 1235 15.22 35.83 23.06
C ALA A 1235 13.84 35.47 23.62
N ARG A 1236 12.78 36.18 23.20
CA ARG A 1236 11.40 35.84 23.56
C ARG A 1236 10.98 34.45 23.07
N LEU A 1237 11.26 34.12 21.80
CA LEU A 1237 10.93 32.81 21.24
C LEU A 1237 11.65 31.66 21.97
N LEU A 1238 12.90 31.86 22.37
CA LEU A 1238 13.65 30.89 23.17
C LEU A 1238 13.06 30.70 24.57
N ALA A 1239 12.51 31.75 25.18
CA ALA A 1239 11.79 31.65 26.44
C ALA A 1239 10.51 30.81 26.28
N ASP A 1240 9.69 31.12 25.26
CA ASP A 1240 8.48 30.34 24.97
C ASP A 1240 8.81 28.85 24.69
N LEU A 1241 9.90 28.57 23.97
CA LEU A 1241 10.35 27.21 23.68
C LEU A 1241 10.82 26.43 24.91
N ALA A 1242 11.28 27.13 25.95
CA ALA A 1242 11.67 26.54 27.22
C ALA A 1242 10.45 26.16 28.07
N ASP A 1243 9.36 26.93 27.98
CA ASP A 1243 8.09 26.64 28.64
C ASP A 1243 7.32 25.49 27.97
N LEU A 1244 7.62 25.23 26.69
CA LEU A 1244 7.12 24.06 25.96
C LEU A 1244 8.01 22.85 26.27
N ALA A 1245 7.43 21.81 26.90
CA ALA A 1245 8.13 20.55 27.17
C ALA A 1245 8.88 20.05 25.92
N PRO A 1246 10.17 19.65 26.03
CA PRO A 1246 10.90 19.12 24.89
C PRO A 1246 10.15 17.88 24.40
N PRO A 1247 9.71 17.84 23.13
CA PRO A 1247 8.96 16.71 22.64
C PRO A 1247 9.90 15.51 22.69
N GLY A 1248 9.53 14.45 23.42
CA GLY A 1248 10.37 13.26 23.54
C GLY A 1248 10.77 12.75 22.15
N VAL A 1249 11.96 12.14 22.03
CA VAL A 1249 12.52 11.61 20.77
C VAL A 1249 11.55 10.67 20.01
N ASP A 1250 10.54 10.13 20.69
CA ASP A 1250 9.43 9.37 20.09
C ASP A 1250 8.47 10.21 19.22
N SER A 1251 8.37 11.53 19.41
CA SER A 1251 7.53 12.43 18.60
C SER A 1251 8.04 12.60 17.17
N MET A 1252 9.38 12.59 16.97
CA MET A 1252 10.03 12.60 15.65
C MET A 1252 9.98 11.24 14.95
N ARG A 1253 9.70 10.15 15.68
CA ARG A 1253 9.41 8.83 15.12
C ARG A 1253 7.92 8.61 14.85
N ALA A 1254 7.04 9.30 15.57
CA ALA A 1254 5.58 9.21 15.40
C ALA A 1254 5.07 9.80 14.08
N SER A 1255 5.83 10.69 13.43
CA SER A 1255 5.58 11.12 12.04
C SER A 1255 5.73 9.98 11.01
N ARG A 1256 6.35 8.86 11.39
CA ARG A 1256 6.60 7.68 10.53
C ARG A 1256 5.48 6.64 10.55
N LEU A 1257 4.46 6.80 11.39
CA LEU A 1257 3.40 5.79 11.50
C LEU A 1257 2.19 6.15 10.64
N GLY A 1258 1.66 5.14 9.94
CA GLY A 1258 0.40 5.18 9.23
C GLY A 1258 -0.81 5.53 10.12
N PRO A 1259 -2.04 5.52 9.58
CA PRO A 1259 -3.25 6.06 10.21
C PRO A 1259 -3.46 5.67 11.69
N ILE A 1260 -3.03 4.48 12.08
CA ILE A 1260 -3.22 3.87 13.40
C ILE A 1260 -2.21 4.40 14.45
N GLY A 1261 -1.00 4.81 14.06
CA GLY A 1261 0.03 5.26 15.02
C GLY A 1261 -0.15 6.70 15.52
N ARG A 1262 -0.97 7.51 14.84
CA ARG A 1262 -1.22 8.92 15.20
C ARG A 1262 -2.07 9.08 16.47
N GLY A 1263 -2.80 8.04 16.89
CA GLY A 1263 -3.52 8.03 18.17
C GLY A 1263 -2.61 8.15 19.40
N ARG A 1264 -1.31 7.79 19.30
CA ARG A 1264 -0.35 7.92 20.42
C ARG A 1264 0.14 9.34 20.69
N LEU A 1265 0.03 10.29 19.75
CA LEU A 1265 0.34 11.71 20.00
C LEU A 1265 -0.52 12.29 21.12
N VAL A 1266 -1.74 11.75 21.30
CA VAL A 1266 -2.72 12.20 22.31
C VAL A 1266 -2.35 11.77 23.73
N ARG A 1267 -1.58 10.68 23.92
CA ARG A 1267 -1.18 10.20 25.27
C ARG A 1267 0.23 10.59 25.68
N GLY A 1268 1.17 10.77 24.74
CA GLY A 1268 2.56 11.16 25.07
C GLY A 1268 2.72 12.59 25.59
N LEU A 1269 1.74 13.46 25.33
CA LEU A 1269 1.67 14.82 25.89
C LEU A 1269 0.93 14.88 27.24
N GLY A 1270 0.45 13.74 27.75
CA GLY A 1270 -0.19 13.59 29.05
C GLY A 1270 0.77 13.04 30.09
N GLY A 1271 1.70 13.88 30.56
CA GLY A 1271 2.63 13.54 31.65
C GLY A 1271 2.53 14.54 32.79
N ASN A 1272 1.89 14.11 33.89
CA ASN A 1272 1.85 14.67 35.25
C ASN A 1272 1.14 16.01 35.50
N SER A 1273 -0.14 15.91 35.87
CA SER A 1273 -0.80 16.85 36.79
C SER A 1273 -1.83 16.09 37.64
N THR A 1274 -1.33 15.14 38.44
CA THR A 1274 -1.98 14.70 39.68
C THR A 1274 -0.92 14.73 40.76
N ALA A 1275 -0.65 15.93 41.27
CA ALA A 1275 -0.05 16.18 42.56
C ALA A 1275 -0.49 17.60 42.97
N GLU A 1276 -1.19 17.66 44.11
CA GLU A 1276 -1.91 18.78 44.75
C GLU A 1276 -3.31 19.12 44.20
#